data_AF-A0A1L9RAP8-F1
#
_entry.id   AF-A0A1L9RAP8-F1
#
_cell.length_a   1.000
_cell.length_b   1.000
_cell.length_c   1.000
_cell.angle_alpha   90.00
_cell.angle_beta   90.00
_cell.angle_gamma   90.00
#
_symmetry.space_group_name_H-M   'P 1'
#
loop_
_entity.id
_entity.type
_entity.pdbx_description
1 polymer ?
#
loop_
_entity_poly.entity_id
_entity_poly.type
_entity_poly.pdbx_seq_one_letter_code
_entity_poly.pdbx_strand_id
1 'polypeptide(L)'
;MIPLSPSKHRHQPQILPIDKLNTTDEPCLTALPEMNSLSEVVNTILNQAVTLQRLQASGAEGRSGCSIYFARSDQSEVPIAVVKVYPPQRQGDLFDELASYKKILSLPNTPSAVAPIGVGRTRDEESGAPAGVVVYQPAKGKAINTMIRDVGRITAFRDLARNVVIDYEARDGLLQFIEDNRENIPVDWREVDGLKGRCVDGFFAALPAFLETRYEKLLEDLLCAVRAMASVLAKLHTAERGQWNDASEKTMEKMRTRVRGWMEEIQSSATVEYDNAGIGPDRRQEMHKMVEHVIYEARHPTSTSLTHGDASSGNFFWDPAIGVTMIDYGGLHWSMDVAGKPIGLAEIDAAGFYERLRKYAPAFGVKPEDIGSVQEAFWDTYTQLNPELNLSVARLVRLRIQMSRLWSAVDKFNRTPDASHAAVETEYERLCSISGIHETVPKFKVLMVANASGRGKGGIPLLNRELVNAMASLKNASVTLFLVDDAITNEHHPNAKVISIPCASGHSASELLYYVAKVHQPQGFGLPEQNEISPPFDLIVGHSRYSSAAAAIIRDRWYPTAKLALITHTSPLRKSDAAWTWYGGSRQKGYEEAARLALLDEKILPKADLAIGVGPVLTNEAREREWMGQLSRPRSIVSGPRFHEMIPGVHIEESIKRQRQPDDVFRVLLAGRADDPAKGVDDAIYAVWQLAMAPRASITLDILGVPAEELQERQKHVDQMTGIKGLVQFHPFSNDQTVVRRSYQAADLVVMPSTHEGFGMIFTEVAGMGVPILVTEDSGAGQFALDSSRIPARLGNAVVVMDESAYGIPASAQSNRVAIWADRIDWIRRNPVQAMQNATELQDIMRAYSWEHAAEALLDAAMHDAGDTVQTANGTLSPRLSPLAPEVKVSMQCAAQSRNGSGVPEKTKATAVLQTLPRIGHCKHALEHFVSKALGHHVDLKPLTDSHVKGFSGAPVFIAHHPKQGGEVAVVKLFLQSLDNGITEELSSLEWLLHRAKDINTPTPIAVGQMSWNGKPAGVVAYKVAQGASLYQLMMQLGKKCGKERAEIFAILKSGSQAAATTLTKLHSYAIQGRSSEGYLAWYYSAAPQRVDRLESFTSILEHTGLDVYQLRQQVNKLIARCQQEIRQNPRTAVVHGDAHPGNFFFDRNTKRTTIIDVTTLHCSLDAEGNPAGTPERDVGHFLHMLRRTGEQSGMTEDEMEQCARVFVDTYYNGGGSVGIQTLRLLAVCSALSFVGNAVQKNGNVLKEVKILGEMFALGNGS
;
A
#
# COMPACT_ATOMS: atom_id res chain seq x y z
N MET A 1 -40.90 -17.03 -15.04
CA MET A 1 -41.55 -15.80 -15.53
C MET A 1 -41.59 -14.79 -14.39
N ILE A 2 -40.96 -13.63 -14.65
CA ILE A 2 -40.98 -12.30 -14.01
C ILE A 2 -39.53 -11.81 -13.94
N PRO A 3 -39.20 -10.61 -14.48
CA PRO A 3 -37.88 -10.28 -15.00
C PRO A 3 -37.02 -9.46 -14.04
N LEU A 4 -35.71 -9.58 -14.25
CA LEU A 4 -34.63 -8.85 -13.58
C LEU A 4 -34.57 -7.38 -14.02
N SER A 5 -34.54 -6.47 -13.05
CA SER A 5 -34.15 -5.06 -13.22
C SER A 5 -32.68 -4.86 -12.79
N PRO A 6 -31.84 -4.15 -13.56
CA PRO A 6 -30.51 -3.73 -13.11
C PRO A 6 -30.54 -2.30 -12.55
N SER A 7 -30.41 -2.13 -11.23
CA SER A 7 -30.25 -0.82 -10.60
C SER A 7 -28.78 -0.37 -10.62
N LYS A 8 -28.43 0.48 -11.59
CA LYS A 8 -27.23 1.34 -11.55
C LYS A 8 -27.43 2.45 -10.52
N HIS A 9 -26.78 2.37 -9.36
CA HIS A 9 -26.65 3.53 -8.47
C HIS A 9 -25.58 4.49 -9.02
N ARG A 10 -25.99 5.44 -9.87
CA ARG A 10 -25.26 6.70 -10.06
C ARG A 10 -25.48 7.55 -8.79
N HIS A 11 -24.40 7.99 -8.16
CA HIS A 11 -24.45 9.07 -7.18
C HIS A 11 -25.09 10.30 -7.84
N GLN A 12 -26.23 10.76 -7.34
CA GLN A 12 -26.72 12.12 -7.61
C GLN A 12 -25.80 13.10 -6.88
N PRO A 13 -25.10 14.03 -7.55
CA PRO A 13 -24.43 15.13 -6.88
C PRO A 13 -25.49 16.12 -6.37
N GLN A 14 -25.26 16.68 -5.17
CA GLN A 14 -26.06 17.81 -4.69
C GLN A 14 -25.94 18.97 -5.69
N ILE A 15 -27.09 19.39 -6.23
CA ILE A 15 -27.21 20.48 -7.19
C ILE A 15 -26.90 21.80 -6.45
N LEU A 16 -25.76 22.43 -6.74
CA LEU A 16 -25.49 23.81 -6.35
C LEU A 16 -26.14 24.77 -7.36
N PRO A 17 -26.80 25.86 -6.92
CA PRO A 17 -27.29 26.89 -7.82
C PRO A 17 -26.13 27.61 -8.53
N ILE A 18 -26.23 27.80 -9.85
CA ILE A 18 -25.28 28.55 -10.70
C ILE A 18 -25.05 29.98 -10.18
N ASP A 19 -25.97 30.53 -9.39
CA ASP A 19 -25.94 31.89 -8.85
C ASP A 19 -24.80 32.12 -7.82
N LYS A 20 -24.04 31.08 -7.45
CA LYS A 20 -22.89 31.17 -6.53
C LYS A 20 -21.51 31.32 -7.20
N LEU A 21 -21.44 31.57 -8.50
CA LEU A 21 -20.17 31.82 -9.20
C LEU A 21 -19.49 33.18 -8.89
N ASN A 22 -20.14 34.04 -8.09
CA ASN A 22 -19.70 35.40 -7.79
C ASN A 22 -18.94 35.50 -6.46
N THR A 23 -17.66 35.11 -6.43
CA THR A 23 -16.74 35.62 -5.39
C THR A 23 -15.34 35.77 -5.96
N THR A 24 -14.80 36.99 -5.87
CA THR A 24 -13.42 37.47 -6.11
C THR A 24 -13.02 37.92 -7.53
N ASP A 25 -12.71 39.22 -7.61
CA ASP A 25 -12.02 40.11 -8.57
C ASP A 25 -11.30 39.53 -9.83
N GLU A 26 -12.01 38.88 -10.74
CA GLU A 26 -11.56 38.61 -12.13
C GLU A 26 -12.77 38.69 -13.10
N PRO A 27 -12.60 38.88 -14.44
CA PRO A 27 -13.71 39.24 -15.35
C PRO A 27 -14.82 38.18 -15.29
N CYS A 28 -15.90 38.54 -14.60
CA CYS A 28 -17.00 37.64 -14.30
C CYS A 28 -17.76 37.29 -15.59
N LEU A 29 -17.76 36.00 -15.94
CA LEU A 29 -18.77 35.42 -16.83
C LEU A 29 -20.14 35.56 -16.17
N THR A 30 -20.81 36.68 -16.40
CA THR A 30 -22.17 36.90 -15.89
C THR A 30 -23.11 35.93 -16.60
N ALA A 31 -23.66 34.95 -15.87
CA ALA A 31 -24.62 34.01 -16.43
C ALA A 31 -25.91 34.75 -16.80
N LEU A 32 -26.32 34.66 -18.07
CA LEU A 32 -27.59 35.23 -18.52
C LEU A 32 -28.78 34.51 -17.85
N PRO A 33 -29.90 35.21 -17.61
CA PRO A 33 -31.15 34.56 -17.21
C PRO A 33 -31.60 33.55 -18.27
N GLU A 34 -32.52 32.65 -17.91
CA GLU A 34 -33.11 31.71 -18.88
C GLU A 34 -33.85 32.47 -19.97
N MET A 35 -33.50 32.20 -21.23
CA MET A 35 -34.09 32.84 -22.42
C MET A 35 -34.91 31.83 -23.22
N ASN A 36 -35.85 32.34 -24.02
CA ASN A 36 -36.87 31.52 -24.68
C ASN A 36 -36.31 30.70 -25.85
N SER A 37 -35.17 31.09 -26.41
CA SER A 37 -34.51 30.36 -27.52
C SER A 37 -32.99 30.43 -27.43
N LEU A 38 -32.32 29.47 -28.06
CA LEU A 38 -30.85 29.45 -28.17
C LEU A 38 -30.31 30.69 -28.90
N SER A 39 -30.98 31.12 -29.96
CA SER A 39 -30.60 32.32 -30.72
C SER A 39 -30.64 33.59 -29.87
N GLU A 40 -31.60 33.71 -28.95
CA GLU A 40 -31.70 34.86 -28.03
C GLU A 40 -30.50 34.93 -27.06
N VAL A 41 -30.09 33.78 -26.51
CA VAL A 41 -28.88 33.67 -25.67
C VAL A 41 -27.65 34.12 -26.44
N VAL A 42 -27.46 33.59 -27.65
CA VAL A 42 -26.25 33.84 -28.44
C VAL A 42 -26.22 35.28 -28.96
N ASN A 43 -27.35 35.82 -29.44
CA ASN A 43 -27.45 37.22 -29.88
C ASN A 43 -27.11 38.19 -28.76
N THR A 44 -27.56 37.89 -27.53
CA THR A 44 -27.27 38.73 -26.36
C THR A 44 -25.79 38.70 -26.00
N ILE A 45 -25.16 37.52 -25.98
CA ILE A 45 -23.73 37.38 -25.67
C ILE A 45 -22.86 38.05 -26.73
N LEU A 46 -23.20 37.90 -28.01
CA LEU A 46 -22.42 38.46 -29.13
C LEU A 46 -22.76 39.91 -29.48
N ASN A 47 -23.82 40.47 -28.87
CA ASN A 47 -24.36 41.79 -29.15
C ASN A 47 -24.62 42.05 -30.65
N GLN A 48 -25.06 41.03 -31.40
CA GLN A 48 -25.44 41.11 -32.81
C GLN A 48 -26.36 39.93 -33.18
N ALA A 49 -27.17 40.10 -34.23
CA ALA A 49 -27.97 38.99 -34.76
C ALA A 49 -27.07 37.96 -35.44
N VAL A 50 -27.29 36.68 -35.14
CA VAL A 50 -26.58 35.57 -35.76
C VAL A 50 -27.51 34.49 -36.26
N THR A 51 -27.08 33.81 -37.32
CA THR A 51 -27.66 32.55 -37.77
C THR A 51 -26.90 31.39 -37.14
N LEU A 52 -27.62 30.49 -36.46
CA LEU A 52 -27.06 29.30 -35.83
C LEU A 52 -27.17 28.10 -36.78
N GLN A 53 -26.03 27.51 -37.14
CA GLN A 53 -26.00 26.24 -37.85
C GLN A 53 -25.61 25.13 -36.89
N ARG A 54 -26.52 24.20 -36.63
CA ARG A 54 -26.22 22.97 -35.88
C ARG A 54 -25.20 22.16 -36.69
N LEU A 55 -24.13 21.72 -36.04
CA LEU A 55 -23.22 20.75 -36.63
C LEU A 55 -23.92 19.39 -36.64
N GLN A 56 -24.68 19.08 -37.70
CA GLN A 56 -25.11 17.72 -37.96
C GLN A 56 -23.91 16.87 -38.38
N ALA A 57 -23.79 15.71 -37.75
CA ALA A 57 -22.59 14.90 -37.69
C ALA A 57 -22.06 14.48 -39.07
N SER A 58 -20.90 15.00 -39.46
CA SER A 58 -19.97 14.22 -40.28
C SER A 58 -19.15 13.32 -39.35
N GLY A 59 -19.74 12.17 -38.98
CA GLY A 59 -19.04 11.07 -38.30
C GLY A 59 -18.85 11.17 -36.78
N ALA A 60 -19.52 12.11 -36.11
CA ALA A 60 -19.49 12.29 -34.65
C ALA A 60 -20.87 12.11 -33.98
N GLU A 61 -21.75 11.26 -34.52
CA GLU A 61 -22.81 10.73 -33.66
C GLU A 61 -22.16 9.81 -32.60
N GLY A 62 -22.32 10.21 -31.34
CA GLY A 62 -22.14 9.31 -30.20
C GLY A 62 -20.89 9.55 -29.36
N ARG A 63 -21.03 10.39 -28.32
CA ARG A 63 -20.77 10.01 -26.91
C ARG A 63 -20.91 11.18 -25.93
N SER A 64 -20.75 12.44 -26.34
CA SER A 64 -20.88 13.59 -25.42
C SER A 64 -22.34 13.87 -25.04
N GLY A 65 -23.29 13.69 -25.96
CA GLY A 65 -24.70 14.00 -25.71
C GLY A 65 -24.99 15.51 -25.61
N CYS A 66 -24.05 16.37 -26.00
CA CYS A 66 -24.22 17.83 -26.08
C CYS A 66 -24.36 18.27 -27.55
N SER A 67 -25.14 19.33 -27.81
CA SER A 67 -25.29 19.90 -29.16
C SER A 67 -24.31 21.05 -29.39
N ILE A 68 -23.70 21.13 -30.57
CA ILE A 68 -22.74 22.18 -30.95
C ILE A 68 -23.28 22.95 -32.16
N TYR A 69 -23.18 24.29 -32.12
CA TYR A 69 -23.62 25.19 -33.17
C TYR A 69 -22.51 26.17 -33.55
N PHE A 70 -22.42 26.49 -34.84
CA PHE A 70 -21.67 27.65 -35.32
C PHE A 70 -22.60 28.85 -35.44
N ALA A 71 -22.20 29.97 -34.86
CA ALA A 71 -22.87 31.26 -35.02
C ALA A 71 -22.22 32.06 -36.15
N ARG A 72 -23.01 32.52 -37.12
CA ARG A 72 -22.56 33.38 -38.23
C ARG A 72 -23.27 34.71 -38.21
N SER A 73 -22.54 35.77 -38.52
CA SER A 73 -23.12 37.08 -38.84
C SER A 73 -23.63 37.05 -40.29
N ASP A 74 -24.68 37.81 -40.59
CA ASP A 74 -25.25 37.94 -41.95
C ASP A 74 -24.25 38.47 -42.99
N GLN A 75 -23.12 39.03 -42.53
CA GLN A 75 -22.04 39.59 -43.36
C GLN A 75 -20.82 38.66 -43.52
N SER A 76 -20.80 37.47 -42.91
CA SER A 76 -19.62 36.59 -42.89
C SER A 76 -19.99 35.11 -43.05
N GLU A 77 -19.40 34.45 -44.04
CA GLU A 77 -19.49 32.99 -44.19
C GLU A 77 -18.69 32.22 -43.12
N VAL A 78 -17.74 32.89 -42.46
CA VAL A 78 -16.92 32.31 -41.39
C VAL A 78 -17.66 32.42 -40.05
N PRO A 79 -17.76 31.32 -39.26
CA PRO A 79 -18.32 31.37 -37.91
C PRO A 79 -17.60 32.38 -37.03
N ILE A 80 -18.37 33.20 -36.33
CA ILE A 80 -17.85 34.20 -35.38
C ILE A 80 -17.89 33.71 -33.92
N ALA A 81 -18.63 32.63 -33.65
CA ALA A 81 -18.66 31.96 -32.35
C ALA A 81 -19.00 30.46 -32.47
N VAL A 82 -18.60 29.69 -31.46
CA VAL A 82 -18.99 28.28 -31.24
C VAL A 82 -19.86 28.23 -30.01
N VAL A 83 -21.01 27.57 -30.12
CA VAL A 83 -22.01 27.47 -29.06
C VAL A 83 -22.16 26.02 -28.67
N LYS A 84 -21.95 25.70 -27.40
CA LYS A 84 -22.12 24.35 -26.85
C LYS A 84 -23.30 24.33 -25.89
N VAL A 85 -24.23 23.40 -26.13
CA VAL A 85 -25.50 23.26 -25.41
C VAL A 85 -25.50 21.96 -24.63
N TYR A 86 -25.69 22.06 -23.30
CA TYR A 86 -25.64 20.97 -22.34
C TYR A 86 -27.06 20.64 -21.89
N PRO A 87 -27.60 19.46 -22.24
CA PRO A 87 -28.91 19.04 -21.75
C PRO A 87 -28.89 18.79 -20.23
N PRO A 88 -30.05 18.67 -19.57
CA PRO A 88 -30.15 18.49 -18.12
C PRO A 88 -29.28 17.37 -17.55
N GLN A 89 -29.15 16.25 -18.28
CA GLN A 89 -28.36 15.09 -17.85
C GLN A 89 -26.84 15.32 -17.88
N ARG A 90 -26.39 16.44 -18.47
CA ARG A 90 -24.99 16.83 -18.72
C ARG A 90 -24.62 18.16 -18.06
N GLN A 91 -25.42 18.66 -17.12
CA GLN A 91 -25.09 19.89 -16.38
C GLN A 91 -23.78 19.78 -15.59
N GLY A 92 -23.38 18.58 -15.14
CA GLY A 92 -22.06 18.38 -14.51
C GLY A 92 -20.91 18.78 -15.44
N ASP A 93 -20.97 18.30 -16.69
CA ASP A 93 -19.94 18.55 -17.72
C ASP A 93 -19.79 20.06 -18.03
N LEU A 94 -20.87 20.86 -17.90
CA LEU A 94 -20.81 22.31 -17.99
C LEU A 94 -19.95 22.93 -16.88
N PHE A 95 -20.13 22.48 -15.63
CA PHE A 95 -19.35 22.97 -14.50
C PHE A 95 -17.88 22.54 -14.59
N ASP A 96 -17.65 21.29 -15.01
CA ASP A 96 -16.30 20.75 -15.22
C ASP A 96 -15.53 21.61 -16.24
N GLU A 97 -16.20 22.04 -17.32
CA GLU A 97 -15.60 22.89 -18.35
C GLU A 97 -15.23 24.29 -17.84
N LEU A 98 -16.15 24.94 -17.11
CA LEU A 98 -15.87 26.25 -16.50
C LEU A 98 -14.78 26.18 -15.42
N ALA A 99 -14.76 25.13 -14.61
CA ALA A 99 -13.72 24.90 -13.60
C ALA A 99 -12.36 24.62 -14.24
N SER A 100 -12.34 23.86 -15.34
CA SER A 100 -11.13 23.55 -16.10
C SER A 100 -10.50 24.81 -16.71
N TYR A 101 -11.31 25.73 -17.23
CA TYR A 101 -10.81 27.02 -17.73
C TYR A 101 -10.10 27.84 -16.63
N LYS A 102 -10.70 27.93 -15.44
CA LYS A 102 -10.08 28.61 -14.30
C LYS A 102 -8.74 27.98 -13.91
N LYS A 103 -8.66 26.64 -13.90
CA LYS A 103 -7.40 25.95 -13.64
C LYS A 103 -6.35 26.29 -14.69
N ILE A 104 -6.71 26.28 -15.98
CA ILE A 104 -5.79 26.63 -17.08
C ILE A 104 -5.18 28.02 -16.85
N LEU A 105 -5.99 29.02 -16.49
CA LEU A 105 -5.52 30.39 -16.22
C LEU A 105 -4.55 30.47 -15.03
N SER A 106 -4.69 29.60 -14.04
CA SER A 106 -3.78 29.59 -12.88
C SER A 106 -2.41 28.98 -13.15
N LEU A 107 -2.19 28.37 -14.31
CA LEU A 107 -0.93 27.70 -14.64
C LEU A 107 0.18 28.72 -14.94
N PRO A 108 1.42 28.49 -14.47
CA PRO A 108 2.54 29.42 -14.66
C PRO A 108 2.93 29.62 -16.13
N ASN A 109 2.71 28.60 -16.97
CA ASN A 109 2.89 28.65 -18.43
C ASN A 109 1.56 28.31 -19.10
N THR A 110 0.61 29.24 -19.05
CA THR A 110 -0.76 29.02 -19.52
C THR A 110 -0.80 28.53 -20.98
N PRO A 111 -1.36 27.35 -21.26
CA PRO A 111 -1.57 26.90 -22.62
C PRO A 111 -2.69 27.73 -23.28
N SER A 112 -2.56 27.97 -24.58
CA SER A 112 -3.55 28.73 -25.35
C SER A 112 -4.90 28.00 -25.39
N ALA A 113 -5.87 28.48 -24.63
CA ALA A 113 -7.24 27.97 -24.57
C ALA A 113 -8.25 29.09 -24.87
N VAL A 114 -9.34 28.74 -25.54
CA VAL A 114 -10.39 29.73 -25.86
C VAL A 114 -11.17 30.06 -24.59
N ALA A 115 -11.22 31.34 -24.25
CA ALA A 115 -12.06 31.85 -23.18
C ALA A 115 -13.54 31.66 -23.53
N PRO A 116 -14.37 31.14 -22.61
CA PRO A 116 -15.80 31.36 -22.72
C PRO A 116 -16.05 32.86 -22.66
N ILE A 117 -16.87 33.39 -23.58
CA ILE A 117 -17.23 34.81 -23.62
C ILE A 117 -18.62 35.08 -23.02
N GLY A 118 -19.41 34.01 -22.82
CA GLY A 118 -20.68 34.09 -22.12
C GLY A 118 -21.25 32.72 -21.79
N VAL A 119 -22.07 32.68 -20.74
CA VAL A 119 -22.80 31.49 -20.29
C VAL A 119 -24.26 31.87 -20.14
N GLY A 120 -25.18 30.99 -20.51
CA GLY A 120 -26.62 31.22 -20.39
C GLY A 120 -27.42 29.95 -20.22
N ARG A 121 -28.74 30.08 -20.25
CA ARG A 121 -29.69 28.95 -20.23
C ARG A 121 -30.77 29.15 -21.27
N THR A 122 -31.21 28.05 -21.86
CA THR A 122 -32.36 28.02 -22.76
C THR A 122 -33.16 26.74 -22.54
N ARG A 123 -34.22 26.53 -23.33
CA ARG A 123 -34.96 25.27 -23.37
C ARG A 123 -34.50 24.47 -24.57
N ASP A 124 -34.19 23.20 -24.33
CA ASP A 124 -33.86 22.26 -25.39
C ASP A 124 -35.04 22.14 -26.36
N GLU A 125 -34.78 22.31 -27.66
CA GLU A 125 -35.84 22.39 -28.69
C GLU A 125 -36.60 21.07 -28.87
N GLU A 126 -35.96 19.93 -28.55
CA GLU A 126 -36.55 18.59 -28.69
C GLU A 126 -37.30 18.14 -27.42
N SER A 127 -36.81 18.47 -26.22
CA SER A 127 -37.34 17.98 -24.95
C SER A 127 -38.02 19.03 -24.07
N GLY A 128 -37.89 20.32 -24.38
CA GLY A 128 -38.43 21.45 -23.59
C GLY A 128 -37.78 21.65 -22.22
N ALA A 129 -36.76 20.85 -21.89
CA ALA A 129 -36.08 20.86 -20.61
C ALA A 129 -34.97 21.93 -20.54
N PRO A 130 -34.58 22.40 -19.33
CA PRO A 130 -33.55 23.43 -19.18
C PRO A 130 -32.19 22.93 -19.66
N ALA A 131 -31.58 23.66 -20.59
CA ALA A 131 -30.24 23.40 -21.12
C ALA A 131 -29.28 24.55 -20.79
N GLY A 132 -28.07 24.21 -20.38
CA GLY A 132 -26.99 25.17 -20.21
C GLY A 132 -26.35 25.51 -21.55
N VAL A 133 -25.90 26.75 -21.72
CA VAL A 133 -25.27 27.22 -22.96
C VAL A 133 -23.95 27.89 -22.63
N VAL A 134 -22.88 27.51 -23.34
CA VAL A 134 -21.59 28.21 -23.31
C VAL A 134 -21.26 28.70 -24.71
N VAL A 135 -20.87 29.97 -24.81
CA VAL A 135 -20.47 30.60 -26.07
C VAL A 135 -18.97 30.89 -26.02
N TYR A 136 -18.27 30.39 -27.03
CA TYR A 136 -16.85 30.60 -27.27
C TYR A 136 -16.65 31.48 -28.48
N GLN A 137 -15.68 32.38 -28.43
CA GLN A 137 -15.20 33.09 -29.61
C GLN A 137 -13.90 32.45 -30.07
N PRO A 138 -13.92 31.50 -31.04
CA PRO A 138 -12.69 30.87 -31.52
C PRO A 138 -11.79 31.91 -32.20
N ALA A 139 -10.50 31.60 -32.30
CA ALA A 139 -9.59 32.36 -33.16
C ALA A 139 -10.12 32.35 -34.60
N LYS A 140 -9.80 33.37 -35.41
CA LYS A 140 -10.23 33.47 -36.83
C LYS A 140 -9.68 32.34 -37.73
N GLY A 141 -8.88 31.45 -37.15
CA GLY A 141 -8.26 30.29 -37.75
C GLY A 141 -9.17 29.09 -38.07
N LYS A 142 -8.59 28.07 -38.71
CA LYS A 142 -9.30 26.83 -39.10
C LYS A 142 -9.08 25.72 -38.07
N ALA A 143 -10.09 24.89 -37.82
CA ALA A 143 -9.91 23.65 -37.07
C ALA A 143 -8.92 22.71 -37.78
N ILE A 144 -8.06 22.01 -37.03
CA ILE A 144 -7.07 21.09 -37.63
C ILE A 144 -7.74 20.00 -38.46
N ASN A 145 -8.89 19.47 -38.03
CA ASN A 145 -9.69 18.54 -38.83
C ASN A 145 -10.09 19.10 -40.21
N THR A 146 -10.42 20.38 -40.29
CA THR A 146 -10.74 21.05 -41.56
C THR A 146 -9.51 21.13 -42.46
N MET A 147 -8.34 21.40 -41.89
CA MET A 147 -7.08 21.42 -42.64
C MET A 147 -6.72 20.04 -43.19
N ILE A 148 -6.87 18.98 -42.38
CA ILE A 148 -6.69 17.58 -42.83
C ILE A 148 -7.62 17.27 -44.01
N ARG A 149 -8.89 17.68 -43.92
CA ARG A 149 -9.86 17.51 -45.01
C ARG A 149 -9.45 18.29 -46.27
N ASP A 150 -9.01 19.54 -46.12
CA ASP A 150 -8.57 20.36 -47.25
C ASP A 150 -7.37 19.72 -47.97
N VAL A 151 -6.38 19.20 -47.23
CA VAL A 151 -5.24 18.43 -47.77
C VAL A 151 -5.71 17.16 -48.51
N GLY A 152 -6.67 16.43 -47.95
CA GLY A 152 -7.20 15.23 -48.61
C GLY A 152 -7.95 15.54 -49.92
N ARG A 153 -8.80 16.58 -49.91
CA ARG A 153 -9.55 17.01 -51.10
C ARG A 153 -8.65 17.54 -52.22
N ILE A 154 -7.62 18.34 -51.88
CA ILE A 154 -6.67 18.82 -52.90
C ILE A 154 -5.81 17.68 -53.44
N THR A 155 -5.50 16.67 -52.63
CA THR A 155 -4.75 15.47 -53.07
C THR A 155 -5.51 14.70 -54.13
N ALA A 156 -6.80 14.43 -53.90
CA ALA A 156 -7.66 13.77 -54.88
C ALA A 156 -7.75 14.57 -56.19
N PHE A 157 -7.92 15.90 -56.10
CA PHE A 157 -8.00 16.75 -57.29
C PHE A 157 -6.67 16.83 -58.07
N ARG A 158 -5.56 16.92 -57.35
CA ARG A 158 -4.20 16.90 -57.91
C ARG A 158 -3.92 15.60 -58.66
N ASP A 159 -4.27 14.45 -58.07
CA ASP A 159 -4.04 13.15 -58.70
C ASP A 159 -4.88 13.00 -59.98
N LEU A 160 -6.16 13.43 -59.95
CA LEU A 160 -6.99 13.48 -61.15
C LEU A 160 -6.37 14.40 -62.22
N ALA A 161 -5.98 15.62 -61.86
CA ALA A 161 -5.40 16.59 -62.78
C ALA A 161 -4.08 16.14 -63.43
N ARG A 162 -3.23 15.40 -62.70
CA ARG A 162 -1.99 14.82 -63.24
C ARG A 162 -2.27 13.78 -64.34
N ASN A 163 -3.34 12.99 -64.22
CA ASN A 163 -3.70 11.97 -65.21
C ASN A 163 -4.17 12.58 -66.54
N VAL A 164 -4.75 13.78 -66.51
CA VAL A 164 -5.35 14.46 -67.67
C VAL A 164 -4.32 15.10 -68.63
N VAL A 165 -3.08 15.28 -68.15
CA VAL A 165 -1.94 15.65 -69.02
C VAL A 165 -1.54 14.50 -69.95
N ILE A 166 -1.81 13.27 -69.52
CA ILE A 166 -1.38 12.03 -70.18
C ILE A 166 -2.52 11.44 -71.01
N ASP A 167 -3.76 11.56 -70.53
CA ASP A 167 -4.97 11.02 -71.16
C ASP A 167 -5.97 12.12 -71.51
N TYR A 168 -6.19 12.34 -72.82
CA TYR A 168 -7.11 13.36 -73.34
C TYR A 168 -8.58 12.97 -73.12
N GLU A 169 -8.92 11.69 -73.01
CA GLU A 169 -10.29 11.23 -72.74
C GLU A 169 -10.70 11.49 -71.27
N ALA A 170 -9.72 11.65 -70.37
CA ALA A 170 -9.96 11.99 -68.96
C ALA A 170 -10.29 13.48 -68.71
N ARG A 171 -10.20 14.34 -69.73
CA ARG A 171 -10.43 15.80 -69.62
C ARG A 171 -11.86 16.15 -69.24
N ASP A 172 -12.83 15.51 -69.89
CA ASP A 172 -14.25 15.75 -69.63
C ASP A 172 -14.65 15.29 -68.22
N GLY A 173 -14.09 14.17 -67.77
CA GLY A 173 -14.27 13.67 -66.40
C GLY A 173 -13.72 14.62 -65.34
N LEU A 174 -12.58 15.27 -65.58
CA LEU A 174 -12.04 16.29 -64.66
C LEU A 174 -12.89 17.56 -64.63
N LEU A 175 -13.40 18.00 -65.78
CA LEU A 175 -14.29 19.17 -65.86
C LEU A 175 -15.60 18.91 -65.11
N GLN A 176 -16.20 17.73 -65.28
CA GLN A 176 -17.38 17.32 -64.53
C GLN A 176 -17.08 17.25 -63.02
N PHE A 177 -15.94 16.66 -62.63
CA PHE A 177 -15.52 16.63 -61.23
C PHE A 177 -15.37 18.04 -60.64
N ILE A 178 -14.80 18.98 -61.40
CA ILE A 178 -14.67 20.40 -61.02
C ILE A 178 -16.04 21.03 -60.81
N GLU A 179 -16.99 20.81 -61.72
CA GLU A 179 -18.35 21.35 -61.59
C GLU A 179 -19.07 20.79 -60.37
N ASP A 180 -19.02 19.46 -60.17
CA ASP A 180 -19.71 18.77 -59.09
C ASP A 180 -19.12 19.09 -57.70
N ASN A 181 -17.83 19.43 -57.63
CA ASN A 181 -17.10 19.61 -56.37
C ASN A 181 -16.59 21.04 -56.15
N ARG A 182 -17.01 22.00 -56.99
CA ARG A 182 -16.46 23.36 -57.02
C ARG A 182 -16.40 24.02 -55.65
N GLU A 183 -17.50 23.97 -54.90
CA GLU A 183 -17.62 24.60 -53.58
C GLU A 183 -16.80 23.88 -52.49
N ASN A 184 -16.34 22.66 -52.75
CA ASN A 184 -15.68 21.81 -51.77
C ASN A 184 -14.16 21.75 -51.92
N ILE A 185 -13.59 22.20 -53.05
CA ILE A 185 -12.15 22.17 -53.31
C ILE A 185 -11.48 23.43 -52.74
N PRO A 186 -10.38 23.30 -51.97
CA PRO A 186 -9.77 24.44 -51.26
C PRO A 186 -8.83 25.28 -52.15
N VAL A 187 -9.31 25.77 -53.30
CA VAL A 187 -8.57 26.61 -54.26
C VAL A 187 -9.24 27.97 -54.45
N ASP A 188 -8.49 28.98 -54.89
CA ASP A 188 -9.08 30.23 -55.38
C ASP A 188 -9.56 30.03 -56.82
N TRP A 189 -10.88 29.92 -56.99
CA TRP A 189 -11.48 29.71 -58.31
C TRP A 189 -11.27 30.88 -59.28
N ARG A 190 -10.97 32.10 -58.80
CA ARG A 190 -10.63 33.23 -59.68
C ARG A 190 -9.28 33.01 -60.34
N GLU A 191 -8.31 32.48 -59.60
CA GLU A 191 -7.00 32.12 -60.13
C GLU A 191 -7.10 30.93 -61.09
N VAL A 192 -7.89 29.89 -60.72
CA VAL A 192 -8.12 28.72 -61.56
C VAL A 192 -8.86 29.07 -62.86
N ASP A 193 -9.89 29.92 -62.82
CA ASP A 193 -10.58 30.38 -64.02
C ASP A 193 -9.69 31.30 -64.88
N GLY A 194 -8.76 32.04 -64.26
CA GLY A 194 -7.72 32.80 -64.97
C GLY A 194 -6.79 31.93 -65.81
N LEU A 195 -6.58 30.66 -65.43
CA LEU A 195 -5.82 29.68 -66.22
C LEU A 195 -6.56 29.27 -67.51
N LYS A 196 -7.91 29.33 -67.56
CA LYS A 196 -8.71 28.98 -68.74
C LYS A 196 -8.56 29.98 -69.89
N GLY A 197 -8.16 31.23 -69.61
CA GLY A 197 -8.04 32.31 -70.59
C GLY A 197 -6.90 32.16 -71.62
N ARG A 198 -6.13 31.06 -71.61
CA ARG A 198 -4.90 30.89 -72.41
C ARG A 198 -4.94 29.80 -73.50
N CYS A 199 -6.13 29.30 -73.88
CA CYS A 199 -6.40 28.08 -74.68
C CYS A 199 -6.59 26.83 -73.80
N VAL A 200 -7.47 25.91 -74.22
CA VAL A 200 -7.87 24.69 -73.50
C VAL A 200 -6.65 23.81 -73.14
N ASP A 201 -5.71 23.64 -74.07
CA ASP A 201 -4.47 22.89 -73.79
C ASP A 201 -3.55 23.58 -72.78
N GLY A 202 -3.54 24.92 -72.76
CA GLY A 202 -2.78 25.71 -71.79
C GLY A 202 -3.32 25.59 -70.36
N PHE A 203 -4.64 25.45 -70.20
CA PHE A 203 -5.30 25.21 -68.91
C PHE A 203 -4.88 23.85 -68.31
N PHE A 204 -5.01 22.77 -69.08
CA PHE A 204 -4.66 21.43 -68.61
C PHE A 204 -3.14 21.25 -68.37
N ALA A 205 -2.29 22.00 -69.08
CA ALA A 205 -0.85 21.99 -68.83
C ALA A 205 -0.44 22.77 -67.56
N ALA A 206 -1.13 23.86 -67.21
CA ALA A 206 -0.79 24.71 -66.06
C ALA A 206 -1.45 24.26 -64.74
N LEU A 207 -2.60 23.60 -64.81
CA LEU A 207 -3.39 23.19 -63.65
C LEU A 207 -2.63 22.26 -62.68
N PRO A 208 -1.87 21.22 -63.11
CA PRO A 208 -1.14 20.36 -62.18
C PRO A 208 -0.11 21.10 -61.34
N ALA A 209 0.65 22.02 -61.93
CA ALA A 209 1.66 22.80 -61.22
C ALA A 209 1.03 23.76 -60.19
N PHE A 210 -0.11 24.37 -60.54
CA PHE A 210 -0.90 25.18 -59.61
C PHE A 210 -1.40 24.35 -58.42
N LEU A 211 -1.97 23.16 -58.68
CA LEU A 211 -2.47 22.27 -57.65
C LEU A 211 -1.35 21.70 -56.77
N GLU A 212 -0.15 21.47 -57.32
CA GLU A 212 1.02 21.08 -56.54
C GLU A 212 1.40 22.16 -55.54
N THR A 213 1.54 23.39 -56.01
CA THR A 213 1.91 24.54 -55.17
C THR A 213 0.87 24.75 -54.05
N ARG A 214 -0.41 24.56 -54.38
CA ARG A 214 -1.50 24.67 -53.41
C ARG A 214 -1.47 23.52 -52.39
N TYR A 215 -1.22 22.30 -52.82
CA TYR A 215 -1.08 21.14 -51.95
C TYR A 215 0.09 21.32 -50.97
N GLU A 216 1.27 21.70 -51.48
CA GLU A 216 2.47 21.93 -50.66
C GLU A 216 2.18 22.97 -49.57
N LYS A 217 1.51 24.06 -49.94
CA LYS A 217 1.16 25.11 -48.98
C LYS A 217 0.18 24.63 -47.91
N LEU A 218 -0.86 23.89 -48.29
CA LEU A 218 -1.85 23.34 -47.35
C LEU A 218 -1.21 22.31 -46.40
N LEU A 219 -0.29 21.48 -46.90
CA LEU A 219 0.45 20.51 -46.09
C LEU A 219 1.41 21.21 -45.12
N GLU A 220 2.14 22.24 -45.57
CA GLU A 220 3.02 23.05 -44.71
C GLU A 220 2.22 23.72 -43.58
N ASP A 221 1.07 24.32 -43.89
CA ASP A 221 0.21 24.96 -42.89
C ASP A 221 -0.31 23.92 -41.87
N LEU A 222 -0.66 22.71 -42.32
CA LEU A 222 -1.07 21.61 -41.43
C LEU A 222 0.07 21.15 -40.52
N LEU A 223 1.29 21.01 -41.05
CA LEU A 223 2.47 20.68 -40.25
C LEU A 223 2.75 21.74 -39.19
N CYS A 224 2.68 23.02 -39.54
CA CYS A 224 2.82 24.12 -38.58
C CYS A 224 1.74 24.08 -37.49
N ALA A 225 0.47 23.87 -37.87
CA ALA A 225 -0.64 23.75 -36.94
C ALA A 225 -0.43 22.59 -35.94
N VAL A 226 0.00 21.43 -36.42
CA VAL A 226 0.20 20.24 -35.59
C VAL A 226 1.40 20.37 -34.65
N ARG A 227 2.50 21.01 -35.09
CA ARG A 227 3.63 21.36 -34.20
C ARG A 227 3.22 22.33 -33.10
N ALA A 228 2.44 23.36 -33.44
CA ALA A 228 1.93 24.31 -32.46
C ALA A 228 0.96 23.64 -31.47
N MET A 229 0.12 22.72 -31.94
CA MET A 229 -0.76 21.92 -31.08
C MET A 229 0.01 20.99 -30.14
N ALA A 230 1.08 20.33 -30.62
CA ALA A 230 2.02 19.58 -29.78
C ALA A 230 2.60 20.45 -28.66
N SER A 231 2.98 21.70 -28.98
CA SER A 231 3.44 22.66 -27.98
C SER A 231 2.38 23.02 -26.94
N VAL A 232 1.12 23.19 -27.36
CA VAL A 232 0.00 23.48 -26.45
C VAL A 232 -0.26 22.32 -25.47
N LEU A 233 -0.27 21.07 -25.96
CA LEU A 233 -0.42 19.89 -25.10
C LEU A 233 0.79 19.72 -24.17
N ALA A 234 2.01 19.88 -24.68
CA ALA A 234 3.22 19.77 -23.86
C ALA A 234 3.18 20.80 -22.71
N LYS A 235 2.85 22.07 -23.01
CA LYS A 235 2.68 23.11 -21.98
C LYS A 235 1.65 22.71 -20.92
N LEU A 236 0.50 22.17 -21.32
CA LEU A 236 -0.51 21.69 -20.38
C LEU A 236 0.03 20.57 -19.48
N HIS A 237 0.70 19.58 -20.07
CA HIS A 237 1.14 18.37 -19.37
C HIS A 237 2.37 18.59 -18.49
N THR A 238 3.20 19.60 -18.78
CA THR A 238 4.42 19.93 -18.03
C THR A 238 4.23 21.08 -17.05
N ALA A 239 3.10 21.80 -17.08
CA ALA A 239 2.87 22.96 -16.21
C ALA A 239 2.85 22.60 -14.72
N GLU A 240 2.27 21.45 -14.38
CA GLU A 240 2.27 20.87 -13.03
C GLU A 240 2.38 19.35 -13.14
N ARG A 241 3.26 18.75 -12.34
CA ARG A 241 3.39 17.29 -12.24
C ARG A 241 2.99 16.79 -10.85
N GLY A 242 2.27 15.69 -10.82
CA GLY A 242 1.97 14.95 -9.60
C GLY A 242 2.78 13.66 -9.50
N GLN A 243 2.61 12.99 -8.36
CA GLN A 243 3.17 11.66 -8.12
C GLN A 243 2.11 10.62 -8.44
N TRP A 244 2.55 9.50 -9.01
CA TRP A 244 1.70 8.33 -9.20
C TRP A 244 0.99 7.94 -7.91
N ASN A 245 -0.30 7.61 -8.02
CA ASN A 245 -1.16 7.26 -6.90
C ASN A 245 -2.23 6.25 -7.33
N ASP A 246 -3.05 5.80 -6.38
CA ASP A 246 -4.11 4.82 -6.62
C ASP A 246 -5.10 5.22 -7.71
N ALA A 247 -5.39 6.52 -7.87
CA ALA A 247 -6.30 7.00 -8.92
C ALA A 247 -5.70 6.84 -10.32
N SER A 248 -4.39 7.09 -10.43
CA SER A 248 -3.61 6.94 -11.65
C SER A 248 -3.44 5.46 -12.00
N GLU A 249 -3.06 4.63 -11.02
CA GLU A 249 -2.97 3.17 -11.15
C GLU A 249 -4.32 2.58 -11.57
N LYS A 250 -5.43 3.02 -10.97
CA LYS A 250 -6.78 2.56 -11.34
C LYS A 250 -7.14 2.90 -12.79
N THR A 251 -6.65 4.03 -13.31
CA THR A 251 -6.84 4.41 -14.71
C THR A 251 -6.03 3.51 -15.64
N MET A 252 -4.78 3.22 -15.28
CA MET A 252 -3.96 2.23 -15.99
C MET A 252 -4.56 0.84 -15.98
N GLU A 253 -5.00 0.38 -14.81
CA GLU A 253 -5.51 -0.97 -14.64
C GLU A 253 -6.80 -1.19 -15.45
N LYS A 254 -7.67 -0.17 -15.54
CA LYS A 254 -8.81 -0.21 -16.48
C LYS A 254 -8.37 -0.42 -17.93
N MET A 255 -7.25 0.16 -18.36
CA MET A 255 -6.72 -0.05 -19.72
C MET A 255 -6.16 -1.46 -19.87
N ARG A 256 -5.29 -1.92 -18.95
CA ARG A 256 -4.72 -3.27 -18.96
C ARG A 256 -5.82 -4.34 -18.97
N THR A 257 -6.78 -4.23 -18.04
CA THR A 257 -7.95 -5.11 -17.95
C THR A 257 -8.76 -5.10 -19.24
N ARG A 258 -8.98 -3.94 -19.86
CA ARG A 258 -9.77 -3.87 -21.12
C ARG A 258 -9.07 -4.56 -22.28
N VAL A 259 -7.76 -4.38 -22.41
CA VAL A 259 -6.96 -5.00 -23.48
C VAL A 259 -6.86 -6.52 -23.28
N ARG A 260 -6.66 -6.98 -22.05
CA ARG A 260 -6.72 -8.42 -21.70
C ARG A 260 -8.08 -9.03 -21.98
N GLY A 261 -9.16 -8.37 -21.56
CA GLY A 261 -10.52 -8.84 -21.82
C GLY A 261 -10.84 -8.97 -23.31
N TRP A 262 -10.36 -8.04 -24.15
CA TRP A 262 -10.47 -8.21 -25.61
C TRP A 262 -9.68 -9.42 -26.12
N MET A 263 -8.47 -9.67 -25.62
CA MET A 263 -7.72 -10.88 -26.00
C MET A 263 -8.41 -12.16 -25.56
N GLU A 264 -8.98 -12.20 -24.36
CA GLU A 264 -9.76 -13.34 -23.87
C GLU A 264 -10.99 -13.60 -24.75
N GLU A 265 -11.73 -12.54 -25.11
CA GLU A 265 -12.86 -12.62 -26.04
C GLU A 265 -12.41 -13.15 -27.42
N ILE A 266 -11.29 -12.65 -27.97
CA ILE A 266 -10.71 -13.11 -29.24
C ILE A 266 -10.30 -14.59 -29.20
N GLN A 267 -9.73 -15.04 -28.07
CA GLN A 267 -9.32 -16.43 -27.86
C GLN A 267 -10.48 -17.38 -27.52
N SER A 268 -11.68 -16.86 -27.28
CA SER A 268 -12.85 -17.65 -26.88
C SER A 268 -14.07 -17.38 -27.76
N SER A 269 -14.94 -16.45 -27.37
CA SER A 269 -16.25 -16.20 -27.99
C SER A 269 -16.17 -15.64 -29.41
N ALA A 270 -15.14 -14.85 -29.73
CA ALA A 270 -14.96 -14.20 -31.03
C ALA A 270 -13.98 -14.96 -31.97
N THR A 271 -13.54 -16.16 -31.60
CA THR A 271 -12.54 -16.93 -32.36
C THR A 271 -12.94 -17.15 -33.82
N VAL A 272 -14.19 -17.58 -34.07
CA VAL A 272 -14.69 -17.86 -35.43
C VAL A 272 -14.74 -16.60 -36.29
N GLU A 273 -15.13 -15.47 -35.71
CA GLU A 273 -15.21 -14.17 -36.40
C GLU A 273 -13.83 -13.69 -36.87
N TYR A 274 -12.80 -13.89 -36.04
CA TYR A 274 -11.42 -13.53 -36.36
C TYR A 274 -10.76 -14.52 -37.33
N ASP A 275 -11.07 -15.82 -37.24
CA ASP A 275 -10.64 -16.82 -38.21
C ASP A 275 -11.17 -16.49 -39.62
N ASN A 276 -12.47 -16.19 -39.73
CA ASN A 276 -13.09 -15.80 -40.99
C ASN A 276 -12.48 -14.53 -41.60
N ALA A 277 -12.00 -13.61 -40.77
CA ALA A 277 -11.38 -12.37 -41.20
C ALA A 277 -9.89 -12.51 -41.60
N GLY A 278 -9.29 -13.71 -41.47
CA GLY A 278 -7.90 -14.00 -41.83
C GLY A 278 -6.90 -13.92 -40.67
N ILE A 279 -7.36 -13.84 -39.42
CA ILE A 279 -6.52 -13.82 -38.22
C ILE A 279 -6.61 -15.17 -37.52
N GLY A 280 -5.89 -16.15 -38.07
CA GLY A 280 -5.84 -17.52 -37.60
C GLY A 280 -5.17 -17.71 -36.21
N PRO A 281 -5.04 -18.97 -35.74
CA PRO A 281 -4.56 -19.29 -34.39
C PRO A 281 -3.15 -18.76 -34.09
N ASP A 282 -2.22 -18.86 -35.04
CA ASP A 282 -0.84 -18.39 -34.85
C ASP A 282 -0.79 -16.86 -34.64
N ARG A 283 -1.56 -16.13 -35.45
CA ARG A 283 -1.68 -14.66 -35.36
C ARG A 283 -2.36 -14.22 -34.07
N ARG A 284 -3.39 -14.94 -33.61
CA ARG A 284 -4.00 -14.68 -32.28
C ARG A 284 -3.01 -14.92 -31.14
N GLN A 285 -2.18 -15.95 -31.23
CA GLN A 285 -1.14 -16.22 -30.24
C GLN A 285 -0.05 -15.15 -30.25
N GLU A 286 0.31 -14.66 -31.43
CA GLU A 286 1.22 -13.52 -31.58
C GLU A 286 0.64 -12.25 -30.94
N MET A 287 -0.63 -11.93 -31.22
CA MET A 287 -1.34 -10.81 -30.58
C MET A 287 -1.35 -10.93 -29.05
N HIS A 288 -1.57 -12.13 -28.50
CA HIS A 288 -1.55 -12.35 -27.06
C HIS A 288 -0.16 -12.03 -26.47
N LYS A 289 0.91 -12.49 -27.12
CA LYS A 289 2.29 -12.18 -26.71
C LYS A 289 2.56 -10.67 -26.78
N MET A 290 2.09 -9.98 -27.81
CA MET A 290 2.20 -8.53 -27.96
C MET A 290 1.49 -7.78 -26.83
N VAL A 291 0.26 -8.19 -26.52
CA VAL A 291 -0.54 -7.57 -25.46
C VAL A 291 0.13 -7.70 -24.10
N GLU A 292 0.56 -8.91 -23.74
CA GLU A 292 1.24 -9.12 -22.47
C GLU A 292 2.59 -8.39 -22.41
N HIS A 293 3.33 -8.34 -23.52
CA HIS A 293 4.59 -7.60 -23.58
C HIS A 293 4.41 -6.09 -23.37
N VAL A 294 3.43 -5.45 -24.03
CA VAL A 294 3.20 -4.02 -23.88
C VAL A 294 2.63 -3.68 -22.49
N ILE A 295 1.76 -4.53 -21.94
CA ILE A 295 1.26 -4.38 -20.56
C ILE A 295 2.43 -4.44 -19.58
N TYR A 296 3.34 -5.38 -19.79
CA TYR A 296 4.54 -5.56 -18.98
C TYR A 296 5.43 -4.31 -18.98
N GLU A 297 5.75 -3.76 -20.14
CA GLU A 297 6.58 -2.55 -20.23
C GLU A 297 5.91 -1.33 -19.60
N ALA A 298 4.57 -1.27 -19.59
CA ALA A 298 3.77 -0.20 -19.03
C ALA A 298 3.41 -0.40 -17.53
N ARG A 299 4.17 -1.23 -16.80
CA ARG A 299 3.92 -1.54 -15.38
C ARG A 299 4.49 -0.49 -14.43
N HIS A 300 5.53 0.23 -14.83
CA HIS A 300 6.23 1.16 -13.94
C HIS A 300 5.45 2.47 -13.80
N PRO A 301 5.32 3.00 -12.56
CA PRO A 301 4.76 4.32 -12.31
C PRO A 301 5.43 5.42 -13.14
N THR A 302 4.64 6.40 -13.62
CA THR A 302 5.16 7.64 -14.23
C THR A 302 4.70 8.87 -13.45
N SER A 303 5.19 10.06 -13.81
CA SER A 303 4.64 11.32 -13.30
C SER A 303 3.21 11.52 -13.81
N THR A 304 2.34 12.06 -12.97
CA THR A 304 0.98 12.43 -13.39
C THR A 304 0.94 13.87 -13.88
N SER A 305 0.01 14.17 -14.76
CA SER A 305 -0.13 15.47 -15.44
C SER A 305 -1.59 15.90 -15.52
N LEU A 306 -1.82 17.19 -15.74
CA LEU A 306 -3.12 17.65 -16.22
C LEU A 306 -3.29 17.14 -17.64
N THR A 307 -4.46 16.60 -17.97
CA THR A 307 -4.74 16.06 -19.31
C THR A 307 -5.98 16.74 -19.84
N HIS A 308 -5.98 17.13 -21.11
CA HIS A 308 -7.18 17.55 -21.82
C HIS A 308 -8.28 16.48 -21.77
N GLY A 309 -7.92 15.19 -21.85
CA GLY A 309 -8.84 14.05 -21.73
C GLY A 309 -9.66 13.74 -22.99
N ASP A 310 -9.73 14.67 -23.94
CA ASP A 310 -10.28 14.46 -25.28
C ASP A 310 -9.53 15.26 -26.36
N ALA A 311 -8.20 15.07 -26.43
CA ALA A 311 -7.34 15.72 -27.41
C ALA A 311 -7.59 15.22 -28.85
N SER A 312 -8.73 15.58 -29.43
CA SER A 312 -9.07 15.33 -30.83
C SER A 312 -8.67 16.52 -31.70
N SER A 313 -8.25 16.28 -32.95
CA SER A 313 -7.91 17.34 -33.92
C SER A 313 -9.08 18.29 -34.26
N GLY A 314 -10.32 17.96 -33.87
CA GLY A 314 -11.46 18.88 -33.97
C GLY A 314 -11.50 19.95 -32.88
N ASN A 315 -10.82 19.72 -31.76
CA ASN A 315 -10.83 20.60 -30.59
C ASN A 315 -9.70 21.65 -30.61
N PHE A 316 -8.94 21.73 -31.70
CA PHE A 316 -7.82 22.65 -31.86
C PHE A 316 -7.98 23.49 -33.14
N PHE A 317 -7.82 24.80 -33.00
CA PHE A 317 -7.99 25.78 -34.07
C PHE A 317 -6.68 26.50 -34.34
N TRP A 318 -6.25 26.53 -35.60
CA TRP A 318 -5.00 27.13 -36.05
C TRP A 318 -5.24 28.47 -36.74
N ASP A 319 -4.62 29.52 -36.21
CA ASP A 319 -4.53 30.84 -36.82
C ASP A 319 -3.03 31.21 -37.01
N PRO A 320 -2.59 31.58 -38.22
CA PRO A 320 -1.18 31.93 -38.45
C PRO A 320 -0.65 33.10 -37.61
N ALA A 321 -1.51 34.02 -37.16
CA ALA A 321 -1.11 35.19 -36.38
C ALA A 321 -1.07 34.92 -34.87
N ILE A 322 -1.89 34.00 -34.37
CA ILE A 322 -2.10 33.76 -32.92
C ILE A 322 -1.62 32.37 -32.47
N GLY A 323 -1.53 31.41 -33.39
CA GLY A 323 -1.15 30.02 -33.13
C GLY A 323 -2.37 29.10 -32.94
N VAL A 324 -2.18 28.01 -32.18
CA VAL A 324 -3.25 27.06 -31.86
C VAL A 324 -3.99 27.46 -30.59
N THR A 325 -5.32 27.39 -30.61
CA THR A 325 -6.17 27.46 -29.42
C THR A 325 -6.96 26.17 -29.22
N MET A 326 -7.08 25.71 -27.97
CA MET A 326 -7.88 24.53 -27.61
C MET A 326 -9.28 24.91 -27.10
N ILE A 327 -10.25 24.02 -27.35
CA ILE A 327 -11.62 24.05 -26.80
C ILE A 327 -11.96 22.69 -26.19
N ASP A 328 -13.13 22.57 -25.54
CA ASP A 328 -13.62 21.30 -24.98
C ASP A 328 -12.71 20.67 -23.91
N TYR A 329 -12.09 21.52 -23.09
CA TYR A 329 -11.16 21.14 -22.04
C TYR A 329 -11.83 20.66 -20.74
N GLY A 330 -13.13 20.33 -20.74
CA GLY A 330 -13.83 19.82 -19.55
C GLY A 330 -13.28 18.48 -19.04
N GLY A 331 -12.62 17.70 -19.91
CA GLY A 331 -11.89 16.49 -19.52
C GLY A 331 -10.76 16.74 -18.51
N LEU A 332 -10.24 17.97 -18.44
CA LEU A 332 -9.19 18.37 -17.51
C LEU A 332 -9.62 18.24 -16.05
N HIS A 333 -10.90 18.46 -15.73
CA HIS A 333 -11.42 18.27 -14.38
C HIS A 333 -11.18 16.85 -13.84
N TRP A 334 -11.30 15.84 -14.71
CA TRP A 334 -11.13 14.42 -14.37
C TRP A 334 -9.66 14.02 -14.20
N SER A 335 -8.74 14.89 -14.57
CA SER A 335 -7.29 14.71 -14.43
C SER A 335 -6.74 15.31 -13.14
N MET A 336 -7.61 15.75 -12.23
CA MET A 336 -7.24 16.35 -10.94
C MET A 336 -7.89 15.61 -9.77
N ASP A 337 -7.19 15.60 -8.63
CA ASP A 337 -7.80 15.23 -7.36
C ASP A 337 -8.66 16.37 -6.77
N VAL A 338 -9.26 16.12 -5.62
CA VAL A 338 -10.11 17.10 -4.92
C VAL A 338 -9.36 18.37 -4.47
N ALA A 339 -8.03 18.33 -4.43
CA ALA A 339 -7.18 19.48 -4.12
C ALA A 339 -6.68 20.20 -5.39
N GLY A 340 -7.09 19.74 -6.58
CA GLY A 340 -6.66 20.29 -7.87
C GLY A 340 -5.27 19.81 -8.30
N LYS A 341 -4.70 18.79 -7.65
CA LYS A 341 -3.39 18.23 -8.00
C LYS A 341 -3.52 17.24 -9.19
N PRO A 342 -2.57 17.23 -10.13
CA PRO A 342 -2.59 16.32 -11.27
C PRO A 342 -2.63 14.82 -10.89
N ILE A 343 -3.54 14.07 -11.50
CA ILE A 343 -3.67 12.60 -11.44
C ILE A 343 -3.85 11.96 -12.83
N GLY A 344 -3.89 12.76 -13.90
CA GLY A 344 -4.00 12.28 -15.27
C GLY A 344 -2.68 11.78 -15.85
N LEU A 345 -2.74 11.18 -17.04
CA LEU A 345 -1.61 10.64 -17.78
C LEU A 345 -1.44 11.38 -19.11
N ALA A 346 -0.35 12.12 -19.27
CA ALA A 346 -0.04 12.87 -20.48
C ALA A 346 -0.04 11.99 -21.74
N GLU A 347 0.32 10.72 -21.57
CA GLU A 347 0.33 9.69 -22.60
C GLU A 347 -1.04 9.46 -23.24
N ILE A 348 -2.13 9.63 -22.49
CA ILE A 348 -3.50 9.44 -23.02
C ILE A 348 -3.80 10.45 -24.14
N ASP A 349 -3.46 11.71 -23.92
CA ASP A 349 -3.69 12.77 -24.91
C ASP A 349 -2.69 12.69 -26.06
N ALA A 350 -1.40 12.49 -25.76
CA ALA A 350 -0.36 12.44 -26.79
C ALA A 350 -0.53 11.23 -27.73
N ALA A 351 -0.62 10.02 -27.18
CA ALA A 351 -0.86 8.81 -27.99
C ALA A 351 -2.27 8.80 -28.60
N GLY A 352 -3.25 9.31 -27.86
CA GLY A 352 -4.63 9.43 -28.33
C GLY A 352 -4.74 10.32 -29.57
N PHE A 353 -4.11 11.49 -29.55
CA PHE A 353 -4.08 12.38 -30.71
C PHE A 353 -3.32 11.76 -31.88
N TYR A 354 -2.11 11.22 -31.61
CA TYR A 354 -1.27 10.56 -32.61
C TYR A 354 -2.06 9.50 -33.39
N GLU A 355 -2.78 8.60 -32.71
CA GLU A 355 -3.56 7.55 -33.39
C GLU A 355 -4.84 8.06 -34.07
N ARG A 356 -5.46 9.12 -33.54
CA ARG A 356 -6.70 9.69 -34.12
C ARG A 356 -6.46 10.42 -35.44
N LEU A 357 -5.29 11.03 -35.65
CA LEU A 357 -4.92 11.63 -36.95
C LEU A 357 -5.12 10.63 -38.10
N ARG A 358 -4.74 9.36 -37.89
CA ARG A 358 -4.93 8.27 -38.87
C ARG A 358 -6.36 7.79 -39.03
N LYS A 359 -7.24 8.01 -38.06
CA LYS A 359 -8.64 7.54 -38.14
C LYS A 359 -9.42 8.30 -39.21
N TYR A 360 -9.23 9.62 -39.28
CA TYR A 360 -10.04 10.50 -40.14
C TYR A 360 -9.39 10.78 -41.49
N ALA A 361 -8.05 10.77 -41.56
CA ALA A 361 -7.28 11.11 -42.75
C ALA A 361 -7.66 10.26 -44.00
N PRO A 362 -7.81 8.91 -43.93
CA PRO A 362 -8.17 8.11 -45.10
C PRO A 362 -9.58 8.43 -45.62
N ALA A 363 -10.54 8.71 -44.73
CA ALA A 363 -11.90 9.07 -45.11
C ALA A 363 -11.97 10.41 -45.86
N PHE A 364 -10.94 11.25 -45.72
CA PHE A 364 -10.81 12.52 -46.44
C PHE A 364 -9.92 12.45 -47.68
N GLY A 365 -9.35 11.27 -48.01
CA GLY A 365 -8.49 11.10 -49.19
C GLY A 365 -7.02 11.50 -48.97
N VAL A 366 -6.57 11.62 -47.72
CA VAL A 366 -5.16 11.90 -47.38
C VAL A 366 -4.35 10.61 -47.54
N LYS A 367 -3.17 10.70 -48.18
CA LYS A 367 -2.29 9.55 -48.39
C LYS A 367 -1.59 9.09 -47.09
N PRO A 368 -1.25 7.79 -46.96
CA PRO A 368 -0.54 7.25 -45.78
C PRO A 368 0.81 7.93 -45.49
N GLU A 369 1.54 8.36 -46.53
CA GLU A 369 2.82 9.08 -46.43
C GLU A 369 2.66 10.48 -45.81
N ASP A 370 1.64 11.22 -46.22
CA ASP A 370 1.34 12.57 -45.70
C ASP A 370 0.94 12.52 -44.23
N ILE A 371 0.07 11.58 -43.86
CA ILE A 371 -0.33 11.42 -42.46
C ILE A 371 0.82 10.93 -41.58
N GLY A 372 1.74 10.14 -42.14
CA GLY A 372 2.99 9.75 -41.48
C GLY A 372 3.84 10.97 -41.14
N SER A 373 4.06 11.86 -42.12
CA SER A 373 4.80 13.12 -41.94
C SER A 373 4.16 14.03 -40.87
N VAL A 374 2.82 14.12 -40.85
CA VAL A 374 2.09 14.92 -39.85
C VAL A 374 2.22 14.33 -38.44
N GLN A 375 2.16 13.01 -38.32
CA GLN A 375 2.33 12.30 -37.06
C GLN A 375 3.75 12.40 -36.51
N GLU A 376 4.76 12.27 -37.37
CA GLU A 376 6.18 12.44 -37.01
C GLU A 376 6.43 13.86 -36.52
N ALA A 377 5.96 14.88 -37.26
CA ALA A 377 6.06 16.27 -36.83
C ALA A 377 5.40 16.55 -35.47
N PHE A 378 4.25 15.93 -35.18
CA PHE A 378 3.63 16.00 -33.86
C PHE A 378 4.51 15.35 -32.79
N TRP A 379 4.91 14.10 -33.03
CA TRP A 379 5.57 13.25 -32.03
C TRP A 379 6.96 13.79 -31.66
N ASP A 380 7.73 14.21 -32.65
CA ASP A 380 9.06 14.79 -32.45
C ASP A 380 8.98 16.09 -31.66
N THR A 381 8.06 16.98 -32.05
CA THR A 381 7.88 18.26 -31.34
C THR A 381 7.40 18.04 -29.92
N TYR A 382 6.45 17.11 -29.71
CA TYR A 382 5.90 16.83 -28.39
C TYR A 382 6.94 16.18 -27.46
N THR A 383 7.67 15.16 -27.94
CA THR A 383 8.69 14.46 -27.14
C THR A 383 9.89 15.35 -26.82
N GLN A 384 10.28 16.25 -27.74
CA GLN A 384 11.30 17.27 -27.47
C GLN A 384 10.88 18.22 -26.32
N LEU A 385 9.61 18.59 -26.25
CA LEU A 385 9.08 19.50 -25.22
C LEU A 385 8.70 18.78 -23.91
N ASN A 386 8.52 17.46 -23.95
CA ASN A 386 8.19 16.63 -22.79
C ASN A 386 9.09 15.37 -22.75
N PRO A 387 10.37 15.51 -22.33
CA PRO A 387 11.33 14.40 -22.33
C PRO A 387 11.03 13.33 -21.27
N GLU A 388 10.18 13.63 -20.29
CA GLU A 388 9.78 12.70 -19.21
C GLU A 388 8.55 11.86 -19.59
N LEU A 389 8.11 11.88 -20.86
CA LEU A 389 7.00 11.05 -21.34
C LEU A 389 7.33 9.56 -21.20
N ASN A 390 6.45 8.77 -20.58
CA ASN A 390 6.65 7.33 -20.50
C ASN A 390 6.22 6.66 -21.81
N LEU A 391 7.20 6.29 -22.64
CA LEU A 391 6.97 5.68 -23.94
C LEU A 391 6.25 4.33 -23.86
N SER A 392 6.46 3.56 -22.77
CA SER A 392 5.78 2.28 -22.56
C SER A 392 4.29 2.47 -22.29
N VAL A 393 3.93 3.45 -21.46
CA VAL A 393 2.52 3.80 -21.19
C VAL A 393 1.86 4.35 -22.47
N ALA A 394 2.57 5.19 -23.23
CA ALA A 394 2.08 5.65 -24.52
C ALA A 394 1.86 4.49 -25.50
N ARG A 395 2.78 3.51 -25.54
CA ARG A 395 2.66 2.29 -26.35
C ARG A 395 1.41 1.49 -25.98
N LEU A 396 1.09 1.34 -24.69
CA LEU A 396 -0.16 0.70 -24.23
C LEU A 396 -1.41 1.45 -24.69
N VAL A 397 -1.42 2.79 -24.63
CA VAL A 397 -2.55 3.60 -25.12
C VAL A 397 -2.73 3.39 -26.63
N ARG A 398 -1.64 3.42 -27.41
CA ARG A 398 -1.66 3.16 -28.85
C ARG A 398 -2.18 1.76 -29.16
N LEU A 399 -1.68 0.74 -28.47
CA LEU A 399 -2.11 -0.65 -28.60
C LEU A 399 -3.62 -0.79 -28.35
N ARG A 400 -4.13 -0.20 -27.26
CA ARG A 400 -5.56 -0.22 -26.94
C ARG A 400 -6.41 0.39 -28.07
N ILE A 401 -5.99 1.55 -28.60
CA ILE A 401 -6.72 2.22 -29.69
C ILE A 401 -6.69 1.34 -30.94
N GLN A 402 -5.54 0.76 -31.28
CA GLN A 402 -5.38 -0.08 -32.45
C GLN A 402 -6.17 -1.38 -32.36
N MET A 403 -6.22 -2.03 -31.20
CA MET A 403 -7.07 -3.21 -30.97
C MET A 403 -8.55 -2.89 -31.17
N SER A 404 -9.01 -1.73 -30.69
CA SER A 404 -10.39 -1.29 -30.92
C SER A 404 -10.71 -1.11 -32.41
N ARG A 405 -9.73 -0.69 -33.21
CA ARG A 405 -9.88 -0.53 -34.67
C ARG A 405 -9.92 -1.88 -35.36
N LEU A 406 -9.00 -2.77 -35.00
CA LEU A 406 -8.99 -4.14 -35.51
C LEU A 406 -10.32 -4.84 -35.23
N TRP A 407 -10.83 -4.71 -34.00
CA TRP A 407 -12.15 -5.22 -33.64
C TRP A 407 -13.25 -4.66 -34.54
N SER A 408 -13.26 -3.34 -34.77
CA SER A 408 -14.26 -2.70 -35.63
C SER A 408 -14.14 -3.14 -37.09
N ALA A 409 -12.93 -3.39 -37.58
CA ALA A 409 -12.68 -3.88 -38.93
C ALA A 409 -13.21 -5.31 -39.12
N VAL A 410 -12.96 -6.19 -38.13
CA VAL A 410 -13.49 -7.56 -38.11
C VAL A 410 -15.02 -7.56 -38.02
N ASP A 411 -15.61 -6.76 -37.14
CA ASP A 411 -17.08 -6.63 -37.03
C ASP A 411 -17.71 -6.14 -38.34
N LYS A 412 -17.10 -5.14 -39.00
CA LYS A 412 -17.56 -4.65 -40.32
C LYS A 412 -17.42 -5.71 -41.40
N PHE A 413 -16.33 -6.50 -41.38
CA PHE A 413 -16.10 -7.61 -42.30
C PHE A 413 -17.21 -8.65 -42.20
N ASN A 414 -17.57 -9.05 -40.99
CA ASN A 414 -18.60 -10.07 -40.76
C ASN A 414 -20.02 -9.58 -41.10
N ARG A 415 -20.28 -8.27 -41.12
CA ARG A 415 -21.62 -7.69 -41.38
C ARG A 415 -21.88 -7.30 -42.84
N THR A 416 -20.84 -7.11 -43.65
CA THR A 416 -20.97 -6.50 -44.98
C THR A 416 -20.47 -7.46 -46.07
N PRO A 417 -21.29 -7.87 -47.05
CA PRO A 417 -20.88 -8.82 -48.10
C PRO A 417 -19.67 -8.38 -48.96
N ASP A 418 -19.46 -7.08 -49.10
CA ASP A 418 -18.39 -6.47 -49.92
C ASP A 418 -17.16 -6.01 -49.10
N ALA A 419 -17.05 -6.40 -47.83
CA ALA A 419 -15.94 -5.96 -46.99
C ALA A 419 -14.63 -6.68 -47.34
N SER A 420 -13.55 -5.91 -47.50
CA SER A 420 -12.24 -6.41 -47.94
C SER A 420 -11.37 -6.91 -46.78
N HIS A 421 -10.79 -8.11 -46.93
CA HIS A 421 -9.72 -8.63 -46.06
C HIS A 421 -8.54 -7.66 -45.93
N ALA A 422 -8.26 -6.85 -46.95
CA ALA A 422 -7.16 -5.90 -46.94
C ALA A 422 -7.30 -4.85 -45.81
N ALA A 423 -8.53 -4.51 -45.43
CA ALA A 423 -8.80 -3.57 -44.34
C ALA A 423 -8.45 -4.18 -42.97
N VAL A 424 -8.76 -5.47 -42.76
CA VAL A 424 -8.41 -6.20 -41.53
C VAL A 424 -6.88 -6.39 -41.46
N GLU A 425 -6.26 -6.80 -42.56
CA GLU A 425 -4.80 -7.00 -42.64
C GLU A 425 -4.04 -5.72 -42.31
N THR A 426 -4.46 -4.59 -42.87
CA THR A 426 -3.85 -3.28 -42.60
C THR A 426 -3.89 -2.93 -41.11
N GLU A 427 -4.98 -3.23 -40.40
CA GLU A 427 -5.08 -2.95 -38.96
C GLU A 427 -4.30 -3.97 -38.11
N TYR A 428 -4.12 -5.20 -38.59
CA TYR A 428 -3.27 -6.21 -37.97
C TYR A 428 -1.78 -5.86 -38.07
N GLU A 429 -1.28 -5.53 -39.26
CA GLU A 429 0.13 -5.13 -39.47
C GLU A 429 0.51 -3.92 -38.61
N ARG A 430 -0.42 -2.96 -38.47
CA ARG A 430 -0.23 -1.80 -37.59
C ARG A 430 -0.14 -2.19 -36.13
N LEU A 431 -0.98 -3.12 -35.67
CA LEU A 431 -0.89 -3.66 -34.32
C LEU A 431 0.49 -4.25 -34.06
N CYS A 432 1.03 -5.01 -35.03
CA CYS A 432 2.38 -5.57 -34.95
C CYS A 432 3.45 -4.48 -34.83
N SER A 433 3.34 -3.40 -35.62
CA SER A 433 4.29 -2.27 -35.60
C SER A 433 4.36 -1.51 -34.27
N ILE A 434 3.27 -1.51 -33.48
CA ILE A 434 3.23 -0.84 -32.17
C ILE A 434 3.95 -1.66 -31.10
N SER A 435 4.00 -2.99 -31.24
CA SER A 435 4.44 -3.90 -30.19
C SER A 435 5.96 -3.90 -29.92
N GLY A 436 6.79 -3.51 -30.90
CA GLY A 436 8.25 -3.38 -30.72
C GLY A 436 9.02 -4.68 -30.39
N ILE A 437 8.42 -5.87 -30.52
CA ILE A 437 9.00 -7.18 -30.13
C ILE A 437 10.37 -7.48 -30.77
N HIS A 438 10.81 -6.71 -31.76
CA HIS A 438 12.10 -6.86 -32.45
C HIS A 438 13.26 -5.98 -31.91
N GLU A 439 13.06 -5.14 -30.89
CA GLU A 439 14.17 -4.42 -30.24
C GLU A 439 14.87 -5.33 -29.20
N THR A 440 16.19 -5.56 -29.36
CA THR A 440 16.97 -6.35 -28.40
C THR A 440 17.10 -5.61 -27.07
N VAL A 441 16.36 -6.04 -26.06
CA VAL A 441 16.46 -5.47 -24.70
C VAL A 441 17.87 -5.76 -24.14
N PRO A 442 18.64 -4.74 -23.72
CA PRO A 442 19.93 -4.95 -23.07
C PRO A 442 19.74 -5.76 -21.77
N LYS A 443 20.61 -6.76 -21.55
CA LYS A 443 20.51 -7.67 -20.41
C LYS A 443 21.40 -7.25 -19.25
N PHE A 444 20.85 -7.25 -18.05
CA PHE A 444 21.63 -7.15 -16.81
C PHE A 444 22.39 -8.46 -16.55
N LYS A 445 23.68 -8.36 -16.28
CA LYS A 445 24.54 -9.50 -15.95
C LYS A 445 24.53 -9.71 -14.43
N VAL A 446 23.97 -10.82 -13.96
CA VAL A 446 23.76 -11.08 -12.53
C VAL A 446 24.64 -12.25 -12.06
N LEU A 447 25.35 -12.06 -10.95
CA LEU A 447 26.10 -13.10 -10.25
C LEU A 447 25.34 -13.53 -8.99
N MET A 448 24.84 -14.76 -8.97
CA MET A 448 24.22 -15.40 -7.81
C MET A 448 25.29 -16.19 -7.05
N VAL A 449 25.56 -15.85 -5.79
CA VAL A 449 26.54 -16.55 -4.95
C VAL A 449 25.80 -17.39 -3.91
N ALA A 450 25.87 -18.72 -4.01
CA ALA A 450 25.10 -19.63 -3.14
C ALA A 450 25.97 -20.76 -2.59
N ASN A 451 25.73 -21.16 -1.34
CA ASN A 451 26.39 -22.32 -0.73
C ASN A 451 25.67 -23.64 -1.07
N ALA A 452 24.42 -23.58 -1.52
CA ALA A 452 23.59 -24.69 -1.92
C ALA A 452 22.45 -24.21 -2.83
N SER A 453 22.10 -25.02 -3.83
CA SER A 453 20.97 -24.82 -4.74
C SER A 453 20.57 -26.19 -5.29
N GLY A 454 19.28 -26.45 -5.49
CA GLY A 454 18.82 -27.71 -6.08
C GLY A 454 17.90 -28.54 -5.18
N ARG A 455 17.96 -29.87 -5.34
CA ARG A 455 17.22 -30.82 -4.49
C ARG A 455 18.01 -31.00 -3.19
N GLY A 456 17.45 -30.61 -2.05
CA GLY A 456 18.16 -30.69 -0.77
C GLY A 456 17.23 -30.61 0.45
N LYS A 457 17.81 -30.84 1.63
CA LYS A 457 17.07 -30.76 2.90
C LYS A 457 16.72 -29.30 3.24
N GLY A 458 15.44 -28.94 3.14
CA GLY A 458 14.88 -27.66 3.61
C GLY A 458 14.58 -26.63 2.50
N GLY A 459 14.01 -25.49 2.89
CA GLY A 459 13.50 -24.49 1.94
C GLY A 459 14.56 -23.63 1.23
N ILE A 460 15.79 -23.55 1.73
CA ILE A 460 16.82 -22.63 1.19
C ILE A 460 17.37 -23.12 -0.17
N PRO A 461 17.83 -24.38 -0.33
CA PRO A 461 18.28 -24.87 -1.63
C PRO A 461 17.18 -24.81 -2.70
N LEU A 462 15.93 -25.03 -2.29
CA LEU A 462 14.76 -24.91 -3.15
C LEU A 462 14.55 -23.45 -3.59
N LEU A 463 14.50 -22.50 -2.65
CA LEU A 463 14.35 -21.08 -2.97
C LEU A 463 15.45 -20.60 -3.91
N ASN A 464 16.71 -20.90 -3.61
CA ASN A 464 17.84 -20.52 -4.45
C ASN A 464 17.67 -21.09 -5.87
N ARG A 465 17.19 -22.34 -6.00
CA ARG A 465 16.94 -22.94 -7.31
C ARG A 465 15.87 -22.21 -8.09
N GLU A 466 14.71 -22.01 -7.48
CA GLU A 466 13.58 -21.37 -8.13
C GLU A 466 13.92 -19.92 -8.52
N LEU A 467 14.59 -19.17 -7.63
CA LEU A 467 15.00 -17.80 -7.89
C LEU A 467 16.04 -17.70 -9.03
N VAL A 468 17.06 -18.56 -9.04
CA VAL A 468 18.07 -18.59 -10.12
C VAL A 468 17.41 -18.92 -11.46
N ASN A 469 16.54 -19.93 -11.49
CA ASN A 469 15.88 -20.36 -12.72
C ASN A 469 14.92 -19.28 -13.25
N ALA A 470 14.16 -18.66 -12.36
CA ALA A 470 13.29 -17.55 -12.73
C ALA A 470 14.08 -16.34 -13.22
N MET A 471 15.14 -15.95 -12.53
CA MET A 471 15.96 -14.82 -12.98
C MET A 471 16.65 -15.10 -14.33
N ALA A 472 17.10 -16.33 -14.56
CA ALA A 472 17.69 -16.74 -15.82
C ALA A 472 16.69 -16.83 -16.98
N SER A 473 15.38 -16.92 -16.68
CA SER A 473 14.31 -16.88 -17.69
C SER A 473 13.93 -15.48 -18.14
N LEU A 474 14.31 -14.43 -17.39
CA LEU A 474 13.99 -13.05 -17.71
C LEU A 474 14.71 -12.61 -18.99
N LYS A 475 13.97 -11.97 -19.90
CA LYS A 475 14.51 -11.50 -21.19
C LYS A 475 15.61 -10.47 -21.02
N ASN A 476 15.56 -9.68 -19.95
CA ASN A 476 16.50 -8.61 -19.63
C ASN A 476 17.57 -9.03 -18.60
N ALA A 477 17.80 -10.34 -18.39
CA ALA A 477 18.85 -10.81 -17.48
C ALA A 477 19.72 -11.91 -18.09
N SER A 478 20.97 -11.99 -17.63
CA SER A 478 21.95 -13.04 -17.92
C SER A 478 22.58 -13.47 -16.60
N VAL A 479 22.33 -14.72 -16.17
CA VAL A 479 22.67 -15.18 -14.83
C VAL A 479 23.88 -16.11 -14.84
N THR A 480 24.83 -15.82 -13.95
CA THR A 480 25.91 -16.74 -13.55
C THR A 480 25.68 -17.16 -12.11
N LEU A 481 25.64 -18.47 -11.86
CA LEU A 481 25.52 -19.05 -10.52
C LEU A 481 26.89 -19.55 -10.06
N PHE A 482 27.40 -18.98 -8.98
CA PHE A 482 28.60 -19.43 -8.29
C PHE A 482 28.23 -20.25 -7.06
N LEU A 483 28.44 -21.57 -7.14
CA LEU A 483 27.88 -22.57 -6.23
C LEU A 483 28.98 -23.46 -5.62
N VAL A 484 28.82 -23.87 -4.37
CA VAL A 484 29.59 -25.01 -3.82
C VAL A 484 28.80 -26.28 -4.05
N ASP A 485 29.33 -27.19 -4.86
CA ASP A 485 28.71 -28.48 -5.18
C ASP A 485 29.78 -29.48 -5.64
N ASP A 486 29.58 -30.75 -5.29
CA ASP A 486 30.49 -31.86 -5.60
C ASP A 486 30.32 -32.37 -7.04
N ALA A 487 29.23 -31.99 -7.70
CA ALA A 487 28.94 -32.33 -9.10
C ALA A 487 28.81 -31.07 -9.98
N ILE A 488 29.49 -31.06 -11.13
CA ILE A 488 29.24 -30.05 -12.19
C ILE A 488 27.96 -30.48 -12.91
N THR A 489 26.78 -30.13 -12.39
CA THR A 489 25.51 -30.39 -13.08
C THR A 489 24.79 -29.09 -13.42
N ASN A 490 24.77 -28.73 -14.71
CA ASN A 490 23.81 -27.75 -15.25
C ASN A 490 22.36 -28.25 -15.20
N GLU A 491 22.11 -29.51 -14.81
CA GLU A 491 20.79 -30.15 -14.83
C GLU A 491 19.70 -29.39 -14.05
N HIS A 492 20.07 -28.72 -12.95
CA HIS A 492 19.10 -27.95 -12.14
C HIS A 492 18.94 -26.50 -12.59
N HIS A 493 19.83 -26.00 -13.45
CA HIS A 493 19.94 -24.59 -13.85
C HIS A 493 20.19 -24.44 -15.36
N PRO A 494 19.25 -24.90 -16.21
CA PRO A 494 19.49 -25.03 -17.66
C PRO A 494 19.78 -23.69 -18.37
N ASN A 495 19.26 -22.58 -17.83
CA ASN A 495 19.37 -21.25 -18.44
C ASN A 495 20.44 -20.35 -17.77
N ALA A 496 21.14 -20.85 -16.74
CA ALA A 496 22.19 -20.10 -16.05
C ALA A 496 23.57 -20.70 -16.32
N LYS A 497 24.60 -19.84 -16.35
CA LYS A 497 25.99 -20.32 -16.37
C LYS A 497 26.38 -20.76 -14.95
N VAL A 498 26.56 -22.06 -14.72
CA VAL A 498 26.97 -22.58 -13.40
C VAL A 498 28.49 -22.69 -13.31
N ILE A 499 29.03 -22.19 -12.20
CA ILE A 499 30.44 -22.30 -11.83
C ILE A 499 30.48 -22.95 -10.44
N SER A 500 30.95 -24.20 -10.39
CA SER A 500 30.96 -25.00 -9.17
C SER A 500 32.33 -25.04 -8.49
N ILE A 501 32.34 -24.96 -7.17
CA ILE A 501 33.51 -25.21 -6.31
C ILE A 501 33.33 -26.59 -5.67
N PRO A 502 34.24 -27.55 -5.91
CA PRO A 502 34.18 -28.86 -5.29
C PRO A 502 34.31 -28.76 -3.77
N CYS A 503 33.47 -29.46 -3.00
CA CYS A 503 33.58 -29.53 -1.55
C CYS A 503 34.21 -30.87 -1.13
N ALA A 504 35.32 -30.84 -0.41
CA ALA A 504 35.82 -32.07 0.20
C ALA A 504 34.90 -32.46 1.39
N SER A 505 34.60 -33.76 1.53
CA SER A 505 33.76 -34.28 2.60
C SER A 505 34.25 -33.84 3.98
N GLY A 506 33.41 -33.10 4.72
CA GLY A 506 33.69 -32.63 6.09
C GLY A 506 33.89 -31.11 6.25
N HIS A 507 33.94 -30.33 5.16
CA HIS A 507 34.06 -28.86 5.24
C HIS A 507 32.70 -28.14 5.11
N SER A 508 32.57 -26.99 5.77
CA SER A 508 31.39 -26.12 5.62
C SER A 508 31.42 -25.39 4.27
N ALA A 509 30.40 -25.59 3.44
CA ALA A 509 30.28 -24.93 2.14
C ALA A 509 30.37 -23.39 2.22
N SER A 510 29.80 -22.79 3.28
CA SER A 510 29.86 -21.35 3.52
C SER A 510 31.26 -20.86 3.89
N GLU A 511 32.03 -21.66 4.64
CA GLU A 511 33.42 -21.35 4.97
C GLU A 511 34.31 -21.45 3.74
N LEU A 512 34.07 -22.45 2.89
CA LEU A 512 34.77 -22.61 1.62
C LEU A 512 34.51 -21.42 0.68
N LEU A 513 33.25 -21.00 0.52
CA LEU A 513 32.92 -19.78 -0.25
C LEU A 513 33.66 -18.55 0.27
N TYR A 514 33.65 -18.36 1.60
CA TYR A 514 34.34 -17.24 2.23
C TYR A 514 35.84 -17.30 1.97
N TYR A 515 36.45 -18.48 2.12
CA TYR A 515 37.88 -18.69 1.86
C TYR A 515 38.24 -18.41 0.40
N VAL A 516 37.47 -18.96 -0.54
CA VAL A 516 37.70 -18.76 -1.98
C VAL A 516 37.60 -17.29 -2.34
N ALA A 517 36.55 -16.60 -1.89
CA ALA A 517 36.39 -15.16 -2.09
C ALA A 517 37.54 -14.33 -1.50
N LYS A 518 38.09 -14.77 -0.36
CA LYS A 518 39.16 -14.05 0.37
C LYS A 518 40.57 -14.34 -0.14
N VAL A 519 40.85 -15.50 -0.70
CA VAL A 519 42.24 -15.91 -1.02
C VAL A 519 42.49 -15.97 -2.53
N HIS A 520 41.50 -16.36 -3.34
CA HIS A 520 41.72 -16.66 -4.76
C HIS A 520 41.34 -15.49 -5.67
N GLN A 521 41.98 -15.43 -6.85
CA GLN A 521 41.63 -14.54 -7.95
C GLN A 521 40.43 -15.09 -8.74
N PRO A 522 39.55 -14.26 -9.33
CA PRO A 522 38.35 -14.68 -10.06
C PRO A 522 38.57 -15.82 -11.06
N GLN A 523 39.64 -15.76 -11.86
CA GLN A 523 39.89 -16.74 -12.92
C GLN A 523 40.24 -18.12 -12.35
N GLY A 524 40.85 -18.16 -11.15
CA GLY A 524 41.25 -19.38 -10.47
C GLY A 524 40.08 -20.29 -10.09
N PHE A 525 38.85 -19.78 -10.17
CA PHE A 525 37.62 -20.54 -9.95
C PHE A 525 36.57 -20.25 -11.03
N GLY A 526 36.97 -19.79 -12.22
CA GLY A 526 36.12 -19.70 -13.41
C GLY A 526 35.25 -18.43 -13.56
N LEU A 527 35.39 -17.45 -12.68
CA LEU A 527 34.76 -16.13 -12.85
C LEU A 527 35.58 -15.23 -13.79
N PRO A 528 34.93 -14.33 -14.56
CA PRO A 528 35.60 -13.44 -15.51
C PRO A 528 36.41 -12.33 -14.84
N GLU A 529 37.43 -11.82 -15.52
CA GLU A 529 38.14 -10.60 -15.12
C GLU A 529 37.28 -9.35 -15.25
N GLN A 530 37.58 -8.34 -14.43
CA GLN A 530 37.05 -6.99 -14.60
C GLN A 530 37.56 -6.41 -15.92
N ASN A 531 36.67 -5.86 -16.74
CA ASN A 531 36.99 -5.15 -17.97
C ASN A 531 36.50 -3.69 -17.84
N GLU A 532 37.38 -2.73 -18.15
CA GLU A 532 37.09 -1.29 -18.03
C GLU A 532 36.01 -0.80 -19.02
N ILE A 533 35.81 -1.49 -20.14
CA ILE A 533 34.84 -1.10 -21.19
C ILE A 533 33.43 -1.64 -20.90
N SER A 534 33.32 -2.84 -20.31
CA SER A 534 32.03 -3.43 -19.94
C SER A 534 32.19 -4.30 -18.70
N PRO A 535 31.61 -3.91 -17.56
CA PRO A 535 31.72 -4.71 -16.35
C PRO A 535 31.08 -6.10 -16.57
N PRO A 536 31.65 -7.16 -15.98
CA PRO A 536 31.17 -8.51 -16.16
C PRO A 536 29.85 -8.77 -15.42
N PHE A 537 29.56 -7.98 -14.37
CA PHE A 537 28.34 -8.08 -13.58
C PHE A 537 27.82 -6.68 -13.22
N ASP A 538 26.51 -6.53 -13.31
CA ASP A 538 25.77 -5.33 -12.86
C ASP A 538 25.25 -5.52 -11.43
N LEU A 539 24.95 -6.77 -11.04
CA LEU A 539 24.37 -7.14 -9.75
C LEU A 539 25.03 -8.41 -9.21
N ILE A 540 25.37 -8.39 -7.92
CA ILE A 540 25.85 -9.56 -7.16
C ILE A 540 24.87 -9.82 -6.02
N VAL A 541 24.40 -11.07 -5.92
CA VAL A 541 23.43 -11.49 -4.92
C VAL A 541 24.06 -12.49 -3.95
N GLY A 542 23.92 -12.22 -2.64
CA GLY A 542 24.33 -13.12 -1.56
C GLY A 542 23.17 -13.46 -0.62
N HIS A 543 23.32 -14.50 0.20
CA HIS A 543 22.26 -15.06 1.04
C HIS A 543 22.70 -15.18 2.51
N SER A 544 22.27 -14.24 3.36
CA SER A 544 22.48 -14.16 4.83
C SER A 544 23.84 -14.73 5.27
N ARG A 545 23.88 -15.48 6.38
CA ARG A 545 25.08 -16.16 6.90
C ARG A 545 25.71 -17.18 5.94
N TYR A 546 25.01 -17.55 4.87
CA TYR A 546 25.43 -18.65 3.99
C TYR A 546 26.40 -18.20 2.91
N SER A 547 26.18 -17.03 2.32
CA SER A 547 27.02 -16.52 1.23
C SER A 547 27.15 -15.00 1.18
N SER A 548 26.44 -14.21 1.99
CA SER A 548 26.52 -12.73 1.94
C SER A 548 27.93 -12.21 2.20
N ALA A 549 28.68 -12.83 3.11
CA ALA A 549 30.06 -12.45 3.37
C ALA A 549 30.97 -12.67 2.15
N ALA A 550 30.80 -13.80 1.45
CA ALA A 550 31.55 -14.09 0.23
C ALA A 550 31.15 -13.15 -0.91
N ALA A 551 29.84 -12.93 -1.13
CA ALA A 551 29.32 -12.00 -2.13
C ALA A 551 29.86 -10.58 -1.94
N ALA A 552 29.85 -10.07 -0.70
CA ALA A 552 30.40 -8.75 -0.39
C ALA A 552 31.90 -8.67 -0.65
N ILE A 553 32.67 -9.72 -0.31
CA ILE A 553 34.11 -9.76 -0.58
C ILE A 553 34.37 -9.78 -2.09
N ILE A 554 33.63 -10.59 -2.86
CA ILE A 554 33.73 -10.66 -4.32
C ILE A 554 33.44 -9.29 -4.95
N ARG A 555 32.36 -8.62 -4.50
CA ARG A 555 32.00 -7.27 -4.95
C ARG A 555 33.07 -6.23 -4.61
N ASP A 556 33.43 -6.11 -3.33
CA ASP A 556 34.35 -5.08 -2.84
C ASP A 556 35.74 -5.20 -3.47
N ARG A 557 36.20 -6.44 -3.69
CA ARG A 557 37.53 -6.69 -4.20
C ARG A 557 37.56 -6.64 -5.73
N TRP A 558 36.68 -7.38 -6.40
CA TRP A 558 36.83 -7.74 -7.82
C TRP A 558 35.85 -7.05 -8.76
N TYR A 559 34.65 -6.70 -8.29
CA TYR A 559 33.60 -6.10 -9.11
C TYR A 559 32.99 -4.86 -8.42
N PRO A 560 33.78 -3.82 -8.14
CA PRO A 560 33.37 -2.71 -7.30
C PRO A 560 32.24 -1.85 -7.88
N THR A 561 32.00 -1.94 -9.19
CA THR A 561 30.91 -1.24 -9.89
C THR A 561 29.57 -1.97 -9.81
N ALA A 562 29.57 -3.25 -9.41
CA ALA A 562 28.34 -4.03 -9.30
C ALA A 562 27.58 -3.66 -8.03
N LYS A 563 26.26 -3.56 -8.14
CA LYS A 563 25.37 -3.44 -6.99
C LYS A 563 25.40 -4.73 -6.18
N LEU A 564 25.32 -4.63 -4.86
CA LEU A 564 25.26 -5.77 -3.93
C LEU A 564 23.86 -5.89 -3.34
N ALA A 565 23.21 -7.02 -3.59
CA ALA A 565 21.95 -7.39 -2.96
C ALA A 565 22.13 -8.57 -1.99
N LEU A 566 21.65 -8.43 -0.75
CA LEU A 566 21.81 -9.46 0.28
C LEU A 566 20.44 -9.94 0.78
N ILE A 567 20.16 -11.23 0.64
CA ILE A 567 18.87 -11.86 1.01
C ILE A 567 18.94 -12.43 2.43
N THR A 568 17.99 -12.03 3.27
CA THR A 568 17.77 -12.55 4.63
C THR A 568 16.76 -13.70 4.58
N HIS A 569 17.22 -14.92 4.91
CA HIS A 569 16.43 -16.16 4.83
C HIS A 569 15.87 -16.66 6.16
N THR A 570 16.48 -16.28 7.27
CA THR A 570 16.14 -16.80 8.61
C THR A 570 16.46 -15.75 9.66
N SER A 571 15.74 -15.74 10.78
CA SER A 571 16.14 -15.00 11.99
C SER A 571 16.81 -15.95 12.99
N PRO A 572 18.13 -15.86 13.22
CA PRO A 572 18.80 -16.69 14.21
C PRO A 572 18.24 -16.49 15.62
N LEU A 573 18.01 -15.23 16.04
CA LEU A 573 17.54 -14.90 17.38
C LEU A 573 16.15 -15.50 17.65
N ARG A 574 15.18 -15.21 16.80
CA ARG A 574 13.81 -15.70 16.97
C ARG A 574 13.75 -17.23 16.85
N LYS A 575 14.61 -17.85 16.02
CA LYS A 575 14.67 -19.32 15.90
C LYS A 575 15.28 -19.98 17.13
N SER A 576 16.23 -19.32 17.81
CA SER A 576 16.88 -19.88 18.99
C SER A 576 15.92 -20.11 20.16
N ASP A 577 14.79 -19.39 20.19
CA ASP A 577 13.77 -19.55 21.20
C ASP A 577 13.10 -20.93 21.19
N ALA A 578 12.85 -21.47 20.00
CA ALA A 578 12.22 -22.78 19.82
C ALA A 578 13.23 -23.90 19.52
N ALA A 579 14.34 -23.59 18.86
CA ALA A 579 15.29 -24.57 18.35
C ALA A 579 16.72 -24.34 18.87
N TRP A 580 16.89 -23.91 20.12
CA TRP A 580 18.22 -23.68 20.73
C TRP A 580 19.13 -24.92 20.65
N THR A 581 18.57 -26.14 20.70
CA THR A 581 19.32 -27.41 20.59
C THR A 581 20.09 -27.52 19.28
N TRP A 582 19.60 -26.89 18.21
CA TRP A 582 20.26 -26.86 16.90
C TRP A 582 21.45 -25.92 16.84
N TYR A 583 21.45 -24.89 17.70
CA TYR A 583 22.53 -23.91 17.80
C TYR A 583 23.57 -24.34 18.85
N GLY A 584 23.17 -25.12 19.86
CA GLY A 584 24.08 -25.69 20.84
C GLY A 584 23.42 -26.72 21.75
N GLY A 585 24.20 -27.61 22.36
CA GLY A 585 23.70 -28.66 23.25
C GLY A 585 23.05 -28.18 24.56
N SER A 586 23.02 -26.86 24.83
CA SER A 586 22.31 -26.24 25.95
C SER A 586 21.67 -24.92 25.51
N ARG A 587 20.62 -24.49 26.21
CA ARG A 587 19.87 -23.26 25.89
C ARG A 587 20.77 -22.02 25.85
N GLN A 588 21.68 -21.88 26.82
CA GLN A 588 22.67 -20.79 26.84
C GLN A 588 23.55 -20.78 25.59
N LYS A 589 24.17 -21.91 25.24
CA LYS A 589 25.05 -22.01 24.06
C LYS A 589 24.29 -21.74 22.76
N GLY A 590 23.04 -22.19 22.70
CA GLY A 590 22.18 -21.92 21.54
C GLY A 590 21.90 -20.43 21.34
N TYR A 591 21.62 -19.69 22.40
CA TYR A 591 21.45 -18.24 22.36
C TYR A 591 22.74 -17.49 22.03
N GLU A 592 23.87 -17.90 22.60
CA GLU A 592 25.19 -17.32 22.30
C GLU A 592 25.53 -17.45 20.82
N GLU A 593 25.31 -18.63 20.23
CA GLU A 593 25.56 -18.86 18.80
C GLU A 593 24.55 -18.09 17.92
N ALA A 594 23.27 -18.04 18.30
CA ALA A 594 22.28 -17.24 17.59
C ALA A 594 22.62 -15.74 17.60
N ALA A 595 23.10 -15.22 18.73
CA ALA A 595 23.60 -13.85 18.84
C ALA A 595 24.84 -13.64 17.96
N ARG A 596 25.78 -14.60 17.93
CA ARG A 596 26.96 -14.54 17.05
C ARG A 596 26.55 -14.48 15.57
N LEU A 597 25.54 -15.25 15.17
CA LEU A 597 25.02 -15.24 13.80
C LEU A 597 24.29 -13.94 13.46
N ALA A 598 23.50 -13.40 14.39
CA ALA A 598 22.86 -12.10 14.23
C ALA A 598 23.91 -10.99 14.03
N LEU A 599 24.98 -10.97 14.82
CA LEU A 599 26.10 -10.03 14.68
C LEU A 599 26.79 -10.08 13.30
N LEU A 600 26.73 -11.20 12.58
CA LEU A 600 27.24 -11.27 11.20
C LEU A 600 26.37 -10.45 10.26
N ASP A 601 25.04 -10.56 10.37
CA ASP A 601 24.09 -9.79 9.56
C ASP A 601 24.24 -8.28 9.85
N GLU A 602 24.38 -7.87 11.12
CA GLU A 602 24.59 -6.47 11.53
C GLU A 602 25.86 -5.84 10.93
N LYS A 603 26.91 -6.66 10.73
CA LYS A 603 28.18 -6.23 10.13
C LYS A 603 28.09 -6.15 8.61
N ILE A 604 27.42 -7.12 7.97
CA ILE A 604 27.42 -7.27 6.51
C ILE A 604 26.35 -6.46 5.81
N LEU A 605 25.15 -6.31 6.39
CA LEU A 605 24.00 -5.66 5.75
C LEU A 605 24.31 -4.25 5.23
N PRO A 606 25.07 -3.41 5.94
CA PRO A 606 25.39 -2.07 5.45
C PRO A 606 26.41 -2.00 4.32
N LYS A 607 26.95 -3.13 3.87
CA LYS A 607 27.69 -3.19 2.61
C LYS A 607 26.75 -3.31 1.40
N ALA A 608 25.51 -3.72 1.62
CA ALA A 608 24.56 -3.92 0.55
C ALA A 608 24.05 -2.58 0.00
N ASP A 609 23.80 -2.56 -1.30
CA ASP A 609 23.00 -1.52 -1.94
C ASP A 609 21.50 -1.82 -1.74
N LEU A 610 21.14 -3.12 -1.63
CA LEU A 610 19.79 -3.59 -1.34
C LEU A 610 19.80 -4.78 -0.35
N ALA A 611 19.12 -4.65 0.77
CA ALA A 611 18.81 -5.75 1.68
C ALA A 611 17.42 -6.31 1.37
N ILE A 612 17.32 -7.61 1.12
CA ILE A 612 16.07 -8.26 0.72
C ILE A 612 15.60 -9.16 1.86
N GLY A 613 14.39 -8.97 2.34
CA GLY A 613 13.75 -9.93 3.24
C GLY A 613 12.81 -10.86 2.48
N VAL A 614 12.89 -12.16 2.74
CA VAL A 614 11.91 -13.12 2.22
C VAL A 614 10.63 -12.98 3.05
N GLY A 615 9.70 -12.16 2.57
CA GLY A 615 8.47 -11.78 3.26
C GLY A 615 8.66 -10.72 4.36
N PRO A 616 7.54 -10.32 4.98
CA PRO A 616 7.49 -9.16 5.89
C PRO A 616 8.32 -9.35 7.17
N VAL A 617 8.27 -10.55 7.76
CA VAL A 617 9.01 -10.88 9.00
C VAL A 617 10.51 -10.72 8.80
N LEU A 618 11.07 -11.32 7.74
CA LEU A 618 12.51 -11.28 7.47
C LEU A 618 12.97 -9.92 6.94
N THR A 619 12.08 -9.14 6.30
CA THR A 619 12.36 -7.75 5.94
C THR A 619 12.50 -6.88 7.19
N ASN A 620 11.64 -7.07 8.19
CA ASN A 620 11.75 -6.40 9.47
C ASN A 620 13.00 -6.84 10.25
N GLU A 621 13.31 -8.13 10.23
CA GLU A 621 14.53 -8.66 10.85
C GLU A 621 15.80 -8.02 10.25
N ALA A 622 15.89 -7.92 8.92
CA ALA A 622 17.02 -7.27 8.26
C ALA A 622 17.18 -5.81 8.71
N ARG A 623 16.08 -5.08 8.86
CA ARG A 623 16.09 -3.69 9.36
C ARG A 623 16.51 -3.58 10.81
N GLU A 624 16.00 -4.47 11.66
CA GLU A 624 16.38 -4.52 13.06
C GLU A 624 17.88 -4.79 13.21
N ARG A 625 18.43 -5.73 12.45
CA ARG A 625 19.87 -6.01 12.44
C ARG A 625 20.69 -4.83 11.91
N GLU A 626 20.26 -4.22 10.82
CA GLU A 626 20.93 -3.03 10.29
C GLU A 626 20.96 -1.89 11.32
N TRP A 627 19.82 -1.61 11.96
CA TRP A 627 19.69 -0.62 13.02
C TRP A 627 20.58 -0.93 14.22
N MET A 628 20.61 -2.18 14.70
CA MET A 628 21.51 -2.60 15.78
C MET A 628 22.98 -2.43 15.39
N GLY A 629 23.31 -2.71 14.13
CA GLY A 629 24.62 -2.44 13.56
C GLY A 629 25.01 -0.96 13.59
N GLN A 630 24.06 -0.03 13.42
CA GLN A 630 24.32 1.42 13.50
C GLN A 630 24.76 1.85 14.90
N LEU A 631 24.21 1.26 15.97
CA LEU A 631 24.60 1.56 17.36
C LEU A 631 26.08 1.24 17.63
N SER A 632 26.67 0.36 16.84
CA SER A 632 28.05 -0.10 16.99
C SER A 632 29.03 0.57 16.00
N ARG A 633 28.58 1.54 15.19
CA ARG A 633 29.37 2.17 14.11
C ARG A 633 29.75 3.63 14.43
N PRO A 634 30.89 4.12 13.89
CA PRO A 634 31.22 5.56 13.95
C PRO A 634 30.14 6.40 13.25
N ARG A 635 29.67 7.49 13.88
CA ARG A 635 28.60 8.37 13.39
C ARG A 635 28.88 9.07 12.04
N SER A 636 30.07 8.95 11.48
CA SER A 636 30.47 9.56 10.20
C SER A 636 30.06 8.77 8.95
N ILE A 637 29.51 7.56 9.10
CA ILE A 637 29.01 6.73 7.99
C ILE A 637 27.48 6.66 8.11
N VAL A 638 26.77 7.38 7.24
CA VAL A 638 25.33 7.70 7.41
C VAL A 638 24.40 6.81 6.56
N SER A 639 24.90 6.08 5.56
CA SER A 639 24.05 5.32 4.63
C SER A 639 23.99 3.82 4.97
N GLY A 640 22.79 3.31 5.25
CA GLY A 640 22.46 1.88 5.23
C GLY A 640 21.88 1.45 3.87
N PRO A 641 21.59 0.15 3.68
CA PRO A 641 21.00 -0.36 2.45
C PRO A 641 19.55 0.12 2.29
N ARG A 642 19.06 0.13 1.06
CA ARG A 642 17.61 0.12 0.82
C ARG A 642 17.06 -1.26 1.16
N PHE A 643 15.77 -1.37 1.47
CA PHE A 643 15.14 -2.64 1.81
C PHE A 643 14.04 -3.01 0.82
N HIS A 644 14.03 -4.28 0.42
CA HIS A 644 12.99 -4.85 -0.42
C HIS A 644 12.33 -6.05 0.27
N GLU A 645 11.00 -6.06 0.33
CA GLU A 645 10.22 -7.24 0.71
C GLU A 645 9.90 -8.07 -0.53
N MET A 646 10.51 -9.25 -0.62
CA MET A 646 10.26 -10.20 -1.70
C MET A 646 9.31 -11.30 -1.22
N ILE A 647 8.26 -11.57 -2.00
CA ILE A 647 7.34 -12.68 -1.76
C ILE A 647 7.80 -13.86 -2.62
N PRO A 648 8.12 -15.03 -2.02
CA PRO A 648 8.43 -16.24 -2.76
C PRO A 648 7.39 -16.58 -3.82
N GLY A 649 7.87 -17.08 -4.95
CA GLY A 649 7.01 -17.44 -6.07
C GLY A 649 6.11 -18.65 -5.78
N VAL A 650 5.00 -18.72 -6.51
CA VAL A 650 4.10 -19.87 -6.54
C VAL A 650 4.19 -20.63 -7.86
N HIS A 651 4.06 -21.95 -7.78
CA HIS A 651 3.77 -22.81 -8.93
C HIS A 651 2.28 -23.11 -8.96
N ILE A 652 1.61 -22.72 -10.04
CA ILE A 652 0.16 -22.91 -10.17
C ILE A 652 -0.13 -24.27 -10.78
N GLU A 653 -0.99 -25.04 -10.13
CA GLU A 653 -1.47 -26.31 -10.63
C GLU A 653 -2.99 -26.33 -10.73
N GLU A 654 -3.52 -26.75 -11.87
CA GLU A 654 -4.94 -27.01 -12.00
C GLU A 654 -5.31 -28.23 -11.15
N SER A 655 -6.12 -28.01 -10.11
CA SER A 655 -6.48 -29.06 -9.17
C SER A 655 -7.45 -30.07 -9.79
N ILE A 656 -7.07 -31.34 -9.78
CA ILE A 656 -8.00 -32.46 -10.03
C ILE A 656 -8.75 -32.70 -8.72
N LYS A 657 -9.87 -32.00 -8.54
CA LYS A 657 -10.61 -31.96 -7.27
C LYS A 657 -11.28 -33.30 -6.96
N ARG A 658 -11.04 -33.85 -5.77
CA ARG A 658 -11.89 -34.91 -5.19
C ARG A 658 -13.09 -34.27 -4.49
N GLN A 659 -14.30 -34.65 -4.87
CA GLN A 659 -15.49 -34.32 -4.08
C GLN A 659 -15.52 -35.20 -2.82
N ARG A 660 -15.52 -34.55 -1.65
CA ARG A 660 -15.72 -35.22 -0.35
C ARG A 660 -17.13 -35.75 -0.22
N GLN A 661 -17.26 -36.96 0.32
CA GLN A 661 -18.53 -37.48 0.83
C GLN A 661 -18.71 -37.08 2.31
N PRO A 662 -19.96 -37.02 2.83
CA PRO A 662 -20.24 -36.59 4.21
C PRO A 662 -19.53 -37.41 5.30
N ASP A 663 -19.23 -38.69 5.04
CA ASP A 663 -18.62 -39.61 6.00
C ASP A 663 -17.11 -39.83 5.78
N ASP A 664 -16.48 -39.12 4.84
CA ASP A 664 -15.04 -39.24 4.58
C ASP A 664 -14.22 -38.76 5.79
N VAL A 665 -13.21 -39.55 6.18
CA VAL A 665 -12.21 -39.17 7.21
C VAL A 665 -11.54 -37.86 6.81
N PHE A 666 -11.61 -36.82 7.65
CA PHE A 666 -10.95 -35.53 7.42
C PHE A 666 -9.44 -35.62 7.60
N ARG A 667 -8.67 -35.35 6.53
CA ARG A 667 -7.22 -35.54 6.51
C ARG A 667 -6.50 -34.21 6.67
N VAL A 668 -5.86 -34.03 7.81
CA VAL A 668 -4.98 -32.90 8.10
C VAL A 668 -3.55 -33.30 7.79
N LEU A 669 -2.80 -32.43 7.12
CA LEU A 669 -1.38 -32.65 6.83
C LEU A 669 -0.52 -31.56 7.47
N LEU A 670 0.53 -31.98 8.18
CA LEU A 670 1.66 -31.13 8.54
C LEU A 670 2.87 -31.59 7.73
N ALA A 671 3.38 -30.73 6.86
CA ALA A 671 4.57 -31.01 6.07
C ALA A 671 5.78 -30.21 6.57
N GLY A 672 6.98 -30.76 6.36
CA GLY A 672 8.24 -30.09 6.64
C GLY A 672 9.10 -30.86 7.62
N ARG A 673 10.19 -30.23 8.08
CA ARG A 673 11.15 -30.85 9.01
C ARG A 673 10.52 -31.11 10.38
N ALA A 674 9.98 -32.30 10.60
CA ALA A 674 9.31 -32.67 11.85
C ALA A 674 10.29 -32.86 13.03
N ASP A 675 11.59 -32.88 12.74
CA ASP A 675 12.70 -32.80 13.71
C ASP A 675 12.95 -31.36 14.21
N ASP A 676 12.36 -30.34 13.58
CA ASP A 676 12.44 -28.94 13.99
C ASP A 676 11.35 -28.62 15.01
N PRO A 677 11.69 -28.39 16.30
CA PRO A 677 10.69 -28.06 17.32
C PRO A 677 9.90 -26.79 17.00
N ALA A 678 10.45 -25.91 16.14
CA ALA A 678 9.77 -24.70 15.71
C ALA A 678 8.54 -24.96 14.82
N LYS A 679 8.31 -26.19 14.34
CA LYS A 679 7.21 -26.53 13.42
C LYS A 679 5.88 -26.83 14.12
N GLY A 680 5.84 -26.87 15.45
CA GLY A 680 4.59 -27.06 16.20
C GLY A 680 3.97 -28.45 16.01
N VAL A 681 4.79 -29.49 15.84
CA VAL A 681 4.32 -30.87 15.63
C VAL A 681 3.43 -31.33 16.79
N ASP A 682 3.86 -31.07 18.03
CA ASP A 682 3.10 -31.45 19.23
C ASP A 682 1.77 -30.69 19.32
N ASP A 683 1.74 -29.40 18.96
CA ASP A 683 0.51 -28.60 18.94
C ASP A 683 -0.52 -29.18 17.96
N ALA A 684 -0.09 -29.61 16.77
CA ALA A 684 -0.96 -30.26 15.79
C ALA A 684 -1.51 -31.60 16.31
N ILE A 685 -0.65 -32.42 16.93
CA ILE A 685 -1.05 -33.72 17.50
C ILE A 685 -2.09 -33.51 18.59
N TYR A 686 -1.85 -32.60 19.54
CA TYR A 686 -2.80 -32.31 20.60
C TYR A 686 -4.12 -31.73 20.07
N ALA A 687 -4.08 -30.84 19.07
CA ALA A 687 -5.28 -30.26 18.49
C ALA A 687 -6.16 -31.31 17.80
N VAL A 688 -5.56 -32.18 16.98
CA VAL A 688 -6.29 -33.26 16.29
C VAL A 688 -6.78 -34.31 17.29
N TRP A 689 -6.00 -34.61 18.33
CA TRP A 689 -6.42 -35.53 19.39
C TRP A 689 -7.62 -35.02 20.19
N GLN A 690 -7.65 -33.73 20.55
CA GLN A 690 -8.83 -33.11 21.17
C GLN A 690 -10.09 -33.26 20.29
N LEU A 691 -9.96 -33.04 18.98
CA LEU A 691 -11.08 -33.20 18.05
C LEU A 691 -11.53 -34.66 17.92
N ALA A 692 -10.60 -35.61 17.89
CA ALA A 692 -10.93 -37.04 17.80
C ALA A 692 -11.65 -37.58 19.05
N MET A 693 -11.49 -36.92 20.20
CA MET A 693 -12.25 -37.23 21.42
C MET A 693 -13.70 -36.72 21.37
N ALA A 694 -14.03 -35.80 20.46
CA ALA A 694 -15.39 -35.28 20.31
C ALA A 694 -16.29 -36.30 19.57
N PRO A 695 -17.57 -36.48 19.98
CA PRO A 695 -18.48 -37.41 19.32
C PRO A 695 -18.65 -37.09 17.83
N ARG A 696 -18.53 -38.11 16.96
CA ARG A 696 -18.75 -38.03 15.50
C ARG A 696 -17.69 -37.24 14.69
N ALA A 697 -16.52 -36.94 15.25
CA ALA A 697 -15.42 -36.36 14.49
C ALA A 697 -14.52 -37.46 13.89
N SER A 698 -14.62 -37.67 12.57
CA SER A 698 -13.72 -38.55 11.81
C SER A 698 -12.57 -37.72 11.23
N ILE A 699 -11.38 -37.81 11.84
CA ILE A 699 -10.22 -36.98 11.50
C ILE A 699 -8.90 -37.74 11.71
N THR A 700 -7.92 -37.49 10.86
CA THR A 700 -6.54 -38.00 10.97
C THR A 700 -5.51 -36.90 10.70
N LEU A 701 -4.30 -37.07 11.23
CA LEU A 701 -3.16 -36.20 11.01
C LEU A 701 -2.02 -36.98 10.34
N ASP A 702 -1.62 -36.56 9.15
CA ASP A 702 -0.40 -37.03 8.49
C ASP A 702 0.74 -36.03 8.76
N ILE A 703 1.90 -36.52 9.16
CA ILE A 703 3.11 -35.71 9.40
C ILE A 703 4.19 -36.16 8.43
N LEU A 704 4.47 -35.34 7.42
CA LEU A 704 5.47 -35.61 6.39
C LEU A 704 6.78 -34.89 6.70
N GLY A 705 7.83 -35.67 6.97
CA GLY A 705 9.20 -35.14 7.11
C GLY A 705 9.92 -35.54 8.40
N VAL A 706 9.63 -36.73 8.92
CA VAL A 706 10.34 -37.32 10.06
C VAL A 706 11.65 -37.98 9.58
N PRO A 707 12.75 -37.91 10.35
CA PRO A 707 13.93 -38.75 10.11
C PRO A 707 13.56 -40.24 10.08
N ALA A 708 14.06 -40.99 9.09
CA ALA A 708 13.63 -42.37 8.87
C ALA A 708 13.94 -43.28 10.08
N GLU A 709 15.04 -43.00 10.76
CA GLU A 709 15.50 -43.64 11.99
C GLU A 709 14.59 -43.40 13.20
N GLU A 710 13.87 -42.28 13.26
CA GLU A 710 12.98 -41.91 14.38
C GLU A 710 11.53 -42.37 14.18
N LEU A 711 11.17 -42.82 12.98
CA LEU A 711 9.78 -43.01 12.56
C LEU A 711 9.03 -44.02 13.43
N GLN A 712 9.64 -45.18 13.72
CA GLN A 712 9.01 -46.22 14.54
C GLN A 712 8.83 -45.80 16.00
N GLU A 713 9.83 -45.11 16.56
CA GLU A 713 9.80 -44.65 17.96
C GLU A 713 8.73 -43.57 18.14
N ARG A 714 8.69 -42.57 17.26
CA ARG A 714 7.68 -41.50 17.30
C ARG A 714 6.27 -42.04 17.11
N GLN A 715 6.07 -42.99 16.18
CA GLN A 715 4.77 -43.61 15.97
C GLN A 715 4.29 -44.35 17.23
N LYS A 716 5.16 -45.17 17.85
CA LYS A 716 4.83 -45.89 19.09
C LYS A 716 4.49 -44.93 20.23
N HIS A 717 5.26 -43.84 20.36
CA HIS A 717 5.04 -42.84 21.40
C HIS A 717 3.66 -42.15 21.25
N VAL A 718 3.31 -41.72 20.04
CA VAL A 718 2.02 -41.06 19.79
C VAL A 718 0.82 -42.00 19.91
N ASP A 719 0.92 -43.25 19.45
CA ASP A 719 -0.15 -44.23 19.64
C ASP A 719 -0.40 -44.51 21.13
N GLN A 720 0.66 -44.54 21.95
CA GLN A 720 0.57 -44.67 23.40
C GLN A 720 -0.01 -43.42 24.07
N MET A 721 0.44 -42.24 23.66
CA MET A 721 0.00 -40.96 24.19
C MET A 721 -1.49 -40.71 23.95
N THR A 722 -1.96 -40.97 22.72
CA THR A 722 -3.33 -40.66 22.30
C THR A 722 -4.32 -41.78 22.63
N GLY A 723 -3.85 -43.01 22.77
CA GLY A 723 -4.70 -44.20 22.94
C GLY A 723 -5.49 -44.59 21.69
N ILE A 724 -5.32 -43.88 20.56
CA ILE A 724 -6.03 -44.13 19.29
C ILE A 724 -5.02 -44.44 18.19
N LYS A 725 -4.89 -45.73 17.86
CA LYS A 725 -4.00 -46.16 16.77
C LYS A 725 -4.44 -45.57 15.43
N GLY A 726 -3.48 -45.01 14.69
CA GLY A 726 -3.71 -44.49 13.35
C GLY A 726 -4.35 -43.10 13.29
N LEU A 727 -4.59 -42.45 14.44
CA LEU A 727 -5.00 -41.04 14.50
C LEU A 727 -3.95 -40.13 13.87
N VAL A 728 -2.67 -40.42 14.13
CA VAL A 728 -1.51 -39.73 13.58
C VAL A 728 -0.65 -40.73 12.81
N GLN A 729 -0.20 -40.35 11.61
CA GLN A 729 0.70 -41.16 10.80
C GLN A 729 1.96 -40.36 10.45
N PHE A 730 3.13 -40.91 10.79
CA PHE A 730 4.41 -40.31 10.45
C PHE A 730 4.96 -40.87 9.13
N HIS A 731 5.38 -39.96 8.24
CA HIS A 731 6.00 -40.27 6.95
C HIS A 731 7.44 -39.76 6.91
N PRO A 732 8.37 -40.51 6.27
CA PRO A 732 9.76 -40.10 6.20
C PRO A 732 9.92 -38.82 5.37
N PHE A 733 11.01 -38.09 5.62
CA PHE A 733 11.41 -36.99 4.76
C PHE A 733 11.64 -37.43 3.31
N SER A 734 11.07 -36.67 2.35
CA SER A 734 11.16 -36.95 0.92
C SER A 734 11.75 -35.78 0.15
N ASN A 735 12.74 -36.07 -0.70
CA ASN A 735 13.26 -35.15 -1.72
C ASN A 735 12.52 -35.29 -3.07
N ASP A 736 11.59 -36.25 -3.18
CA ASP A 736 10.78 -36.44 -4.38
C ASP A 736 9.57 -35.50 -4.34
N GLN A 737 9.61 -34.48 -5.20
CA GLN A 737 8.53 -33.51 -5.35
C GLN A 737 7.20 -34.15 -5.72
N THR A 738 7.21 -35.30 -6.41
CA THR A 738 5.99 -36.05 -6.75
C THR A 738 5.32 -36.59 -5.50
N VAL A 739 6.10 -37.10 -4.54
CA VAL A 739 5.57 -37.60 -3.26
C VAL A 739 4.99 -36.44 -2.45
N VAL A 740 5.74 -35.35 -2.30
CA VAL A 740 5.30 -34.16 -1.57
C VAL A 740 4.01 -33.59 -2.17
N ARG A 741 3.97 -33.43 -3.50
CA ARG A 741 2.78 -32.98 -4.23
C ARG A 741 1.58 -33.89 -4.02
N ARG A 742 1.75 -35.22 -4.10
CA ARG A 742 0.67 -36.17 -3.85
C ARG A 742 0.15 -36.10 -2.41
N SER A 743 1.03 -35.84 -1.43
CA SER A 743 0.61 -35.63 -0.05
C SER A 743 -0.27 -34.39 0.09
N TYR A 744 0.10 -33.26 -0.52
CA TYR A 744 -0.74 -32.06 -0.53
C TYR A 744 -2.10 -32.31 -1.19
N GLN A 745 -2.11 -32.98 -2.35
CA GLN A 745 -3.35 -33.32 -3.08
C GLN A 745 -4.25 -34.30 -2.31
N ALA A 746 -3.69 -35.13 -1.43
CA ALA A 746 -4.43 -36.08 -0.63
C ALA A 746 -5.00 -35.47 0.67
N ALA A 747 -4.56 -34.27 1.06
CA ALA A 747 -4.97 -33.57 2.26
C ALA A 747 -6.23 -32.71 2.01
N ASP A 748 -7.07 -32.60 3.03
CA ASP A 748 -8.21 -31.67 3.03
C ASP A 748 -7.84 -30.32 3.63
N LEU A 749 -6.81 -30.32 4.47
CA LEU A 749 -6.25 -29.14 5.12
C LEU A 749 -4.76 -29.35 5.37
N VAL A 750 -3.95 -28.38 4.98
CA VAL A 750 -2.56 -28.29 5.43
C VAL A 750 -2.47 -27.31 6.60
N VAL A 751 -1.70 -27.66 7.64
CA VAL A 751 -1.47 -26.79 8.80
C VAL A 751 0.02 -26.46 8.95
N MET A 752 0.29 -25.21 9.31
CA MET A 752 1.61 -24.71 9.68
C MET A 752 1.56 -24.05 11.06
N PRO A 753 1.47 -24.84 12.14
CA PRO A 753 1.38 -24.33 13.52
C PRO A 753 2.73 -23.90 14.10
N SER A 754 3.67 -23.52 13.23
CA SER A 754 5.03 -23.15 13.60
C SER A 754 5.04 -22.13 14.75
N THR A 755 5.89 -22.33 15.75
CA THR A 755 6.09 -21.37 16.84
C THR A 755 6.96 -20.19 16.39
N HIS A 756 7.84 -20.43 15.42
CA HIS A 756 8.49 -19.37 14.65
C HIS A 756 8.76 -19.83 13.22
N GLU A 757 8.46 -18.97 12.25
CA GLU A 757 8.70 -19.21 10.82
C GLU A 757 9.14 -17.93 10.13
N GLY A 758 10.19 -18.00 9.30
CA GLY A 758 10.68 -16.84 8.56
C GLY A 758 9.66 -16.37 7.52
N PHE A 759 9.36 -17.23 6.55
CA PHE A 759 8.25 -17.05 5.62
C PHE A 759 7.32 -18.26 5.65
N GLY A 760 7.87 -19.44 5.36
CA GLY A 760 7.11 -20.70 5.30
C GLY A 760 6.66 -21.03 3.88
N MET A 761 7.57 -21.51 3.02
CA MET A 761 7.27 -21.76 1.59
C MET A 761 6.17 -22.79 1.33
N ILE A 762 5.84 -23.64 2.30
CA ILE A 762 4.67 -24.54 2.22
C ILE A 762 3.40 -23.73 1.93
N PHE A 763 3.31 -22.48 2.43
CA PHE A 763 2.19 -21.59 2.11
C PHE A 763 2.03 -21.36 0.61
N THR A 764 3.12 -21.02 -0.11
CA THR A 764 3.04 -20.77 -1.56
C THR A 764 2.83 -22.07 -2.31
N GLU A 765 3.49 -23.16 -1.92
CA GLU A 765 3.29 -24.49 -2.53
C GLU A 765 1.82 -24.94 -2.48
N VAL A 766 1.18 -24.82 -1.31
CA VAL A 766 -0.19 -25.30 -1.07
C VAL A 766 -1.23 -24.34 -1.66
N ALA A 767 -1.03 -23.03 -1.51
CA ALA A 767 -1.88 -22.03 -2.16
C ALA A 767 -1.87 -22.18 -3.68
N GLY A 768 -0.71 -22.51 -4.27
CA GLY A 768 -0.57 -22.79 -5.70
C GLY A 768 -1.33 -24.00 -6.21
N MET A 769 -1.68 -24.94 -5.32
CA MET A 769 -2.52 -26.11 -5.63
C MET A 769 -4.01 -25.89 -5.34
N GLY A 770 -4.38 -24.75 -4.75
CA GLY A 770 -5.76 -24.48 -4.34
C GLY A 770 -6.26 -25.38 -3.21
N VAL A 771 -5.36 -25.85 -2.34
CA VAL A 771 -5.68 -26.67 -1.16
C VAL A 771 -5.85 -25.76 0.07
N PRO A 772 -6.84 -25.99 0.95
CA PRO A 772 -6.99 -25.21 2.18
C PRO A 772 -5.75 -25.27 3.07
N ILE A 773 -5.34 -24.12 3.59
CA ILE A 773 -4.17 -24.00 4.47
C ILE A 773 -4.46 -23.10 5.67
N LEU A 774 -3.92 -23.46 6.84
CA LEU A 774 -3.87 -22.64 8.03
C LEU A 774 -2.41 -22.35 8.43
N VAL A 775 -2.10 -21.09 8.69
CA VAL A 775 -0.77 -20.63 9.14
C VAL A 775 -0.90 -19.75 10.40
N THR A 776 0.12 -19.72 11.25
CA THR A 776 0.18 -18.77 12.39
C THR A 776 0.35 -17.33 11.90
N GLU A 777 -0.21 -16.37 12.64
CA GLU A 777 -0.05 -14.93 12.37
C GLU A 777 1.40 -14.44 12.46
N ASP A 778 2.24 -15.11 13.27
CA ASP A 778 3.63 -14.73 13.52
C ASP A 778 4.60 -15.17 12.39
N SER A 779 4.10 -15.91 11.39
CA SER A 779 4.88 -16.31 10.22
C SER A 779 4.90 -15.22 9.14
N GLY A 780 5.96 -15.20 8.31
CA GLY A 780 5.99 -14.28 7.16
C GLY A 780 4.84 -14.50 6.18
N ALA A 781 4.40 -15.75 5.97
CA ALA A 781 3.19 -16.06 5.20
C ALA A 781 1.92 -15.53 5.86
N GLY A 782 1.78 -15.67 7.17
CA GLY A 782 0.64 -15.14 7.94
C GLY A 782 0.54 -13.62 7.84
N GLN A 783 1.65 -12.90 8.06
CA GLN A 783 1.68 -11.45 7.92
C GLN A 783 1.42 -10.98 6.47
N PHE A 784 1.90 -11.72 5.47
CA PHE A 784 1.56 -11.45 4.07
C PHE A 784 0.06 -11.66 3.79
N ALA A 785 -0.53 -12.74 4.29
CA ALA A 785 -1.95 -13.03 4.16
C ALA A 785 -2.86 -12.01 4.86
N LEU A 786 -2.39 -11.40 5.95
CA LEU A 786 -3.11 -10.35 6.67
C LEU A 786 -2.96 -8.95 6.06
N ASP A 787 -2.09 -8.76 5.06
CA ASP A 787 -1.96 -7.49 4.38
C ASP A 787 -3.12 -7.25 3.42
N SER A 788 -4.11 -6.47 3.89
CA SER A 788 -5.32 -6.13 3.14
C SER A 788 -5.10 -5.39 1.82
N SER A 789 -3.90 -4.83 1.57
CA SER A 789 -3.54 -4.22 0.29
C SER A 789 -3.21 -5.25 -0.80
N ARG A 790 -2.88 -6.48 -0.39
CA ARG A 790 -2.43 -7.57 -1.28
C ARG A 790 -3.39 -8.76 -1.27
N ILE A 791 -3.94 -9.11 -0.10
CA ILE A 791 -4.91 -10.20 0.08
C ILE A 791 -6.16 -9.65 0.81
N PRO A 792 -7.39 -9.87 0.31
CA PRO A 792 -8.59 -9.38 0.98
C PRO A 792 -8.68 -9.82 2.43
N ALA A 793 -9.03 -8.90 3.35
CA ALA A 793 -9.04 -9.18 4.79
C ALA A 793 -9.87 -10.41 5.19
N ARG A 794 -10.98 -10.70 4.50
CA ARG A 794 -11.78 -11.92 4.77
C ARG A 794 -10.98 -13.19 4.51
N LEU A 795 -10.14 -13.18 3.50
CA LEU A 795 -9.37 -14.33 3.05
C LEU A 795 -8.14 -14.51 3.93
N GLY A 796 -7.46 -13.41 4.28
CA GLY A 796 -6.43 -13.40 5.32
C GLY A 796 -6.92 -14.02 6.63
N ASN A 797 -8.06 -13.55 7.15
CA ASN A 797 -8.68 -14.10 8.36
C ASN A 797 -9.12 -15.57 8.21
N ALA A 798 -9.38 -16.04 6.99
CA ALA A 798 -9.78 -17.42 6.75
C ALA A 798 -8.60 -18.39 6.83
N VAL A 799 -7.41 -17.97 6.43
CA VAL A 799 -6.20 -18.82 6.34
C VAL A 799 -5.21 -18.60 7.50
N VAL A 800 -5.38 -17.54 8.28
CA VAL A 800 -4.51 -17.24 9.43
C VAL A 800 -5.18 -17.63 10.74
N VAL A 801 -4.41 -18.28 11.60
CA VAL A 801 -4.76 -18.58 12.99
C VAL A 801 -4.15 -17.49 13.87
N MET A 802 -5.01 -16.73 14.54
CA MET A 802 -4.63 -15.69 15.51
C MET A 802 -4.32 -16.35 16.85
N ASP A 803 -3.10 -16.85 17.00
CA ASP A 803 -2.65 -17.54 18.20
C ASP A 803 -1.71 -16.66 19.05
N GLU A 804 -1.46 -17.10 20.29
CA GLU A 804 -0.47 -16.43 21.13
C GLU A 804 0.93 -16.92 20.72
N SER A 805 1.93 -16.02 20.78
CA SER A 805 3.34 -16.38 20.64
C SER A 805 3.66 -17.50 21.63
N ALA A 806 4.05 -18.66 21.11
CA ALA A 806 4.33 -19.87 21.89
C ALA A 806 5.65 -19.80 22.67
N TYR A 807 6.22 -18.61 22.83
CA TYR A 807 7.53 -18.41 23.44
C TYR A 807 7.58 -19.00 24.85
N GLY A 808 8.39 -20.07 25.01
CA GLY A 808 8.60 -20.73 26.29
C GLY A 808 7.39 -21.48 26.85
N ILE A 809 6.31 -21.64 26.07
CA ILE A 809 5.12 -22.42 26.46
C ILE A 809 5.27 -23.83 25.87
N PRO A 810 5.46 -24.88 26.69
CA PRO A 810 5.46 -26.24 26.20
C PRO A 810 4.10 -26.59 25.60
N ALA A 811 4.09 -27.30 24.47
CA ALA A 811 2.87 -27.84 23.90
C ALA A 811 2.18 -28.74 24.93
N SER A 812 0.88 -28.53 25.13
CA SER A 812 0.07 -29.26 26.10
C SER A 812 -1.37 -29.34 25.62
N ALA A 813 -2.03 -30.45 25.90
CA ALA A 813 -3.46 -30.62 25.65
C ALA A 813 -4.35 -29.60 26.41
N GLN A 814 -3.84 -28.86 27.38
CA GLN A 814 -4.58 -27.78 28.06
C GLN A 814 -4.17 -26.37 27.60
N SER A 815 -3.27 -26.26 26.62
CA SER A 815 -2.80 -24.98 26.08
C SER A 815 -3.91 -24.25 25.33
N ASN A 816 -4.05 -22.93 25.56
CA ASN A 816 -4.93 -22.06 24.78
C ASN A 816 -4.58 -22.10 23.28
N ARG A 817 -3.29 -22.21 22.93
CA ARG A 817 -2.84 -22.32 21.54
C ARG A 817 -3.43 -23.55 20.87
N VAL A 818 -3.33 -24.71 21.52
CA VAL A 818 -3.89 -25.97 21.03
C VAL A 818 -5.41 -25.86 20.84
N ALA A 819 -6.13 -25.26 21.79
CA ALA A 819 -7.57 -25.06 21.67
C ALA A 819 -7.94 -24.18 20.45
N ILE A 820 -7.21 -23.07 20.23
CA ILE A 820 -7.44 -22.21 19.05
C ILE A 820 -7.18 -22.98 17.75
N TRP A 821 -6.09 -23.74 17.67
CA TRP A 821 -5.79 -24.57 16.50
C TRP A 821 -6.86 -25.64 16.27
N ALA A 822 -7.30 -26.33 17.32
CA ALA A 822 -8.39 -27.30 17.24
C ALA A 822 -9.69 -26.65 16.71
N ASP A 823 -10.07 -25.49 17.24
CA ASP A 823 -11.26 -24.76 16.80
C ASP A 823 -11.19 -24.34 15.32
N ARG A 824 -10.02 -23.88 14.86
CA ARG A 824 -9.82 -23.47 13.46
C ARG A 824 -9.81 -24.65 12.50
N ILE A 825 -9.14 -25.75 12.87
CA ILE A 825 -9.17 -27.01 12.10
C ILE A 825 -10.60 -27.53 12.00
N ASP A 826 -11.34 -27.53 13.11
CA ASP A 826 -12.72 -28.03 13.15
C ASP A 826 -13.70 -27.14 12.38
N TRP A 827 -13.47 -25.82 12.36
CA TRP A 827 -14.24 -24.92 11.51
C TRP A 827 -14.08 -25.26 10.02
N ILE A 828 -12.85 -25.55 9.56
CA ILE A 828 -12.61 -25.97 8.17
C ILE A 828 -13.29 -27.31 7.90
N ARG A 829 -13.14 -28.28 8.81
CA ARG A 829 -13.77 -29.60 8.72
C ARG A 829 -15.29 -29.51 8.58
N ARG A 830 -15.93 -28.61 9.33
CA ARG A 830 -17.38 -28.37 9.29
C ARG A 830 -17.85 -27.54 8.09
N ASN A 831 -16.94 -26.83 7.42
CA ASN A 831 -17.26 -25.92 6.31
C ASN A 831 -16.38 -26.18 5.06
N PRO A 832 -16.30 -27.43 4.55
CA PRO A 832 -15.33 -27.80 3.51
C PRO A 832 -15.56 -27.07 2.17
N VAL A 833 -16.82 -26.78 1.83
CA VAL A 833 -17.16 -26.02 0.61
C VAL A 833 -16.62 -24.59 0.68
N GLN A 834 -16.84 -23.91 1.80
CA GLN A 834 -16.34 -22.54 2.00
C GLN A 834 -14.82 -22.50 2.05
N ALA A 835 -14.19 -23.48 2.72
CA ALA A 835 -12.74 -23.58 2.77
C ALA A 835 -12.12 -23.76 1.38
N MET A 836 -12.72 -24.60 0.54
CA MET A 836 -12.28 -24.82 -0.83
C MET A 836 -12.47 -23.59 -1.73
N GLN A 837 -13.57 -22.85 -1.55
CA GLN A 837 -13.78 -21.57 -2.23
C GLN A 837 -12.69 -20.55 -1.86
N ASN A 838 -12.39 -20.42 -0.56
CA ASN A 838 -11.31 -19.57 -0.08
C ASN A 838 -9.96 -20.00 -0.66
N ALA A 839 -9.67 -21.30 -0.70
CA ALA A 839 -8.42 -21.82 -1.26
C ALA A 839 -8.28 -21.57 -2.76
N THR A 840 -9.38 -21.70 -3.53
CA THR A 840 -9.40 -21.39 -4.97
C THR A 840 -9.17 -19.90 -5.21
N GLU A 841 -9.83 -19.04 -4.45
CA GLU A 841 -9.63 -17.59 -4.56
C GLU A 841 -8.23 -17.16 -4.13
N LEU A 842 -7.66 -17.80 -3.11
CA LEU A 842 -6.26 -17.58 -2.74
C LEU A 842 -5.33 -17.99 -3.88
N GLN A 843 -5.57 -19.15 -4.51
CA GLN A 843 -4.80 -19.59 -5.67
C GLN A 843 -4.85 -18.55 -6.79
N ASP A 844 -6.04 -18.00 -7.10
CA ASP A 844 -6.21 -17.00 -8.15
C ASP A 844 -5.45 -15.71 -7.86
N ILE A 845 -5.44 -15.23 -6.62
CA ILE A 845 -4.60 -14.10 -6.20
C ILE A 845 -3.11 -14.46 -6.33
N MET A 846 -2.74 -15.66 -5.88
CA MET A 846 -1.35 -16.11 -5.91
C MET A 846 -0.80 -16.29 -7.33
N ARG A 847 -1.64 -16.46 -8.38
CA ARG A 847 -1.19 -16.44 -9.79
C ARG A 847 -0.37 -15.20 -10.13
N ALA A 848 -0.64 -14.08 -9.47
CA ALA A 848 0.10 -12.84 -9.63
C ALA A 848 1.44 -12.81 -8.85
N TYR A 849 1.87 -13.90 -8.22
CA TYR A 849 3.10 -14.02 -7.43
C TYR A 849 3.94 -15.23 -7.88
N SER A 850 4.23 -15.37 -9.18
CA SER A 850 5.12 -16.43 -9.70
C SER A 850 6.59 -16.19 -9.30
N TRP A 851 7.45 -17.20 -9.52
CA TRP A 851 8.89 -17.01 -9.31
C TRP A 851 9.50 -15.99 -10.28
N GLU A 852 8.97 -15.89 -11.51
CA GLU A 852 9.35 -14.84 -12.46
C GLU A 852 9.03 -13.46 -11.89
N HIS A 853 7.83 -13.25 -11.33
CA HIS A 853 7.47 -12.00 -10.67
C HIS A 853 8.39 -11.67 -9.49
N ALA A 854 8.79 -12.66 -8.69
CA ALA A 854 9.72 -12.44 -7.58
C ALA A 854 11.13 -12.04 -8.08
N ALA A 855 11.63 -12.70 -9.14
CA ALA A 855 12.90 -12.38 -9.75
C ALA A 855 12.90 -10.98 -10.39
N GLU A 856 11.80 -10.60 -11.03
CA GLU A 856 11.61 -9.28 -11.62
C GLU A 856 11.56 -8.18 -10.56
N ALA A 857 10.75 -8.37 -9.52
CA ALA A 857 10.67 -7.40 -8.42
C ALA A 857 12.04 -7.19 -7.76
N LEU A 858 12.80 -8.27 -7.54
CA LEU A 858 14.16 -8.20 -7.02
C LEU A 858 15.08 -7.40 -7.96
N LEU A 859 15.10 -7.76 -9.26
CA LEU A 859 15.96 -7.11 -10.24
C LEU A 859 15.61 -5.63 -10.39
N ASP A 860 14.32 -5.31 -10.47
CA ASP A 860 13.84 -3.93 -10.57
C ASP A 860 14.19 -3.14 -9.30
N ALA A 861 14.00 -3.71 -8.11
CA ALA A 861 14.34 -3.05 -6.85
C ALA A 861 15.86 -2.82 -6.73
N ALA A 862 16.67 -3.74 -7.21
CA ALA A 862 18.13 -3.61 -7.18
C ALA A 862 18.60 -2.55 -8.19
N MET A 863 18.10 -2.59 -9.42
CA MET A 863 18.60 -1.75 -10.50
C MET A 863 18.02 -0.33 -10.48
N HIS A 864 16.77 -0.15 -10.06
CA HIS A 864 16.09 1.15 -10.01
C HIS A 864 16.11 1.73 -8.59
N ASP A 865 16.44 3.03 -8.48
CA ASP A 865 16.65 3.70 -7.19
C ASP A 865 15.33 4.19 -6.55
N ALA A 866 14.43 3.25 -6.28
CA ALA A 866 13.09 3.49 -5.76
C ALA A 866 12.98 3.28 -4.23
N GLY A 867 13.90 3.85 -3.42
CA GLY A 867 13.82 3.78 -1.96
C GLY A 867 13.58 2.36 -1.40
N ASP A 868 12.87 2.27 -0.27
CA ASP A 868 12.39 0.99 0.27
C ASP A 868 11.13 0.52 -0.46
N THR A 869 11.06 -0.76 -0.81
CA THR A 869 9.99 -1.31 -1.64
C THR A 869 9.39 -2.59 -1.06
N VAL A 870 8.16 -2.89 -1.48
CA VAL A 870 7.51 -4.18 -1.28
C VAL A 870 7.05 -4.74 -2.63
N GLN A 871 7.16 -6.05 -2.80
CA GLN A 871 6.60 -6.73 -3.96
C GLN A 871 5.07 -6.78 -3.87
N THR A 872 4.42 -6.27 -4.91
CA THR A 872 2.98 -6.39 -5.16
C THR A 872 2.73 -7.37 -6.31
N ALA A 873 1.46 -7.58 -6.65
CA ALA A 873 1.04 -8.47 -7.73
C ALA A 873 1.78 -8.18 -9.06
N ASN A 874 2.04 -9.22 -9.85
CA ASN A 874 2.69 -9.17 -11.16
C ASN A 874 4.13 -8.61 -11.14
N GLY A 875 4.86 -8.83 -10.05
CA GLY A 875 6.26 -8.40 -9.91
C GLY A 875 6.43 -6.87 -9.80
N THR A 876 5.34 -6.16 -9.54
CA THR A 876 5.36 -4.69 -9.38
C THR A 876 5.92 -4.29 -8.02
N LEU A 877 6.41 -3.06 -7.93
CA LEU A 877 6.98 -2.48 -6.72
C LEU A 877 6.08 -1.36 -6.22
N SER A 878 5.68 -1.44 -4.96
CA SER A 878 5.15 -0.28 -4.23
C SER A 878 6.23 0.25 -3.29
N PRO A 879 6.35 1.58 -3.10
CA PRO A 879 7.07 2.11 -1.95
C PRO A 879 6.54 1.43 -0.69
N ARG A 880 7.45 1.02 0.19
CA ARG A 880 7.04 0.49 1.48
C ARG A 880 6.46 1.64 2.30
N LEU A 881 5.14 1.69 2.39
CA LEU A 881 4.46 2.54 3.35
C LEU A 881 4.86 2.05 4.74
N SER A 882 5.69 2.84 5.42
CA SER A 882 5.88 2.66 6.85
C SER A 882 4.50 2.73 7.51
N PRO A 883 4.15 1.82 8.45
CA PRO A 883 2.89 1.92 9.19
C PRO A 883 2.75 3.27 9.94
N LEU A 884 3.89 3.96 10.11
CA LEU A 884 3.98 5.35 10.56
C LEU A 884 4.29 6.26 9.38
N ALA A 885 3.52 7.33 9.19
CA ALA A 885 3.85 8.37 8.21
C ALA A 885 5.27 8.94 8.48
N PRO A 886 6.04 9.35 7.46
CA PRO A 886 7.40 9.86 7.64
C PRO A 886 7.50 10.98 8.68
N GLU A 887 6.53 11.89 8.70
CA GLU A 887 6.45 12.99 9.65
C GLU A 887 6.31 12.47 11.09
N VAL A 888 5.48 11.45 11.30
CA VAL A 888 5.31 10.79 12.61
C VAL A 888 6.63 10.20 13.08
N LYS A 889 7.33 9.47 12.21
CA LYS A 889 8.63 8.84 12.53
C LYS A 889 9.67 9.89 12.93
N VAL A 890 9.80 10.97 12.16
CA VAL A 890 10.77 12.04 12.43
C VAL A 890 10.43 12.75 13.74
N SER A 891 9.16 13.07 13.99
CA SER A 891 8.75 13.73 15.24
C SER A 891 9.00 12.85 16.47
N MET A 892 8.76 11.55 16.37
CA MET A 892 9.08 10.59 17.43
C MET A 892 10.58 10.51 17.72
N GLN A 893 11.42 10.47 16.68
CA GLN A 893 12.88 10.49 16.82
C GLN A 893 13.38 11.79 17.45
N CYS A 894 12.80 12.93 17.07
CA CYS A 894 13.10 14.23 17.68
C CYS A 894 12.72 14.24 19.17
N ALA A 895 11.53 13.72 19.51
CA ALA A 895 11.07 13.59 20.88
C ALA A 895 11.94 12.63 21.72
N ALA A 896 12.49 11.57 21.13
CA ALA A 896 13.41 10.67 21.83
C ALA A 896 14.69 11.38 22.33
N GLN A 897 15.14 12.45 21.66
CA GLN A 897 16.31 13.24 22.07
C GLN A 897 16.07 14.12 23.31
N SER A 898 14.82 14.21 23.77
CA SER A 898 14.47 14.97 24.97
C SER A 898 14.69 14.19 26.27
N ARG A 899 14.96 12.87 26.18
CA ARG A 899 15.17 12.00 27.34
C ARG A 899 16.36 12.47 28.18
N ASN A 900 16.27 12.31 29.49
CA ASN A 900 17.32 12.66 30.43
C ASN A 900 17.20 11.86 31.74
N GLY A 901 18.17 12.03 32.65
CA GLY A 901 18.17 11.30 33.92
C GLY A 901 17.10 11.75 34.94
N SER A 902 16.42 12.88 34.73
CA SER A 902 15.35 13.36 35.62
C SER A 902 13.96 12.88 35.21
N GLY A 903 13.81 12.31 34.00
CA GLY A 903 12.53 11.90 33.45
C GLY A 903 11.59 13.06 33.09
N VAL A 904 12.09 14.31 33.08
CA VAL A 904 11.32 15.51 32.72
C VAL A 904 12.08 16.28 31.65
N PRO A 905 11.56 16.40 30.41
CA PRO A 905 12.22 17.12 29.34
C PRO A 905 12.52 18.59 29.70
N GLU A 906 13.68 19.08 29.24
CA GLU A 906 13.97 20.51 29.26
C GLU A 906 12.94 21.27 28.41
N LYS A 907 12.40 22.38 28.93
CA LYS A 907 11.37 23.18 28.23
C LYS A 907 11.80 23.61 26.83
N THR A 908 13.09 23.92 26.63
CA THR A 908 13.67 24.28 25.33
C THR A 908 13.58 23.12 24.34
N LYS A 909 13.96 21.90 24.76
CA LYS A 909 13.86 20.69 23.94
C LYS A 909 12.41 20.31 23.62
N ALA A 910 11.52 20.38 24.61
CA ALA A 910 10.10 20.12 24.40
C ALA A 910 9.45 21.14 23.43
N THR A 911 9.86 22.42 23.52
CA THR A 911 9.41 23.46 22.57
C THR A 911 9.95 23.20 21.17
N ALA A 912 11.21 22.75 21.03
CA ALA A 912 11.78 22.42 19.74
C ALA A 912 11.03 21.28 19.05
N VAL A 913 10.68 20.21 19.78
CA VAL A 913 9.87 19.10 19.26
C VAL A 913 8.54 19.61 18.70
N LEU A 914 7.82 20.44 19.46
CA LEU A 914 6.55 21.04 19.00
C LEU A 914 6.73 21.85 17.71
N GLN A 915 7.81 22.64 17.61
CA GLN A 915 8.10 23.45 16.43
C GLN A 915 8.39 22.63 15.17
N THR A 916 8.90 21.41 15.32
CA THR A 916 9.13 20.50 14.19
C THR A 916 7.85 19.87 13.62
N LEU A 917 6.72 19.96 14.34
CA LEU A 917 5.47 19.31 13.91
C LEU A 917 4.81 20.06 12.74
N PRO A 918 4.13 19.34 11.81
CA PRO A 918 3.34 19.95 10.75
C PRO A 918 2.28 20.91 11.30
N ARG A 919 2.11 22.09 10.69
CA ARG A 919 1.09 23.06 11.10
C ARG A 919 -0.30 22.66 10.60
N ILE A 920 -1.26 22.67 11.51
CA ILE A 920 -2.69 22.48 11.26
C ILE A 920 -3.38 23.84 11.42
N GLY A 921 -4.41 24.10 10.61
CA GLY A 921 -5.26 25.27 10.76
C GLY A 921 -5.90 25.38 12.15
N HIS A 922 -6.32 26.58 12.54
CA HIS A 922 -6.74 26.91 13.90
C HIS A 922 -8.19 26.54 14.25
N CYS A 923 -8.90 25.81 13.38
CA CYS A 923 -10.30 25.44 13.58
C CYS A 923 -10.48 23.91 13.63
N LYS A 924 -11.60 23.46 14.23
CA LYS A 924 -11.99 22.05 14.28
C LYS A 924 -12.05 21.41 12.88
N HIS A 925 -12.49 22.16 11.88
CA HIS A 925 -12.58 21.66 10.50
C HIS A 925 -11.20 21.38 9.89
N ALA A 926 -10.18 22.18 10.21
CA ALA A 926 -8.80 21.92 9.79
C ALA A 926 -8.24 20.66 10.47
N LEU A 927 -8.61 20.42 11.73
CA LEU A 927 -8.27 19.19 12.46
C LEU A 927 -8.99 17.97 11.87
N GLU A 928 -10.27 18.08 11.50
CA GLU A 928 -11.04 17.05 10.79
C GLU A 928 -10.41 16.69 9.44
N HIS A 929 -10.02 17.70 8.67
CA HIS A 929 -9.36 17.50 7.39
C HIS A 929 -7.99 16.82 7.55
N PHE A 930 -7.21 17.26 8.54
CA PHE A 930 -5.90 16.67 8.87
C PHE A 930 -6.02 15.18 9.20
N VAL A 931 -6.98 14.80 10.04
CA VAL A 931 -7.22 13.39 10.43
C VAL A 931 -7.81 12.59 9.27
N SER A 932 -8.73 13.18 8.48
CA SER A 932 -9.31 12.54 7.30
C SER A 932 -8.23 12.18 6.26
N LYS A 933 -7.27 13.08 6.05
CA LYS A 933 -6.14 12.84 5.16
C LYS A 933 -5.28 11.66 5.63
N ALA A 934 -5.00 11.58 6.93
CA ALA A 934 -4.22 10.48 7.50
C ALA A 934 -4.92 9.12 7.41
N LEU A 935 -6.25 9.09 7.47
CA LEU A 935 -7.05 7.87 7.36
C LEU A 935 -7.40 7.47 5.92
N GLY A 936 -7.13 8.33 4.93
CA GLY A 936 -7.49 8.10 3.52
C GLY A 936 -8.98 8.20 3.22
N HIS A 937 -9.81 8.67 4.16
CA HIS A 937 -11.24 8.88 3.98
C HIS A 937 -11.77 9.98 4.90
N HIS A 938 -12.91 10.58 4.54
CA HIS A 938 -13.55 11.61 5.37
C HIS A 938 -14.00 11.07 6.73
N VAL A 939 -13.74 11.83 7.80
CA VAL A 939 -14.23 11.54 9.15
C VAL A 939 -14.83 12.77 9.83
N ASP A 940 -15.81 12.52 10.69
CA ASP A 940 -16.36 13.55 11.57
C ASP A 940 -15.71 13.45 12.96
N LEU A 941 -15.16 14.55 13.46
CA LEU A 941 -14.62 14.60 14.82
C LEU A 941 -15.72 14.96 15.82
N LYS A 942 -15.89 14.13 16.85
CA LYS A 942 -16.76 14.44 17.99
C LYS A 942 -15.92 14.57 19.26
N PRO A 943 -16.08 15.65 20.05
CA PRO A 943 -15.44 15.73 21.35
C PRO A 943 -15.99 14.60 22.24
N LEU A 944 -15.11 13.99 23.02
CA LEU A 944 -15.53 13.04 24.04
C LEU A 944 -16.33 13.80 25.12
N THR A 945 -17.63 13.53 25.27
CA THR A 945 -18.52 14.26 26.20
C THR A 945 -18.25 13.92 27.68
N ASP A 946 -18.76 14.74 28.61
CA ASP A 946 -18.51 14.74 30.07
C ASP A 946 -18.76 13.43 30.85
N SER A 947 -19.17 12.34 30.20
CA SER A 947 -19.42 11.03 30.82
C SER A 947 -18.16 10.16 30.99
N HIS A 948 -17.01 10.58 30.44
CA HIS A 948 -15.71 9.95 30.66
C HIS A 948 -14.89 10.75 31.69
N VAL A 949 -14.33 10.06 32.69
CA VAL A 949 -13.45 10.67 33.71
C VAL A 949 -12.29 11.36 33.00
N LYS A 950 -12.17 12.68 33.18
CA LYS A 950 -11.04 13.48 32.68
C LYS A 950 -9.73 12.80 33.13
N GLY A 951 -8.95 12.30 32.19
CA GLY A 951 -7.60 11.79 32.45
C GLY A 951 -6.73 12.89 33.08
N PHE A 952 -5.68 12.49 33.81
CA PHE A 952 -4.80 13.40 34.56
C PHE A 952 -4.20 14.55 33.72
N SER A 953 -4.07 14.38 32.40
CA SER A 953 -3.49 15.38 31.48
C SER A 953 -4.39 16.59 31.18
N GLY A 954 -5.72 16.49 31.36
CA GLY A 954 -6.65 17.57 31.00
C GLY A 954 -6.70 17.92 29.49
N ALA A 955 -6.08 17.09 28.64
CA ALA A 955 -6.02 17.24 27.20
C ALA A 955 -7.40 17.05 26.54
N PRO A 956 -7.82 17.94 25.62
CA PRO A 956 -9.00 17.69 24.79
C PRO A 956 -8.81 16.43 23.93
N VAL A 957 -9.81 15.54 23.93
CA VAL A 957 -9.81 14.30 23.14
C VAL A 957 -11.02 14.28 22.20
N PHE A 958 -10.79 13.91 20.95
CA PHE A 958 -11.83 13.72 19.94
C PHE A 958 -11.83 12.27 19.45
N ILE A 959 -13.02 11.78 19.11
CA ILE A 959 -13.20 10.53 18.37
C ILE A 959 -13.55 10.85 16.92
N ALA A 960 -12.87 10.21 15.99
CA ALA A 960 -13.16 10.26 14.57
C ALA A 960 -14.14 9.14 14.18
N HIS A 961 -15.26 9.50 13.55
CA HIS A 961 -16.28 8.55 13.09
C HIS A 961 -16.37 8.51 11.57
N HIS A 962 -16.61 7.31 11.03
CA HIS A 962 -16.93 7.16 9.62
C HIS A 962 -18.42 7.49 9.37
N PRO A 963 -18.76 8.48 8.52
CA PRO A 963 -20.13 8.98 8.37
C PRO A 963 -21.14 7.95 7.82
N LYS A 964 -20.69 6.90 7.13
CA LYS A 964 -21.57 5.85 6.55
C LYS A 964 -21.53 4.48 7.24
N GLN A 965 -20.51 4.20 8.05
CA GLN A 965 -20.25 2.85 8.59
C GLN A 965 -20.44 2.76 10.11
N GLY A 966 -20.61 3.90 10.80
CA GLY A 966 -21.02 3.92 12.21
C GLY A 966 -19.97 3.43 13.23
N GLY A 967 -18.69 3.31 12.84
CA GLY A 967 -17.59 2.88 13.71
C GLY A 967 -16.64 4.02 14.11
N GLU A 968 -16.04 3.89 15.29
CA GLU A 968 -14.91 4.70 15.73
C GLU A 968 -13.65 4.29 14.95
N VAL A 969 -12.99 5.24 14.29
CA VAL A 969 -11.88 4.95 13.37
C VAL A 969 -10.53 5.42 13.93
N ALA A 970 -10.52 6.59 14.59
CA ALA A 970 -9.33 7.15 15.21
C ALA A 970 -9.67 7.93 16.51
N VAL A 971 -8.68 8.03 17.40
CA VAL A 971 -8.71 8.92 18.58
C VAL A 971 -7.69 10.03 18.36
N VAL A 972 -8.07 11.27 18.65
CA VAL A 972 -7.22 12.45 18.48
C VAL A 972 -7.04 13.12 19.84
N LYS A 973 -5.79 13.29 20.27
CA LYS A 973 -5.43 13.90 21.56
C LYS A 973 -4.71 15.24 21.31
N LEU A 974 -5.18 16.29 22.00
CA LEU A 974 -4.58 17.64 21.96
C LEU A 974 -3.77 17.92 23.22
N PHE A 975 -2.46 18.13 23.08
CA PHE A 975 -1.54 18.44 24.16
C PHE A 975 -1.30 19.96 24.23
N LEU A 976 -2.02 20.64 25.13
CA LEU A 976 -1.89 22.10 25.30
C LEU A 976 -0.56 22.45 26.00
N GLN A 977 0.19 23.40 25.44
CA GLN A 977 1.51 23.79 25.97
C GLN A 977 1.47 24.34 27.41
N SER A 978 0.30 24.74 27.92
CA SER A 978 0.13 25.19 29.31
C SER A 978 -0.04 24.05 30.34
N LEU A 979 -0.01 22.79 29.90
CA LEU A 979 -0.30 21.59 30.71
C LEU A 979 0.82 20.53 30.59
N ASP A 980 2.09 20.94 30.81
CA ASP A 980 3.31 20.09 30.76
C ASP A 980 3.87 19.81 29.35
N ASN A 981 4.98 19.05 29.28
CA ASN A 981 5.72 18.70 28.04
C ASN A 981 5.01 17.60 27.20
N GLY A 982 3.71 17.40 27.41
CA GLY A 982 3.02 16.12 27.19
C GLY A 982 3.16 15.50 25.80
N ILE A 983 3.16 16.29 24.70
CA ILE A 983 3.35 15.70 23.36
C ILE A 983 4.77 15.16 23.17
N THR A 984 5.77 15.83 23.75
CA THR A 984 7.16 15.38 23.66
C THR A 984 7.33 14.06 24.40
N GLU A 985 6.78 13.96 25.60
CA GLU A 985 6.83 12.75 26.42
C GLU A 985 6.06 11.61 25.75
N GLU A 986 4.86 11.86 25.24
CA GLU A 986 4.06 10.87 24.51
C GLU A 986 4.78 10.33 23.26
N LEU A 987 5.29 11.22 22.39
CA LEU A 987 6.02 10.81 21.19
C LEU A 987 7.31 10.08 21.52
N SER A 988 8.00 10.46 22.60
CA SER A 988 9.19 9.79 23.10
C SER A 988 8.86 8.38 23.63
N SER A 989 7.77 8.21 24.35
CA SER A 989 7.31 6.89 24.81
C SER A 989 6.89 5.99 23.66
N LEU A 990 6.14 6.51 22.70
CA LEU A 990 5.76 5.78 21.48
C LEU A 990 7.00 5.37 20.68
N GLU A 991 8.05 6.20 20.65
CA GLU A 991 9.30 5.86 19.98
C GLU A 991 9.91 4.62 20.61
N TRP A 992 9.98 4.60 21.93
CA TRP A 992 10.52 3.47 22.67
C TRP A 992 9.67 2.21 22.48
N LEU A 993 8.35 2.31 22.65
CA LEU A 993 7.44 1.16 22.54
C LEU A 993 7.46 0.54 21.14
N LEU A 994 7.31 1.36 20.09
CA LEU A 994 7.22 0.85 18.72
C LEU A 994 8.56 0.35 18.16
N HIS A 995 9.69 0.83 18.68
CA HIS A 995 11.01 0.38 18.23
C HIS A 995 11.63 -0.71 19.12
N ARG A 996 11.47 -0.64 20.44
CA ARG A 996 12.16 -1.50 21.42
C ARG A 996 11.25 -2.54 22.10
N ALA A 997 9.93 -2.33 22.16
CA ALA A 997 8.98 -3.24 22.82
C ALA A 997 7.82 -3.67 21.91
N LYS A 998 8.17 -4.39 20.82
CA LYS A 998 7.25 -4.77 19.75
C LYS A 998 6.20 -5.80 20.17
N ASP A 999 6.40 -6.49 21.28
CA ASP A 999 5.47 -7.44 21.89
C ASP A 999 4.40 -6.77 22.76
N ILE A 1000 4.51 -5.45 22.97
CA ILE A 1000 3.51 -4.63 23.67
C ILE A 1000 2.59 -3.96 22.65
N ASN A 1001 1.32 -4.36 22.65
CA ASN A 1001 0.32 -3.75 21.79
C ASN A 1001 0.10 -2.29 22.20
N THR A 1002 0.56 -1.38 21.34
CA THR A 1002 0.46 0.07 21.51
C THR A 1002 -0.25 0.65 20.29
N PRO A 1003 -1.19 1.60 20.45
CA PRO A 1003 -1.87 2.21 19.32
C PRO A 1003 -0.87 2.88 18.39
N THR A 1004 -0.99 2.59 17.09
CA THR A 1004 -0.14 3.20 16.08
C THR A 1004 -0.56 4.67 15.88
N PRO A 1005 0.35 5.65 16.10
CA PRO A 1005 0.10 7.03 15.73
C PRO A 1005 0.07 7.15 14.21
N ILE A 1006 -1.05 7.63 13.67
CA ILE A 1006 -1.27 7.77 12.23
C ILE A 1006 -0.96 9.19 11.73
N ALA A 1007 -0.97 10.19 12.63
CA ALA A 1007 -0.63 11.56 12.30
C ALA A 1007 -0.17 12.35 13.52
N VAL A 1008 0.73 13.31 13.31
CA VAL A 1008 1.20 14.28 14.32
C VAL A 1008 1.22 15.69 13.75
N GLY A 1009 0.90 16.69 14.56
CA GLY A 1009 0.88 18.08 14.13
C GLY A 1009 0.87 19.08 15.27
N GLN A 1010 0.90 20.36 14.93
CA GLN A 1010 0.73 21.47 15.87
C GLN A 1010 -0.39 22.41 15.39
N MET A 1011 -1.18 22.94 16.32
CA MET A 1011 -2.23 23.92 16.03
C MET A 1011 -2.34 24.96 17.14
N SER A 1012 -3.15 26.00 16.90
CA SER A 1012 -3.64 26.87 17.98
C SER A 1012 -5.05 26.44 18.37
N TRP A 1013 -5.26 26.14 19.66
CA TRP A 1013 -6.55 25.76 20.21
C TRP A 1013 -6.93 26.72 21.33
N ASN A 1014 -8.05 27.43 21.17
CA ASN A 1014 -8.49 28.49 22.10
C ASN A 1014 -7.39 29.53 22.43
N GLY A 1015 -6.60 29.90 21.42
CA GLY A 1015 -5.51 30.88 21.56
C GLY A 1015 -4.23 30.35 22.19
N LYS A 1016 -4.13 29.04 22.47
CA LYS A 1016 -2.92 28.40 23.02
C LYS A 1016 -2.31 27.41 22.02
N PRO A 1017 -0.98 27.33 21.90
CA PRO A 1017 -0.32 26.28 21.13
C PRO A 1017 -0.66 24.89 21.67
N ALA A 1018 -0.95 23.97 20.75
CA ALA A 1018 -1.32 22.60 21.04
C ALA A 1018 -0.60 21.63 20.10
N GLY A 1019 0.01 20.61 20.66
CA GLY A 1019 0.43 19.42 19.91
C GLY A 1019 -0.78 18.52 19.62
N VAL A 1020 -0.77 17.85 18.48
CA VAL A 1020 -1.83 16.94 18.04
C VAL A 1020 -1.22 15.57 17.76
N VAL A 1021 -1.81 14.52 18.33
CA VAL A 1021 -1.52 13.14 17.94
C VAL A 1021 -2.82 12.43 17.63
N ALA A 1022 -2.91 11.81 16.45
CA ALA A 1022 -4.01 10.96 16.05
C ALA A 1022 -3.57 9.49 16.06
N TYR A 1023 -4.38 8.63 16.65
CA TYR A 1023 -4.14 7.20 16.81
C TYR A 1023 -5.23 6.41 16.13
N LYS A 1024 -4.90 5.25 15.60
CA LYS A 1024 -5.91 4.26 15.22
C LYS A 1024 -6.62 3.73 16.49
N VAL A 1025 -7.95 3.58 16.44
CA VAL A 1025 -8.73 3.11 17.61
C VAL A 1025 -8.31 1.69 17.99
N ALA A 1026 -8.01 1.48 19.27
CA ALA A 1026 -7.78 0.16 19.84
C ALA A 1026 -9.11 -0.62 19.90
N GLN A 1027 -9.11 -1.88 19.45
CA GLN A 1027 -10.29 -2.73 19.56
C GLN A 1027 -10.56 -3.11 21.02
N GLY A 1028 -11.82 -3.31 21.38
CA GLY A 1028 -12.24 -3.72 22.72
C GLY A 1028 -12.77 -2.58 23.60
N ALA A 1029 -12.93 -2.86 24.89
CA ALA A 1029 -13.40 -1.89 25.89
C ALA A 1029 -12.32 -1.65 26.94
N SER A 1030 -12.22 -0.43 27.47
CA SER A 1030 -11.31 -0.19 28.59
C SER A 1030 -11.80 -0.89 29.86
N LEU A 1031 -10.88 -1.32 30.72
CA LEU A 1031 -11.28 -1.96 31.98
C LEU A 1031 -12.14 -1.02 32.84
N TYR A 1032 -11.87 0.28 32.79
CA TYR A 1032 -12.70 1.31 33.41
C TYR A 1032 -14.15 1.28 32.89
N GLN A 1033 -14.34 1.21 31.56
CA GLN A 1033 -15.68 1.12 30.98
C GLN A 1033 -16.41 -0.14 31.44
N LEU A 1034 -15.72 -1.28 31.51
CA LEU A 1034 -16.28 -2.53 32.02
C LEU A 1034 -16.71 -2.41 33.49
N MET A 1035 -15.88 -1.79 34.34
CA MET A 1035 -16.22 -1.51 35.75
C MET A 1035 -17.47 -0.63 35.89
N MET A 1036 -17.56 0.43 35.09
CA MET A 1036 -18.74 1.32 35.07
C MET A 1036 -20.00 0.64 34.54
N GLN A 1037 -19.87 -0.26 33.56
CA GLN A 1037 -21.00 -1.05 33.07
C GLN A 1037 -21.45 -2.06 34.11
N LEU A 1038 -20.51 -2.73 34.79
CA LEU A 1038 -20.81 -3.70 35.83
C LEU A 1038 -21.74 -3.11 36.91
N GLY A 1039 -21.42 -1.90 37.37
CA GLY A 1039 -22.23 -1.12 38.31
C GLY A 1039 -23.68 -0.88 37.95
N LYS A 1040 -23.98 -0.84 36.64
CA LYS A 1040 -25.31 -0.51 36.10
C LYS A 1040 -26.12 -1.75 35.74
N LYS A 1041 -25.56 -2.94 35.90
CA LYS A 1041 -26.13 -4.22 35.45
C LYS A 1041 -26.36 -5.17 36.63
N CYS A 1042 -27.34 -6.06 36.47
CA CYS A 1042 -27.75 -7.04 37.48
C CYS A 1042 -27.87 -8.45 36.87
N GLY A 1043 -27.84 -9.50 37.70
CA GLY A 1043 -28.07 -10.87 37.27
C GLY A 1043 -27.02 -11.40 36.28
N LYS A 1044 -27.47 -12.11 35.23
CA LYS A 1044 -26.59 -12.78 34.25
C LYS A 1044 -25.67 -11.81 33.49
N GLU A 1045 -26.18 -10.63 33.11
CA GLU A 1045 -25.37 -9.62 32.40
C GLU A 1045 -24.22 -9.09 33.26
N ARG A 1046 -24.45 -8.94 34.58
CA ARG A 1046 -23.39 -8.55 35.52
C ARG A 1046 -22.31 -9.64 35.59
N ALA A 1047 -22.70 -10.91 35.71
CA ALA A 1047 -21.76 -12.02 35.73
C ALA A 1047 -20.92 -12.12 34.45
N GLU A 1048 -21.51 -11.88 33.29
CA GLU A 1048 -20.81 -11.86 32.00
C GLU A 1048 -19.77 -10.73 31.91
N ILE A 1049 -20.16 -9.49 32.26
CA ILE A 1049 -19.23 -8.35 32.27
C ILE A 1049 -18.10 -8.57 33.28
N PHE A 1050 -18.42 -9.15 34.45
CA PHE A 1050 -17.42 -9.46 35.47
C PHE A 1050 -16.38 -10.48 34.97
N ALA A 1051 -16.82 -11.53 34.25
CA ALA A 1051 -15.90 -12.50 33.64
C ALA A 1051 -14.97 -11.85 32.61
N ILE A 1052 -15.48 -10.90 31.81
CA ILE A 1052 -14.68 -10.12 30.85
C ILE A 1052 -13.68 -9.23 31.60
N LEU A 1053 -14.12 -8.52 32.65
CA LEU A 1053 -13.25 -7.66 33.47
C LEU A 1053 -12.12 -8.46 34.12
N LYS A 1054 -12.41 -9.64 34.67
CA LYS A 1054 -11.41 -10.55 35.25
C LYS A 1054 -10.37 -11.01 34.22
N SER A 1055 -10.82 -11.38 33.02
CA SER A 1055 -9.95 -11.71 31.89
C SER A 1055 -9.10 -10.51 31.45
N GLY A 1056 -9.70 -9.32 31.43
CA GLY A 1056 -9.00 -8.08 31.13
C GLY A 1056 -7.95 -7.71 32.19
N SER A 1057 -8.22 -7.94 33.47
CA SER A 1057 -7.25 -7.79 34.56
C SER A 1057 -6.06 -8.75 34.39
N GLN A 1058 -6.31 -10.00 34.01
CA GLN A 1058 -5.27 -10.98 33.68
C GLN A 1058 -4.41 -10.53 32.50
N ALA A 1059 -5.03 -10.04 31.43
CA ALA A 1059 -4.32 -9.57 30.25
C ALA A 1059 -3.52 -8.27 30.53
N ALA A 1060 -4.05 -7.37 31.36
CA ALA A 1060 -3.32 -6.19 31.84
C ALA A 1060 -2.09 -6.57 32.67
N ALA A 1061 -2.23 -7.52 33.61
CA ALA A 1061 -1.10 -8.06 34.36
C ALA A 1061 -0.03 -8.65 33.45
N THR A 1062 -0.43 -9.47 32.48
CA THR A 1062 0.48 -10.06 31.48
C THR A 1062 1.22 -8.98 30.69
N THR A 1063 0.51 -7.92 30.27
CA THR A 1063 1.09 -6.81 29.52
C THR A 1063 2.12 -6.03 30.35
N LEU A 1064 1.80 -5.75 31.61
CA LEU A 1064 2.72 -5.09 32.54
C LEU A 1064 3.93 -5.97 32.86
N THR A 1065 3.75 -7.27 33.06
CA THR A 1065 4.87 -8.20 33.28
C THR A 1065 5.83 -8.21 32.08
N LYS A 1066 5.30 -8.20 30.84
CA LYS A 1066 6.12 -8.07 29.63
C LYS A 1066 6.86 -6.74 29.60
N LEU A 1067 6.18 -5.62 29.86
CA LEU A 1067 6.82 -4.30 29.89
C LEU A 1067 7.93 -4.22 30.96
N HIS A 1068 7.69 -4.80 32.13
CA HIS A 1068 8.66 -4.83 33.23
C HIS A 1068 9.79 -5.84 33.00
N SER A 1069 9.65 -6.78 32.07
CA SER A 1069 10.69 -7.77 31.73
C SER A 1069 11.92 -7.13 31.10
N TYR A 1070 11.79 -5.92 30.56
CA TYR A 1070 12.89 -5.07 30.09
C TYR A 1070 13.77 -4.52 31.24
N ALA A 1071 13.65 -5.07 32.46
CA ALA A 1071 14.39 -4.62 33.61
C ALA A 1071 15.91 -4.88 33.52
N ILE A 1072 16.69 -3.97 34.10
CA ILE A 1072 18.14 -4.11 34.28
C ILE A 1072 18.43 -4.38 35.75
N GLN A 1073 18.98 -5.58 36.02
CA GLN A 1073 19.46 -5.96 37.36
C GLN A 1073 20.77 -5.22 37.69
N GLY A 1074 20.97 -4.88 38.97
CA GLY A 1074 22.18 -4.20 39.44
C GLY A 1074 22.14 -2.68 39.33
N ARG A 1075 21.13 -2.10 38.67
CA ARG A 1075 20.95 -0.64 38.54
C ARG A 1075 19.88 -0.14 39.50
N SER A 1076 20.12 0.95 40.20
CA SER A 1076 19.18 1.49 41.19
C SER A 1076 18.10 2.37 40.56
N SER A 1077 16.83 2.19 40.96
CA SER A 1077 15.69 3.05 40.64
C SER A 1077 15.54 4.26 41.59
N GLU A 1078 16.53 4.50 42.45
CA GLU A 1078 16.50 5.56 43.45
C GLU A 1078 16.34 6.97 42.85
N GLY A 1079 16.93 7.21 41.67
CA GLY A 1079 16.75 8.48 40.94
C GLY A 1079 15.30 8.74 40.54
N TYR A 1080 14.59 7.70 40.08
CA TYR A 1080 13.15 7.77 39.75
C TYR A 1080 12.30 8.01 41.01
N LEU A 1081 12.68 7.40 42.13
CA LEU A 1081 11.97 7.49 43.40
C LEU A 1081 12.24 8.76 44.21
N ALA A 1082 13.30 9.51 43.88
CA ALA A 1082 13.68 10.75 44.57
C ALA A 1082 12.54 11.76 44.65
N TRP A 1083 11.73 11.85 43.59
CA TRP A 1083 10.52 12.70 43.59
C TRP A 1083 9.52 12.26 44.66
N TYR A 1084 9.26 10.95 44.78
CA TYR A 1084 8.34 10.40 45.77
C TYR A 1084 8.84 10.56 47.21
N TYR A 1085 10.15 10.41 47.44
CA TYR A 1085 10.77 10.68 48.75
C TYR A 1085 10.55 12.12 49.20
N SER A 1086 10.50 13.06 48.26
CA SER A 1086 10.25 14.48 48.55
C SER A 1086 8.76 14.81 48.62
N ALA A 1087 7.95 14.19 47.75
CA ALA A 1087 6.52 14.48 47.63
C ALA A 1087 5.69 13.92 48.79
N ALA A 1088 6.01 12.73 49.32
CA ALA A 1088 5.24 12.15 50.42
C ALA A 1088 5.24 13.03 51.67
N PRO A 1089 6.41 13.49 52.18
CA PRO A 1089 6.45 14.40 53.32
C PRO A 1089 5.71 15.71 53.02
N GLN A 1090 5.95 16.36 51.87
CA GLN A 1090 5.27 17.61 51.50
C GLN A 1090 3.74 17.48 51.40
N ARG A 1091 3.22 16.29 51.07
CA ARG A 1091 1.76 16.02 51.10
C ARG A 1091 1.25 15.96 52.54
N VAL A 1092 2.01 15.37 53.46
CA VAL A 1092 1.68 15.39 54.89
C VAL A 1092 1.73 16.82 55.46
N ASP A 1093 2.75 17.62 55.10
CA ASP A 1093 2.86 19.02 55.57
C ASP A 1093 1.63 19.85 55.18
N ARG A 1094 1.09 19.62 53.98
CA ARG A 1094 -0.15 20.28 53.52
C ARG A 1094 -1.40 19.89 54.32
N LEU A 1095 -1.38 18.74 55.00
CA LEU A 1095 -2.48 18.29 55.86
C LEU A 1095 -2.46 18.96 57.24
N GLU A 1096 -1.32 19.52 57.67
CA GLU A 1096 -1.20 20.19 58.98
C GLU A 1096 -2.20 21.35 59.13
N SER A 1097 -2.46 22.07 58.03
CA SER A 1097 -3.45 23.15 58.00
C SER A 1097 -4.90 22.68 58.19
N PHE A 1098 -5.14 21.37 58.21
CA PHE A 1098 -6.46 20.74 58.35
C PHE A 1098 -6.54 19.74 59.51
N THR A 1099 -5.61 19.82 60.47
CA THR A 1099 -5.53 18.89 61.62
C THR A 1099 -6.87 18.76 62.36
N SER A 1100 -7.59 19.86 62.57
CA SER A 1100 -8.90 19.86 63.25
C SER A 1100 -9.97 19.03 62.53
N ILE A 1101 -9.93 18.91 61.20
CA ILE A 1101 -10.85 18.07 60.42
C ILE A 1101 -10.43 16.60 60.51
N LEU A 1102 -9.12 16.34 60.47
CA LEU A 1102 -8.55 15.00 60.43
C LEU A 1102 -8.60 14.28 61.79
N GLU A 1103 -8.55 15.01 62.90
CA GLU A 1103 -8.69 14.46 64.26
C GLU A 1103 -10.01 13.68 64.42
N HIS A 1104 -11.09 14.16 63.82
CA HIS A 1104 -12.40 13.49 63.84
C HIS A 1104 -12.43 12.14 63.08
N THR A 1105 -11.40 11.85 62.29
CA THR A 1105 -11.23 10.58 61.58
C THR A 1105 -10.30 9.60 62.31
N GLY A 1106 -9.69 10.02 63.42
CA GLY A 1106 -8.68 9.25 64.15
C GLY A 1106 -7.28 9.31 63.54
N LEU A 1107 -7.02 10.20 62.58
CA LEU A 1107 -5.71 10.35 61.95
C LEU A 1107 -4.89 11.45 62.63
N ASP A 1108 -3.79 11.06 63.28
CA ASP A 1108 -2.80 11.98 63.85
C ASP A 1108 -1.76 12.34 62.78
N VAL A 1109 -1.76 13.62 62.35
CA VAL A 1109 -0.88 14.14 61.29
C VAL A 1109 0.61 14.06 61.68
N TYR A 1110 0.94 14.22 62.96
CA TYR A 1110 2.31 14.14 63.45
C TYR A 1110 2.82 12.69 63.46
N GLN A 1111 2.00 11.73 63.89
CA GLN A 1111 2.33 10.31 63.78
C GLN A 1111 2.46 9.87 62.32
N LEU A 1112 1.58 10.36 61.44
CA LEU A 1112 1.63 10.10 60.01
C LEU A 1112 2.96 10.56 59.40
N ARG A 1113 3.45 11.75 59.77
CA ARG A 1113 4.76 12.26 59.34
C ARG A 1113 5.90 11.29 59.71
N GLN A 1114 5.90 10.77 60.94
CA GLN A 1114 6.90 9.80 61.37
C GLN A 1114 6.78 8.45 60.63
N GLN A 1115 5.56 7.97 60.38
CA GLN A 1115 5.31 6.75 59.63
C GLN A 1115 5.81 6.86 58.18
N VAL A 1116 5.55 7.98 57.50
CA VAL A 1116 6.04 8.26 56.15
C VAL A 1116 7.56 8.28 56.10
N ASN A 1117 8.22 8.97 57.04
CA ASN A 1117 9.69 9.02 57.08
C ASN A 1117 10.31 7.62 57.33
N LYS A 1118 9.72 6.82 58.22
CA LYS A 1118 10.15 5.42 58.43
C LYS A 1118 9.96 4.57 57.18
N LEU A 1119 8.87 4.76 56.45
CA LEU A 1119 8.59 4.04 55.21
C LEU A 1119 9.59 4.41 54.10
N ILE A 1120 9.94 5.69 53.97
CA ILE A 1120 10.98 6.15 53.04
C ILE A 1120 12.32 5.48 53.36
N ALA A 1121 12.74 5.45 54.62
CA ALA A 1121 14.00 4.82 55.02
C ALA A 1121 14.02 3.30 54.71
N ARG A 1122 12.89 2.60 54.91
CA ARG A 1122 12.74 1.19 54.54
C ARG A 1122 12.79 0.97 53.03
N CYS A 1123 12.15 1.83 52.25
CA CYS A 1123 12.19 1.79 50.79
C CYS A 1123 13.64 1.97 50.27
N GLN A 1124 14.37 2.97 50.78
CA GLN A 1124 15.78 3.17 50.45
C GLN A 1124 16.67 1.97 50.83
N GLN A 1125 16.35 1.27 51.92
CA GLN A 1125 17.05 0.05 52.30
C GLN A 1125 16.73 -1.11 51.32
N GLU A 1126 15.47 -1.30 50.97
CA GLU A 1126 15.02 -2.36 50.04
C GLU A 1126 15.68 -2.21 48.66
N ILE A 1127 15.72 -1.00 48.11
CA ILE A 1127 16.35 -0.73 46.80
C ILE A 1127 17.86 -0.92 46.83
N ARG A 1128 18.52 -0.58 47.94
CA ARG A 1128 19.96 -0.82 48.10
C ARG A 1128 20.29 -2.31 48.19
N GLN A 1129 19.38 -3.12 48.75
CA GLN A 1129 19.56 -4.56 48.85
C GLN A 1129 19.28 -5.29 47.53
N ASN A 1130 18.33 -4.78 46.74
CA ASN A 1130 17.96 -5.37 45.44
C ASN A 1130 17.85 -4.30 44.35
N PRO A 1131 18.98 -3.74 43.88
CA PRO A 1131 18.96 -2.68 42.89
C PRO A 1131 18.48 -3.22 41.53
N ARG A 1132 17.35 -2.68 41.08
CA ARG A 1132 16.80 -2.97 39.75
C ARG A 1132 16.09 -1.74 39.18
N THR A 1133 16.17 -1.56 37.86
CA THR A 1133 15.35 -0.59 37.13
C THR A 1133 14.49 -1.32 36.10
N ALA A 1134 13.31 -0.78 35.80
CA ALA A 1134 12.42 -1.29 34.77
C ALA A 1134 11.82 -0.15 33.94
N VAL A 1135 11.37 -0.47 32.73
CA VAL A 1135 10.45 0.41 32.01
C VAL A 1135 9.08 0.19 32.62
N VAL A 1136 8.36 1.28 32.89
CA VAL A 1136 7.02 1.21 33.47
C VAL A 1136 6.10 2.12 32.67
N HIS A 1137 4.82 1.77 32.60
CA HIS A 1137 3.78 2.62 32.05
C HIS A 1137 3.73 3.95 32.79
N GLY A 1138 3.94 3.96 34.11
CA GLY A 1138 4.00 5.17 34.94
C GLY A 1138 2.64 5.66 35.41
N ASP A 1139 1.58 5.38 34.65
CA ASP A 1139 0.16 5.65 34.98
C ASP A 1139 -0.72 4.43 34.62
N ALA A 1140 -0.46 3.29 35.26
CA ALA A 1140 -1.20 2.05 35.03
C ALA A 1140 -2.64 2.06 35.59
N HIS A 1141 -3.43 3.07 35.25
CA HIS A 1141 -4.85 3.14 35.55
C HIS A 1141 -5.64 2.10 34.72
N PRO A 1142 -6.63 1.37 35.26
CA PRO A 1142 -7.42 0.38 34.49
C PRO A 1142 -8.06 0.93 33.19
N GLY A 1143 -8.37 2.23 33.16
CA GLY A 1143 -8.86 2.91 31.96
C GLY A 1143 -7.85 3.05 30.81
N ASN A 1144 -6.55 2.87 31.08
CA ASN A 1144 -5.48 2.92 30.08
C ASN A 1144 -5.22 1.55 29.42
N PHE A 1145 -5.98 0.52 29.81
CA PHE A 1145 -5.90 -0.83 29.25
C PHE A 1145 -7.19 -1.16 28.52
N PHE A 1146 -7.11 -1.30 27.19
CA PHE A 1146 -8.21 -1.69 26.33
C PHE A 1146 -8.15 -3.18 26.08
N PHE A 1147 -9.18 -3.92 26.50
CA PHE A 1147 -9.24 -5.36 26.37
C PHE A 1147 -10.23 -5.76 25.28
N ASP A 1148 -9.74 -6.50 24.28
CA ASP A 1148 -10.58 -7.11 23.27
C ASP A 1148 -10.92 -8.56 23.65
N ARG A 1149 -12.22 -8.82 23.88
CA ARG A 1149 -12.71 -10.14 24.26
C ARG A 1149 -12.53 -11.21 23.19
N ASN A 1150 -12.43 -10.83 21.91
CA ASN A 1150 -12.35 -11.78 20.80
C ASN A 1150 -10.92 -12.30 20.66
N THR A 1151 -9.94 -11.39 20.68
CA THR A 1151 -8.52 -11.72 20.56
C THR A 1151 -7.84 -12.01 21.90
N LYS A 1152 -8.51 -11.68 23.02
CA LYS A 1152 -7.96 -11.69 24.39
C LYS A 1152 -6.71 -10.81 24.56
N ARG A 1153 -6.47 -9.86 23.64
CA ARG A 1153 -5.33 -8.94 23.70
C ARG A 1153 -5.70 -7.66 24.43
N THR A 1154 -4.71 -7.11 25.12
CA THR A 1154 -4.79 -5.79 25.73
C THR A 1154 -3.93 -4.81 24.95
N THR A 1155 -4.44 -3.60 24.73
CA THR A 1155 -3.70 -2.45 24.18
C THR A 1155 -3.51 -1.40 25.27
N ILE A 1156 -2.29 -0.87 25.43
CA ILE A 1156 -1.98 0.20 26.41
C ILE A 1156 -2.06 1.59 25.77
N ILE A 1157 -2.62 2.56 26.47
CA ILE A 1157 -2.76 3.95 26.00
C ILE A 1157 -2.31 4.96 27.07
N ASP A 1158 -2.20 6.24 26.71
CA ASP A 1158 -1.75 7.30 27.63
C ASP A 1158 -0.33 7.04 28.18
N VAL A 1159 0.60 6.82 27.25
CA VAL A 1159 1.97 6.41 27.55
C VAL A 1159 2.90 7.59 27.88
N THR A 1160 2.35 8.79 28.08
CA THR A 1160 3.13 10.01 28.38
C THR A 1160 4.09 9.78 29.56
N THR A 1161 3.61 9.16 30.64
CA THR A 1161 4.42 8.95 31.86
C THR A 1161 5.45 7.83 31.77
N LEU A 1162 5.40 7.00 30.73
CA LEU A 1162 6.44 6.00 30.46
C LEU A 1162 7.79 6.67 30.19
N HIS A 1163 7.79 7.88 29.61
CA HIS A 1163 8.98 8.68 29.37
C HIS A 1163 9.83 8.86 30.63
N CYS A 1164 9.18 9.08 31.78
CA CYS A 1164 9.85 9.26 33.06
C CYS A 1164 10.63 8.02 33.52
N SER A 1165 10.29 6.84 32.98
CA SER A 1165 10.95 5.57 33.31
C SER A 1165 12.18 5.28 32.45
N LEU A 1166 12.59 6.22 31.60
CA LEU A 1166 13.71 6.10 30.67
C LEU A 1166 14.79 7.13 30.99
N ASP A 1167 16.06 6.72 30.94
CA ASP A 1167 17.19 7.65 31.00
C ASP A 1167 17.51 8.29 29.63
N ALA A 1168 18.57 9.10 29.57
CA ALA A 1168 18.99 9.82 28.36
C ALA A 1168 19.25 8.89 27.15
N GLU A 1169 19.68 7.66 27.39
CA GLU A 1169 19.98 6.65 26.37
C GLU A 1169 18.75 5.76 26.05
N GLY A 1170 17.63 5.99 26.73
CA GLY A 1170 16.42 5.19 26.64
C GLY A 1170 16.50 3.86 27.37
N ASN A 1171 17.42 3.73 28.34
CA ASN A 1171 17.48 2.56 29.20
C ASN A 1171 16.47 2.68 30.37
N PRO A 1172 15.99 1.55 30.89
CA PRO A 1172 15.16 1.48 32.08
C PRO A 1172 15.73 2.23 33.29
N ALA A 1173 14.88 3.07 33.89
CA ALA A 1173 15.15 3.84 35.11
C ALA A 1173 14.00 3.76 36.15
N GLY A 1174 12.82 3.29 35.75
CA GLY A 1174 11.64 3.19 36.59
C GLY A 1174 11.61 1.97 37.52
N THR A 1175 10.46 1.76 38.16
CA THR A 1175 10.28 0.73 39.20
C THR A 1175 8.92 0.02 39.07
N PRO A 1176 8.85 -1.31 38.86
CA PRO A 1176 7.61 -2.04 38.57
C PRO A 1176 6.46 -1.83 39.58
N GLU A 1177 6.83 -1.55 40.83
CA GLU A 1177 5.94 -1.25 41.94
C GLU A 1177 5.01 -0.08 41.65
N ARG A 1178 5.46 0.87 40.81
CA ARG A 1178 4.65 2.01 40.39
C ARG A 1178 3.38 1.56 39.69
N ASP A 1179 3.51 0.67 38.71
CA ASP A 1179 2.37 0.23 37.91
C ASP A 1179 1.49 -0.75 38.66
N VAL A 1180 2.09 -1.74 39.32
CA VAL A 1180 1.36 -2.74 40.11
C VAL A 1180 0.55 -2.06 41.21
N GLY A 1181 1.19 -1.18 41.98
CA GLY A 1181 0.53 -0.48 43.07
C GLY A 1181 -0.56 0.47 42.57
N HIS A 1182 -0.31 1.18 41.46
CA HIS A 1182 -1.29 2.11 40.92
C HIS A 1182 -2.50 1.40 40.34
N PHE A 1183 -2.29 0.31 39.59
CA PHE A 1183 -3.37 -0.49 39.03
C PHE A 1183 -4.29 -1.03 40.12
N LEU A 1184 -3.73 -1.66 41.16
CA LEU A 1184 -4.50 -2.22 42.27
C LEU A 1184 -5.26 -1.14 43.05
N HIS A 1185 -4.61 -0.02 43.34
CA HIS A 1185 -5.24 1.10 44.03
C HIS A 1185 -6.42 1.67 43.22
N MET A 1186 -6.22 1.88 41.91
CA MET A 1186 -7.26 2.42 41.03
C MET A 1186 -8.37 1.42 40.76
N LEU A 1187 -8.07 0.12 40.62
CA LEU A 1187 -9.08 -0.93 40.51
C LEU A 1187 -10.04 -0.91 41.71
N ARG A 1188 -9.50 -0.83 42.94
CA ARG A 1188 -10.31 -0.77 44.16
C ARG A 1188 -11.12 0.53 44.25
N ARG A 1189 -10.45 1.67 44.10
CA ARG A 1189 -11.09 2.99 44.21
C ARG A 1189 -12.20 3.17 43.18
N THR A 1190 -11.90 2.90 41.91
CA THR A 1190 -12.86 3.02 40.82
C THR A 1190 -13.94 1.96 40.96
N GLY A 1191 -13.61 0.73 41.34
CA GLY A 1191 -14.60 -0.33 41.52
C GLY A 1191 -15.67 0.04 42.54
N GLU A 1192 -15.26 0.57 43.69
CA GLU A 1192 -16.18 1.08 44.71
C GLU A 1192 -17.06 2.23 44.20
N GLN A 1193 -16.47 3.19 43.47
CA GLN A 1193 -17.22 4.31 42.88
C GLN A 1193 -18.21 3.85 41.80
N SER A 1194 -17.85 2.79 41.09
CA SER A 1194 -18.65 2.19 40.03
C SER A 1194 -19.64 1.15 40.55
N GLY A 1195 -19.80 0.93 41.86
CA GLY A 1195 -20.77 -0.05 42.38
C GLY A 1195 -20.38 -1.52 42.21
N MET A 1196 -19.07 -1.81 42.18
CA MET A 1196 -18.55 -3.17 42.34
C MET A 1196 -18.66 -3.61 43.80
N THR A 1197 -18.87 -4.90 44.03
CA THR A 1197 -18.83 -5.51 45.36
C THR A 1197 -17.37 -5.71 45.80
N GLU A 1198 -17.16 -5.84 47.12
CA GLU A 1198 -15.83 -6.09 47.69
C GLU A 1198 -15.21 -7.39 47.15
N ASP A 1199 -16.01 -8.46 47.06
CA ASP A 1199 -15.59 -9.75 46.50
C ASP A 1199 -15.18 -9.66 45.02
N GLU A 1200 -15.93 -8.93 44.19
CA GLU A 1200 -15.58 -8.74 42.77
C GLU A 1200 -14.24 -8.00 42.60
N MET A 1201 -14.02 -6.95 43.39
CA MET A 1201 -12.75 -6.21 43.36
C MET A 1201 -11.59 -7.07 43.85
N GLU A 1202 -11.79 -7.84 44.92
CA GLU A 1202 -10.78 -8.74 45.47
C GLU A 1202 -10.40 -9.84 44.47
N GLN A 1203 -11.39 -10.44 43.80
CA GLN A 1203 -11.14 -11.43 42.76
C GLN A 1203 -10.36 -10.88 41.56
N CYS A 1204 -10.69 -9.68 41.07
CA CYS A 1204 -9.94 -9.03 39.99
C CYS A 1204 -8.52 -8.69 40.42
N ALA A 1205 -8.33 -8.18 41.65
CA ALA A 1205 -7.02 -7.88 42.21
C ALA A 1205 -6.18 -9.16 42.37
N ARG A 1206 -6.77 -10.23 42.90
CA ARG A 1206 -6.11 -11.52 43.09
C ARG A 1206 -5.66 -12.11 41.75
N VAL A 1207 -6.54 -12.16 40.75
CA VAL A 1207 -6.18 -12.64 39.41
C VAL A 1207 -5.06 -11.79 38.79
N PHE A 1208 -5.13 -10.46 38.93
CA PHE A 1208 -4.06 -9.59 38.44
C PHE A 1208 -2.73 -9.92 39.11
N VAL A 1209 -2.70 -10.02 40.44
CA VAL A 1209 -1.49 -10.28 41.23
C VAL A 1209 -0.93 -11.68 40.92
N ASP A 1210 -1.77 -12.71 40.96
CA ASP A 1210 -1.36 -14.10 40.68
C ASP A 1210 -0.77 -14.20 39.27
N THR A 1211 -1.44 -13.60 38.28
CA THR A 1211 -0.95 -13.58 36.89
C THR A 1211 0.38 -12.84 36.79
N TYR A 1212 0.49 -11.68 37.44
CA TYR A 1212 1.69 -10.86 37.39
C TYR A 1212 2.92 -11.62 37.94
N TYR A 1213 2.78 -12.26 39.10
CA TYR A 1213 3.85 -13.07 39.70
C TYR A 1213 4.12 -14.36 38.93
N ASN A 1214 3.09 -15.08 38.48
CA ASN A 1214 3.26 -16.31 37.69
C ASN A 1214 3.95 -16.04 36.35
N GLY A 1215 3.78 -14.83 35.79
CA GLY A 1215 4.50 -14.37 34.61
C GLY A 1215 5.97 -13.99 34.86
N GLY A 1216 6.48 -14.15 36.08
CA GLY A 1216 7.86 -13.78 36.46
C GLY A 1216 8.01 -12.34 36.98
N GLY A 1217 6.91 -11.62 37.19
CA GLY A 1217 6.93 -10.30 37.81
C GLY A 1217 7.40 -10.39 39.27
N SER A 1218 8.12 -9.36 39.72
CA SER A 1218 8.55 -9.24 41.12
C SER A 1218 8.43 -7.79 41.56
N VAL A 1219 8.02 -7.53 42.80
CA VAL A 1219 7.87 -6.20 43.42
C VAL A 1219 8.51 -6.16 44.82
N GLY A 1220 9.19 -5.07 45.15
CA GLY A 1220 9.61 -4.72 46.51
C GLY A 1220 8.43 -4.21 47.31
N ILE A 1221 8.22 -4.76 48.50
CA ILE A 1221 7.01 -4.49 49.28
C ILE A 1221 7.06 -3.11 49.94
N GLN A 1222 8.25 -2.63 50.34
CA GLN A 1222 8.39 -1.31 50.96
C GLN A 1222 8.27 -0.21 49.90
N THR A 1223 8.81 -0.42 48.70
CA THR A 1223 8.66 0.49 47.56
C THR A 1223 7.20 0.55 47.09
N LEU A 1224 6.51 -0.59 47.00
CA LEU A 1224 5.08 -0.66 46.68
C LEU A 1224 4.24 0.12 47.71
N ARG A 1225 4.47 -0.10 49.01
CA ARG A 1225 3.83 0.65 50.10
C ARG A 1225 4.04 2.15 49.98
N LEU A 1226 5.28 2.59 49.75
CA LEU A 1226 5.59 4.01 49.64
C LEU A 1226 4.79 4.67 48.51
N LEU A 1227 4.77 4.05 47.33
CA LEU A 1227 4.06 4.59 46.16
C LEU A 1227 2.55 4.61 46.37
N ALA A 1228 1.99 3.57 46.99
CA ALA A 1228 0.58 3.49 47.34
C ALA A 1228 0.19 4.56 48.39
N VAL A 1229 0.99 4.73 49.45
CA VAL A 1229 0.81 5.76 50.48
C VAL A 1229 0.91 7.16 49.88
N CYS A 1230 1.89 7.41 49.00
CA CYS A 1230 1.99 8.67 48.26
C CYS A 1230 0.68 8.99 47.52
N SER A 1231 0.15 8.02 46.76
CA SER A 1231 -1.13 8.15 46.04
C SER A 1231 -2.27 8.49 46.99
N ALA A 1232 -2.47 7.69 48.05
CA ALA A 1232 -3.53 7.89 49.03
C ALA A 1232 -3.46 9.26 49.73
N LEU A 1233 -2.27 9.73 50.11
CA LEU A 1233 -2.07 11.05 50.70
C LEU A 1233 -2.57 12.19 49.79
N SER A 1234 -2.39 12.06 48.47
CA SER A 1234 -2.89 13.06 47.52
C SER A 1234 -4.42 13.12 47.52
N PHE A 1235 -5.09 11.98 47.70
CA PHE A 1235 -6.55 11.92 47.75
C PHE A 1235 -7.12 12.40 49.08
N VAL A 1236 -6.45 12.10 50.21
CA VAL A 1236 -6.79 12.70 51.51
C VAL A 1236 -6.73 14.23 51.41
N GLY A 1237 -5.63 14.79 50.87
CA GLY A 1237 -5.51 16.24 50.68
C GLY A 1237 -6.61 16.83 49.81
N ASN A 1238 -6.96 16.18 48.71
CA ASN A 1238 -8.06 16.60 47.83
C ASN A 1238 -9.44 16.52 48.52
N ALA A 1239 -9.70 15.47 49.30
CA ALA A 1239 -10.96 15.29 50.00
C ALA A 1239 -11.15 16.36 51.07
N VAL A 1240 -10.09 16.69 51.80
CA VAL A 1240 -10.13 17.73 52.83
C VAL A 1240 -10.29 19.13 52.20
N GLN A 1241 -9.66 19.40 51.05
CA GLN A 1241 -9.82 20.67 50.34
C GLN A 1241 -11.20 20.86 49.69
N LYS A 1242 -11.88 19.77 49.28
CA LYS A 1242 -13.13 19.82 48.52
C LYS A 1242 -14.37 19.37 49.33
N ASN A 1243 -14.27 19.24 50.65
CA ASN A 1243 -15.32 18.68 51.52
C ASN A 1243 -15.83 17.30 51.04
N GLY A 1244 -14.92 16.44 50.57
CA GLY A 1244 -15.20 15.05 50.22
C GLY A 1244 -15.31 14.14 51.44
N ASN A 1245 -15.47 12.82 51.21
CA ASN A 1245 -15.53 11.84 52.29
C ASN A 1245 -14.12 11.56 52.88
N VAL A 1246 -13.68 12.42 53.80
CA VAL A 1246 -12.34 12.36 54.41
C VAL A 1246 -12.12 11.04 55.17
N LEU A 1247 -13.10 10.60 55.96
CA LEU A 1247 -13.01 9.35 56.73
C LEU A 1247 -12.70 8.13 55.84
N LYS A 1248 -13.31 8.08 54.65
CA LYS A 1248 -13.05 7.03 53.66
C LYS A 1248 -11.60 7.05 53.17
N GLU A 1249 -11.09 8.21 52.76
CA GLU A 1249 -9.73 8.33 52.23
C GLU A 1249 -8.66 8.04 53.30
N VAL A 1250 -8.95 8.35 54.57
CA VAL A 1250 -8.10 8.01 55.72
C VAL A 1250 -8.07 6.49 55.96
N LYS A 1251 -9.20 5.80 55.83
CA LYS A 1251 -9.23 4.31 55.93
C LYS A 1251 -8.36 3.67 54.85
N ILE A 1252 -8.49 4.12 53.60
CA ILE A 1252 -7.68 3.64 52.47
C ILE A 1252 -6.19 3.91 52.71
N LEU A 1253 -5.83 5.08 53.23
CA LEU A 1253 -4.44 5.39 53.60
C LEU A 1253 -3.88 4.39 54.63
N GLY A 1254 -4.66 4.04 55.66
CA GLY A 1254 -4.27 3.01 56.63
C GLY A 1254 -4.05 1.63 56.02
N GLU A 1255 -4.91 1.22 55.08
CA GLU A 1255 -4.75 -0.03 54.33
C GLU A 1255 -3.47 -0.02 53.47
N MET A 1256 -3.12 1.10 52.84
CA MET A 1256 -1.89 1.21 52.04
C MET A 1256 -0.61 1.04 52.90
N PHE A 1257 -0.64 1.46 54.17
CA PHE A 1257 0.46 1.18 55.11
C PHE A 1257 0.56 -0.30 55.50
N ALA A 1258 -0.54 -1.05 55.43
CA ALA A 1258 -0.61 -2.46 55.79
C ALA A 1258 -0.35 -3.43 54.62
N LEU A 1259 -0.28 -2.95 53.37
CA LEU A 1259 -0.07 -3.76 52.16
C LEU A 1259 1.05 -4.79 52.31
N GLY A 1260 0.80 -6.08 52.12
CA GLY A 1260 1.83 -7.14 52.22
C GLY A 1260 2.06 -7.71 53.61
N ASN A 1261 1.20 -7.42 54.60
CA ASN A 1261 1.21 -8.08 55.91
C ASN A 1261 0.36 -9.38 55.96
N GLY A 1262 -0.04 -9.94 54.81
CA GLY A 1262 -0.71 -11.26 54.74
C GLY A 1262 -2.25 -11.25 54.79
N SER A 1263 -2.90 -10.17 54.34
CA SER A 1263 -4.36 -10.11 54.11
C SER A 1263 -4.68 -9.91 52.64
#